data_AF-A0A939V3S3-F1
#
_entry.id   AF-A0A939V3S3-F1
#
_cell.length_a   1.000
_cell.length_b   1.000
_cell.length_c   1.000
_cell.angle_alpha   90.00
_cell.angle_beta   90.00
_cell.angle_gamma   90.00
#
_symmetry.space_group_name_H-M   'P 1'
#
loop_
_entity.id
_entity.type
_entity.pdbx_description
1 polymer ?
#
loop_
_entity_poly.entity_id
_entity_poly.type
_entity_poly.pdbx_seq_one_letter_code
_entity_poly.pdbx_strand_id
1 'polypeptide(L)'
;MATGRKIAILTGRPDETRQAEFIKGFEQKAFELGFDVYVFAMYRKYQNTSARQIGETSIFDLVRFEDYDGVILMSEDIKTPGLSDLLEELCRRYSRGPVITIEKENPNFPSVTADHNAGIGLITRYLAKECGFKDIAFVNAGRWDSQSDVKLRAFRETMSSLGLPVKDNRIVEGRNGYEGGKNAVRILTENSGKLPQAILCSDDELASGVADALIEAGYKVPSDVAVAGYDSRFKDDDEEVITSVAISRLAMGSGTADALIKQIKGEEPESFSSSMRLIYGTTTPETPIAKANKERQGQEERKRYGARNITETVPDYLCEDMMNRESLYDLLNILLTYADTLDDLDRFMLYLNDTRTDAKKTSADPIEVAEDEPDPYRYFTPQMMKALTYRRGTAGTIGAEKYFDRRKIIADEEENGKPEGFMVTPLFFEDRVYGYAVRASHTPGVYSGLYRYKLRDVMLGLENLSRNEDVRRKTTALEERMMRDPLTGLYNYRGFSRHADSILYRYRKLGAEQIGVLAIDIKNLSEINNSKGREAGGEVLTFFAKMIRKIFSNSGVFRFGGDEFIVVSPLGSGGIREFDSGLIKMGVEADVFNREKKWEEPLEFHYGTSIGKPAGRKELAKLITEATVVKKEKKNARLIALSLRVDEDSETAKKIDEIIEKNAFKYMFQPIIDSATGEIFAYEALMRADLSPEVSPKAILEYAARTGRLYEIEKETIGNVLSFVSEHADYFCDGARIFINSIPGNHLSEEDMSKFSRMTAKTSNRIVIELTEHGQLTDEEIENTKKLYENLGMETAIDDYGTGYSNTGNLLRYMPNYVKIDRLLLTDIDKSTAKQRLVSDTISFCHENGIKSLAEGIETAEELRTVIALGADLLQGYYLARPSTVIARALPDDIRDEIKNDRVTDIIVSDTKSYVAGYNPVIRLSDFDETNVENIVIPAGNDQCTELVISGFASSIKGSRDEGRDDSQMTLIIEDGYKGAITLNNARLSGSASGVAIEIGESCDVTLILKRNNELTGGIHVPQSSTLRMEGDGNLNINVSGGDVFAIGNSREKGNGHLIFMQDGDIRIKMDAATGAAIGSGMGGVIEIRKGRYDLSLTGAKGVGIGSISGPADIRVTECVMEIGNELQKGVSIGSLYGDCTVFVEHIAMTIATDTSEGAGIGSINGKTNISIVSGNLKFTAKGARYMAIGSCASREVDILTEYIAFEGDVAGSDTGLLGSLETGAHVSISKCLIEGTLKNETGLDINAADEDITLSDCRTRIILNDKVCERVDGQ
;
A
#
# COMPACT_ATOMS: atom_id res chain seq x y z
N MET A 1 26.77 38.91 8.22
CA MET A 1 26.02 38.98 9.48
C MET A 1 26.29 37.68 10.19
N ALA A 2 26.66 37.71 11.48
CA ALA A 2 27.16 36.53 12.19
C ALA A 2 26.06 35.46 12.24
N THR A 3 26.24 34.37 11.50
CA THR A 3 25.39 33.18 11.61
C THR A 3 25.48 32.67 13.04
N GLY A 4 24.36 32.62 13.75
CA GLY A 4 24.30 32.08 15.12
C GLY A 4 24.89 30.67 15.16
N ARG A 5 25.54 30.31 16.26
CA ARG A 5 26.04 28.95 16.47
C ARG A 5 24.86 28.02 16.73
N LYS A 6 24.78 26.87 16.05
CA LYS A 6 23.59 26.01 16.02
C LYS A 6 23.90 24.63 16.55
N ILE A 7 23.02 24.10 17.40
CA ILE A 7 23.07 22.71 17.87
C ILE A 7 21.79 21.99 17.41
N ALA A 8 21.91 20.76 16.95
CA ALA A 8 20.76 19.91 16.63
C ALA A 8 20.49 18.90 17.75
N ILE A 9 19.22 18.66 18.08
CA ILE A 9 18.75 17.56 18.93
C ILE A 9 17.78 16.71 18.10
N LEU A 10 18.04 15.41 17.99
CA LEU A 10 17.17 14.46 17.30
C LEU A 10 16.50 13.56 18.34
N THR A 11 15.17 13.53 18.36
CA THR A 11 14.40 12.81 19.40
C THR A 11 13.00 12.40 18.94
N GLY A 12 12.38 11.46 19.65
CA GLY A 12 10.97 11.10 19.50
C GLY A 12 10.16 11.47 20.76
N ARG A 13 8.96 12.01 20.56
CA ARG A 13 8.00 12.39 21.62
C ARG A 13 8.60 13.31 22.70
N PRO A 14 9.05 14.53 22.33
CA PRO A 14 9.73 15.46 23.24
C PRO A 14 8.85 16.00 24.37
N ASP A 15 7.52 15.90 24.26
CA ASP A 15 6.54 16.34 25.26
C ASP A 15 6.42 15.41 26.48
N GLU A 16 7.01 14.21 26.42
CA GLU A 16 7.16 13.35 27.58
C GLU A 16 8.06 14.01 28.64
N THR A 17 7.71 13.84 29.91
CA THR A 17 8.37 14.51 31.05
C THR A 17 9.90 14.38 31.05
N ARG A 18 10.46 13.21 30.68
CA ARG A 18 11.92 12.97 30.74
C ARG A 18 12.68 13.79 29.69
N GLN A 19 12.17 13.83 28.47
CA GLN A 19 12.72 14.53 27.32
C GLN A 19 12.47 16.01 27.45
N ALA A 20 11.26 16.40 27.87
CA ALA A 20 10.89 17.78 28.14
C ALA A 20 11.83 18.42 29.17
N GLU A 21 12.08 17.75 30.31
CA GLU A 21 13.01 18.25 31.32
C GLU A 21 14.46 18.28 30.81
N PHE A 22 14.90 17.25 30.07
CA PHE A 22 16.24 17.23 29.49
C PHE A 22 16.46 18.39 28.50
N ILE A 23 15.58 18.54 27.52
CA ILE A 23 15.65 19.59 26.48
C ILE A 23 15.58 20.96 27.14
N LYS A 24 14.70 21.16 28.12
CA LYS A 24 14.61 22.43 28.88
C LYS A 24 15.94 22.77 29.57
N GLY A 25 16.57 21.81 30.23
CA GLY A 25 17.86 22.02 30.89
C GLY A 25 18.99 22.28 29.90
N PHE A 26 18.95 21.60 28.75
CA PHE A 26 19.88 21.80 27.66
C PHE A 26 19.76 23.20 27.06
N GLU A 27 18.56 23.63 26.69
CA GLU A 27 18.27 24.95 26.13
C GLU A 27 18.63 26.08 27.10
N GLN A 28 18.31 25.95 28.40
CA GLN A 28 18.74 26.91 29.43
C GLN A 28 20.24 27.20 29.34
N LYS A 29 21.05 26.15 29.29
CA LYS A 29 22.50 26.28 29.27
C LYS A 29 23.04 26.72 27.91
N ALA A 30 22.46 26.22 26.82
CA ALA A 30 22.83 26.59 25.47
C ALA A 30 22.57 28.09 25.21
N PHE A 31 21.43 28.61 25.67
CA PHE A 31 21.08 30.03 25.52
C PHE A 31 22.00 30.94 26.33
N GLU A 32 22.36 30.56 27.56
CA GLU A 32 23.37 31.25 28.37
C GLU A 32 24.72 31.38 27.63
N LEU A 33 25.06 30.36 26.84
CA LEU A 33 26.32 30.25 26.09
C LEU A 33 26.23 30.78 24.66
N GLY A 34 25.07 31.31 24.23
CA GLY A 34 24.91 31.97 22.94
C GLY A 34 24.65 31.04 21.75
N PHE A 35 24.04 29.87 21.97
CA PHE A 35 23.72 28.90 20.90
C PHE A 35 22.21 28.79 20.65
N ASP A 36 21.84 28.70 19.37
CA ASP A 36 20.50 28.28 18.94
C ASP A 36 20.38 26.76 19.02
N VAL A 37 19.22 26.26 19.43
CA VAL A 37 18.94 24.82 19.55
C VAL A 37 17.82 24.44 18.60
N TYR A 38 18.08 23.53 17.66
CA TYR A 38 17.10 22.99 16.74
C TYR A 38 16.74 21.57 17.17
N VAL A 39 15.50 21.38 17.62
CA VAL A 39 14.99 20.07 18.02
C VAL A 39 14.14 19.52 16.88
N PHE A 40 14.62 18.46 16.23
CA PHE A 40 13.89 17.70 15.23
C PHE A 40 13.16 16.56 15.91
N ALA A 41 11.83 16.64 15.91
CA ALA A 41 11.01 15.79 16.76
C ALA A 41 9.96 15.02 15.95
N MET A 42 9.92 13.72 16.20
CA MET A 42 8.76 12.87 15.90
C MET A 42 7.70 13.01 17.00
N TYR A 43 6.44 12.77 16.68
CA TYR A 43 5.33 12.79 17.65
C TYR A 43 5.21 11.51 18.48
N ARG A 44 5.74 10.39 17.97
CA ARG A 44 5.77 9.05 18.55
C ARG A 44 7.18 8.48 18.41
N LYS A 45 7.56 7.65 19.38
CA LYS A 45 8.83 6.90 19.35
C LYS A 45 8.78 5.71 18.39
N TYR A 46 7.58 5.21 18.12
CA TYR A 46 7.29 4.03 17.30
C TYR A 46 5.98 4.26 16.51
N GLN A 47 5.93 3.78 15.27
CA GLN A 47 4.80 3.94 14.33
C GLN A 47 4.13 2.60 14.05
N ASN A 48 2.80 2.63 13.96
CA ASN A 48 1.97 1.43 13.79
C ASN A 48 1.81 1.02 12.32
N THR A 49 2.11 1.91 11.36
CA THR A 49 2.03 1.66 9.90
C THR A 49 3.34 2.06 9.23
N SER A 50 3.71 1.36 8.16
CA SER A 50 4.87 1.71 7.32
C SER A 50 4.69 3.09 6.67
N ALA A 51 3.45 3.43 6.30
CA ALA A 51 3.14 4.72 5.73
C ALA A 51 3.36 5.86 6.73
N ARG A 52 2.84 5.77 7.96
CA ARG A 52 3.13 6.74 9.04
C ARG A 52 4.60 6.76 9.41
N GLN A 53 5.29 5.62 9.37
CA GLN A 53 6.74 5.59 9.55
C GLN A 53 7.42 6.51 8.53
N ILE A 54 7.04 6.45 7.24
CA ILE A 54 7.58 7.36 6.22
C ILE A 54 7.24 8.81 6.55
N GLY A 55 5.96 9.14 6.76
CA GLY A 55 5.52 10.52 6.99
C GLY A 55 6.15 11.14 8.24
N GLU A 56 6.23 10.38 9.33
CA GLU A 56 6.72 10.88 10.61
C GLU A 56 8.26 10.99 10.68
N THR A 57 8.97 10.03 10.08
CA THR A 57 10.44 10.04 10.07
C THR A 57 11.02 11.02 9.05
N SER A 58 10.20 11.49 8.10
CA SER A 58 10.57 12.49 7.10
C SER A 58 11.26 13.71 7.72
N ILE A 59 10.90 14.10 8.95
CA ILE A 59 11.48 15.25 9.66
C ILE A 59 13.01 15.22 9.72
N PHE A 60 13.62 14.05 9.76
CA PHE A 60 15.07 13.90 9.80
C PHE A 60 15.74 14.15 8.44
N ASP A 61 15.00 14.11 7.33
CA ASP A 61 15.50 14.46 5.99
C ASP A 61 15.84 15.96 5.86
N LEU A 62 15.32 16.80 6.77
CA LEU A 62 15.69 18.22 6.84
C LEU A 62 17.07 18.43 7.45
N VAL A 63 17.61 17.45 8.18
CA VAL A 63 18.82 17.63 8.97
C VAL A 63 20.05 17.54 8.08
N ARG A 64 20.67 18.69 7.84
CA ARG A 64 22.02 18.76 7.26
C ARG A 64 23.04 18.86 8.37
N PHE A 65 23.55 17.71 8.81
CA PHE A 65 24.47 17.60 9.96
C PHE A 65 25.72 18.50 9.87
N GLU A 66 26.14 18.89 8.66
CA GLU A 66 27.26 19.81 8.43
C GLU A 66 26.97 21.27 8.83
N ASP A 67 25.70 21.65 8.93
CA ASP A 67 25.26 23.02 9.24
C ASP A 67 25.19 23.28 10.76
N TYR A 68 25.47 22.27 11.59
CA TYR A 68 25.42 22.33 13.06
C TYR A 68 26.80 22.20 13.70
N ASP A 69 27.05 23.01 14.74
CA ASP A 69 28.28 22.99 15.53
C ASP A 69 28.35 21.78 16.46
N GLY A 70 27.22 21.14 16.76
CA GLY A 70 27.15 19.91 17.55
C GLY A 70 25.79 19.24 17.44
N VAL A 71 25.75 17.94 17.72
CA VAL A 71 24.53 17.12 17.57
C VAL A 71 24.30 16.29 18.83
N ILE A 72 23.07 16.32 19.33
CA ILE A 72 22.58 15.41 20.38
C ILE A 72 21.65 14.39 19.75
N LEU A 73 21.94 13.11 19.96
CA LEU A 73 21.10 12.01 19.50
C LEU A 73 20.48 11.28 20.69
N MET A 74 19.16 11.39 20.83
CA MET A 74 18.40 10.69 21.87
C MET A 74 17.96 9.31 21.34
N SER A 75 18.91 8.43 21.07
CA SER A 75 18.68 7.13 20.39
C SER A 75 17.65 6.24 21.11
N GLU A 76 17.60 6.25 22.45
CA GLU A 76 16.60 5.49 23.21
C GLU A 76 15.16 6.00 22.99
N ASP A 77 15.00 7.23 22.54
CA ASP A 77 13.70 7.84 22.26
C ASP A 77 13.24 7.65 20.81
N ILE A 78 14.08 7.02 19.97
CA ILE A 78 13.77 6.71 18.56
C ILE A 78 13.72 5.17 18.43
N LYS A 79 12.51 4.61 18.53
CA LYS A 79 12.27 3.15 18.48
C LYS A 79 11.80 2.65 17.11
N THR A 80 11.75 3.52 16.10
CA THR A 80 11.48 3.13 14.72
C THR A 80 12.56 2.15 14.21
N PRO A 81 12.18 0.97 13.68
CA PRO A 81 13.14 -0.04 13.25
C PRO A 81 14.19 0.50 12.27
N GLY A 82 15.48 0.30 12.57
CA GLY A 82 16.62 0.70 11.74
C GLY A 82 16.92 2.21 11.70
N LEU A 83 16.03 3.08 12.18
CA LEU A 83 16.21 4.53 12.07
C LEU A 83 17.31 5.07 12.97
N SER A 84 17.39 4.61 14.22
CA SER A 84 18.46 5.04 15.15
C SER A 84 19.84 4.73 14.56
N ASP A 85 20.02 3.54 13.98
CA ASP A 85 21.32 3.13 13.42
C ASP A 85 21.65 3.93 12.16
N LEU A 86 20.64 4.23 11.32
CA LEU A 86 20.78 5.12 10.17
C LEU A 86 21.22 6.53 10.61
N LEU A 87 20.57 7.12 11.61
CA LEU A 87 20.92 8.46 12.12
C LEU A 87 22.33 8.49 12.71
N GLU A 88 22.73 7.45 13.47
CA GLU A 88 24.09 7.30 13.98
C GLU A 88 25.11 7.26 12.84
N GLU A 89 24.83 6.51 11.77
CA GLU A 89 25.69 6.46 10.59
C GLU A 89 25.76 7.81 9.85
N LEU A 90 24.63 8.50 9.70
CA LEU A 90 24.59 9.82 9.07
C LEU A 90 25.36 10.85 9.89
N CYS A 91 25.21 10.88 11.22
CA CYS A 91 26.04 11.70 12.10
C CYS A 91 27.53 11.39 11.92
N ARG A 92 27.91 10.11 11.88
CA ARG A 92 29.31 9.70 11.73
C ARG A 92 29.92 10.18 10.41
N ARG A 93 29.13 10.17 9.33
CA ARG A 93 29.58 10.54 7.99
C ARG A 93 29.60 12.06 7.76
N TYR A 94 28.65 12.79 8.33
CA TYR A 94 28.37 14.17 7.92
C TYR A 94 28.50 15.22 9.04
N SER A 95 28.51 14.85 10.32
CA SER A 95 28.70 15.83 11.40
C SER A 95 30.12 16.38 11.42
N ARG A 96 30.26 17.71 11.48
CA ARG A 96 31.56 18.40 11.63
C ARG A 96 31.92 18.69 13.08
N GLY A 97 30.91 18.84 13.93
CA GLY A 97 31.03 19.03 15.37
C GLY A 97 30.94 17.74 16.18
N PRO A 98 31.14 17.82 17.50
CA PRO A 98 30.93 16.68 18.40
C PRO A 98 29.48 16.17 18.35
N VAL A 99 29.34 14.86 18.47
CA VAL A 99 28.06 14.16 18.56
C VAL A 99 28.01 13.48 19.92
N ILE A 100 26.94 13.67 20.68
CA ILE A 100 26.72 13.02 21.98
C ILE A 100 25.42 12.25 21.94
N THR A 101 25.46 11.00 22.41
CA THR A 101 24.29 10.12 22.54
C THR A 101 23.75 10.15 23.97
N ILE A 102 22.43 10.02 24.14
CA ILE A 102 21.77 10.07 25.45
C ILE A 102 21.18 8.71 25.80
N GLU A 103 21.45 8.23 27.01
CA GLU A 103 20.97 6.95 27.62
C GLU A 103 21.39 5.65 26.90
N LYS A 104 21.89 5.71 25.66
CA LYS A 104 22.44 4.57 24.91
C LYS A 104 23.97 4.64 24.88
N GLU A 105 24.65 3.60 25.36
CA GLU A 105 26.09 3.47 25.11
C GLU A 105 26.36 3.34 23.61
N ASN A 106 27.34 4.07 23.10
CA ASN A 106 27.66 4.09 21.68
C ASN A 106 29.17 3.89 21.45
N PRO A 107 29.57 2.98 20.55
CA PRO A 107 31.00 2.75 20.28
C PRO A 107 31.66 3.91 19.52
N ASN A 108 30.88 4.73 18.81
CA ASN A 108 31.38 5.79 17.94
C ASN A 108 31.32 7.18 18.59
N PHE A 109 30.43 7.39 19.55
CA PHE A 109 30.15 8.69 20.14
C PHE A 109 30.17 8.65 21.67
N PRO A 110 30.63 9.70 22.35
CA PRO A 110 30.41 9.85 23.79
C PRO A 110 28.92 9.73 24.15
N SER A 111 28.64 9.03 25.24
CA SER A 111 27.29 8.81 25.75
C SER A 111 27.13 9.41 27.14
N VAL A 112 26.02 10.11 27.38
CA VAL A 112 25.60 10.58 28.70
C VAL A 112 24.47 9.68 29.19
N THR A 113 24.70 8.97 30.30
CA THR A 113 23.71 8.07 30.93
C THR A 113 23.45 8.51 32.36
N ALA A 114 22.28 8.16 32.89
CA ALA A 114 22.04 8.27 34.33
C ALA A 114 22.97 7.32 35.11
N ASP A 115 23.41 7.76 36.30
CA ASP A 115 24.17 6.90 37.22
C ASP A 115 23.22 5.92 37.94
N HIS A 116 22.86 4.85 37.22
CA HIS A 116 21.99 3.79 37.73
C HIS A 116 22.54 3.11 38.99
N ASN A 117 23.88 3.08 39.16
CA ASN A 117 24.51 2.52 40.36
C ASN A 117 24.16 3.36 41.60
N ALA A 118 24.33 4.68 41.51
CA ALA A 118 23.95 5.58 42.59
C ALA A 118 22.45 5.50 42.90
N GLY A 119 21.60 5.44 41.87
CA GLY A 119 20.16 5.43 42.00
C GLY A 119 19.59 4.15 42.60
N ILE A 120 19.91 2.98 42.04
CA ILE A 120 19.50 1.68 42.61
C ILE A 120 20.08 1.51 44.02
N GLY A 121 21.32 1.95 44.22
CA GLY A 121 21.94 1.94 45.55
C GLY A 121 21.21 2.82 46.57
N LEU A 122 20.69 3.99 46.15
CA LEU A 122 19.93 4.89 47.01
C LEU A 122 18.65 4.24 47.53
N ILE A 123 17.83 3.66 46.66
CA ILE A 123 16.56 3.02 47.06
C ILE A 123 16.76 1.70 47.78
N THR A 124 17.76 0.91 47.41
CA THR A 124 18.14 -0.31 48.14
C THR A 124 18.56 0.03 49.57
N ARG A 125 19.35 1.10 49.77
CA ARG A 125 19.73 1.58 51.11
C ARG A 125 18.52 2.07 51.91
N TYR A 126 17.57 2.75 51.27
CA TYR A 126 16.33 3.17 51.92
C TYR A 126 15.51 1.97 52.41
N LEU A 127 15.26 0.97 51.56
CA LEU A 127 14.54 -0.25 51.92
C LEU A 127 15.25 -1.01 53.06
N ALA A 128 16.58 -1.13 52.99
CA ALA A 128 17.33 -1.90 53.96
C ALA A 128 17.54 -1.19 55.31
N LYS A 129 17.95 0.09 55.30
CA LYS A 129 18.33 0.83 56.51
C LYS A 129 17.18 1.58 57.14
N GLU A 130 16.32 2.21 56.34
CA GLU A 130 15.23 3.02 56.88
C GLU A 130 13.96 2.21 57.10
N CYS A 131 13.59 1.33 56.16
CA CYS A 131 12.44 0.43 56.34
C CYS A 131 12.80 -0.84 57.14
N GLY A 132 14.10 -1.15 57.27
CA GLY A 132 14.59 -2.27 58.07
C GLY A 132 14.45 -3.65 57.39
N PHE A 133 14.26 -3.69 56.07
CA PHE A 133 14.09 -4.94 55.32
C PHE A 133 15.41 -5.66 55.11
N LYS A 134 15.40 -6.99 55.28
CA LYS A 134 16.57 -7.87 55.12
C LYS A 134 16.42 -8.88 53.97
N ASP A 135 15.18 -9.23 53.60
CA ASP A 135 14.85 -10.08 52.45
C ASP A 135 14.19 -9.22 51.37
N ILE A 136 15.00 -8.73 50.43
CA ILE A 136 14.58 -7.85 49.33
C ILE A 136 14.74 -8.61 48.02
N ALA A 137 13.66 -8.74 47.26
CA ALA A 137 13.69 -9.29 45.91
C ALA A 137 13.93 -8.18 44.88
N PHE A 138 14.48 -8.58 43.73
CA PHE A 138 14.68 -7.69 42.58
C PHE A 138 13.96 -8.24 41.35
N VAL A 139 13.09 -7.42 40.76
CA VAL A 139 12.42 -7.71 39.49
C VAL A 139 13.08 -6.89 38.40
N ASN A 140 13.71 -7.57 37.45
CA ASN A 140 14.52 -7.00 36.39
C ASN A 140 13.74 -7.01 35.07
N ALA A 141 13.82 -5.94 34.29
CA ALA A 141 13.16 -5.83 32.97
C ALA A 141 13.80 -6.73 31.89
N GLY A 142 15.03 -7.18 32.11
CA GLY A 142 15.74 -8.11 31.23
C GLY A 142 16.14 -7.49 29.90
N ARG A 143 16.07 -8.29 28.82
CA ARG A 143 16.49 -7.90 27.45
C ARG A 143 15.75 -6.68 26.87
N TRP A 144 14.67 -6.23 27.50
CA TRP A 144 13.84 -5.10 27.06
C TRP A 144 14.36 -3.74 27.56
N ASP A 145 15.26 -3.73 28.52
CA ASP A 145 15.97 -2.54 28.99
C ASP A 145 17.47 -2.78 28.85
N SER A 146 18.13 -1.96 28.02
CA SER A 146 19.57 -2.04 27.75
C SER A 146 20.43 -1.81 29.00
N GLN A 147 19.84 -1.23 30.05
CA GLN A 147 20.48 -0.94 31.33
C GLN A 147 20.11 -1.95 32.44
N SER A 148 19.32 -2.99 32.15
CA SER A 148 18.90 -4.01 33.12
C SER A 148 20.07 -4.65 33.88
N ASP A 149 21.11 -5.06 33.15
CA ASP A 149 22.29 -5.71 33.75
C ASP A 149 23.05 -4.78 34.69
N VAL A 150 23.08 -3.48 34.37
CA VAL A 150 23.71 -2.44 35.21
C VAL A 150 22.91 -2.28 36.51
N LYS A 151 21.57 -2.19 36.42
CA LYS A 151 20.69 -2.05 37.58
C LYS A 151 20.73 -3.27 38.50
N LEU A 152 20.74 -4.49 37.95
CA LEU A 152 20.85 -5.72 38.72
C LEU A 152 22.22 -5.81 39.44
N ARG A 153 23.30 -5.42 38.77
CA ARG A 153 24.64 -5.36 39.37
C ARG A 153 24.69 -4.36 40.53
N ALA A 154 24.14 -3.15 40.34
CA ALA A 154 24.05 -2.13 41.36
C ALA A 154 23.31 -2.61 42.62
N PHE A 155 22.20 -3.33 42.43
CA PHE A 155 21.44 -3.95 43.51
C PHE A 155 22.29 -4.96 44.29
N ARG A 156 22.95 -5.89 43.58
CA ARG A 156 23.82 -6.92 44.18
C ARG A 156 24.97 -6.32 44.97
N GLU A 157 25.68 -5.35 44.39
CA GLU A 157 26.79 -4.65 45.05
C GLU A 157 26.33 -3.89 46.29
N THR A 158 25.17 -3.23 46.21
CA THR A 158 24.61 -2.50 47.35
C THR A 158 24.20 -3.44 48.47
N MET A 159 23.49 -4.53 48.18
CA MET A 159 23.13 -5.56 49.17
C MET A 159 24.36 -6.16 49.84
N SER A 160 25.40 -6.47 49.06
CA SER A 160 26.70 -6.95 49.58
C SER A 160 27.37 -5.94 50.50
N SER A 161 27.41 -4.65 50.13
CA SER A 161 27.97 -3.57 50.96
C SER A 161 27.22 -3.37 52.29
N LEU A 162 25.95 -3.78 52.34
CA LEU A 162 25.09 -3.74 53.52
C LEU A 162 25.18 -5.02 54.37
N GLY A 163 25.94 -6.03 53.93
CA GLY A 163 26.03 -7.33 54.59
C GLY A 163 24.73 -8.15 54.49
N LEU A 164 23.91 -7.91 53.46
CA LEU A 164 22.66 -8.63 53.23
C LEU A 164 22.82 -9.66 52.10
N PRO A 165 22.32 -10.90 52.26
CA PRO A 165 22.42 -11.93 51.23
C PRO A 165 21.45 -11.66 50.07
N VAL A 166 21.92 -11.84 48.84
CA VAL A 166 21.07 -11.90 47.64
C VAL A 166 20.89 -13.37 47.26
N LYS A 167 19.66 -13.88 47.33
CA LYS A 167 19.35 -15.26 46.95
C LYS A 167 18.96 -15.30 45.47
N ASP A 168 19.41 -16.30 44.74
CA ASP A 168 19.08 -16.42 43.31
C ASP A 168 17.57 -16.54 43.07
N ASN A 169 16.83 -17.20 43.97
CA ASN A 169 15.37 -17.29 43.90
C ASN A 169 14.62 -15.98 44.27
N ARG A 170 15.34 -14.91 44.57
CA ARG A 170 14.82 -13.55 44.80
C ARG A 170 15.13 -12.60 43.64
N ILE A 171 15.74 -13.08 42.57
CA ILE A 171 15.95 -12.33 41.33
C ILE A 171 15.02 -12.91 40.27
N VAL A 172 14.15 -12.07 39.71
CA VAL A 172 13.15 -12.49 38.71
C VAL A 172 13.21 -11.56 37.50
N GLU A 173 13.07 -12.14 36.31
CA GLU A 173 12.97 -11.42 35.06
C GLU A 173 11.49 -11.12 34.75
N GLY A 174 11.08 -9.86 34.89
CA GLY A 174 9.75 -9.36 34.51
C GLY A 174 9.76 -8.94 33.03
N ARG A 175 9.07 -9.69 32.17
CA ARG A 175 9.00 -9.44 30.72
C ARG A 175 7.78 -8.60 30.37
N ASN A 176 7.89 -7.61 29.47
CA ASN A 176 6.77 -6.72 29.05
C ASN A 176 6.25 -5.77 30.14
N GLY A 177 7.12 -4.95 30.74
CA GLY A 177 6.69 -3.80 31.57
C GLY A 177 5.65 -4.20 32.64
N TYR A 178 4.49 -3.54 32.62
CA TYR A 178 3.41 -3.79 33.59
C TYR A 178 2.98 -5.27 33.70
N GLU A 179 2.70 -5.95 32.58
CA GLU A 179 2.32 -7.37 32.57
C GLU A 179 3.46 -8.28 33.05
N GLY A 180 4.70 -7.85 32.83
CA GLY A 180 5.89 -8.50 33.39
C GLY A 180 5.94 -8.45 34.90
N GLY A 181 5.53 -7.32 35.47
CA GLY A 181 5.36 -7.15 36.90
C GLY A 181 4.34 -8.14 37.46
N LYS A 182 3.17 -8.25 36.84
CA LYS A 182 2.13 -9.20 37.28
C LYS A 182 2.64 -10.65 37.28
N ASN A 183 3.31 -11.05 36.21
CA ASN A 183 3.91 -12.39 36.09
C ASN A 183 5.05 -12.63 37.10
N ALA A 184 5.82 -11.60 37.46
CA ALA A 184 6.91 -11.74 38.43
C ALA A 184 6.42 -12.13 39.82
N VAL A 185 5.22 -11.69 40.24
CA VAL A 185 4.60 -12.08 41.52
C VAL A 185 4.31 -13.57 41.56
N ARG A 186 3.82 -14.15 40.46
CA ARG A 186 3.60 -15.60 40.33
C ARG A 186 4.92 -16.37 40.47
N ILE A 187 5.97 -15.93 39.81
CA ILE A 187 7.29 -16.58 39.89
C ILE A 187 7.88 -16.48 41.31
N LEU A 188 7.76 -15.32 41.95
CA LEU A 188 8.26 -15.11 43.32
C LEU A 188 7.52 -15.97 44.36
N THR A 189 6.21 -16.18 44.17
CA THR A 189 5.39 -17.03 45.04
C THR A 189 5.66 -18.52 44.80
N GLU A 190 5.78 -18.97 43.55
CA GLU A 190 6.12 -20.35 43.18
C GLU A 190 7.54 -20.77 43.66
N ASN A 191 8.54 -19.88 43.56
CA ASN A 191 9.95 -20.21 43.84
C ASN A 191 10.34 -20.30 45.32
N SER A 192 9.50 -19.84 46.25
CA SER A 192 9.95 -19.63 47.64
C SER A 192 8.96 -20.03 48.73
N GLY A 193 7.68 -20.22 48.41
CA GLY A 193 6.62 -20.51 49.39
C GLY A 193 6.34 -19.39 50.40
N LYS A 194 7.12 -18.30 50.41
CA LYS A 194 6.95 -17.12 51.27
C LYS A 194 7.46 -15.86 50.56
N LEU A 195 6.59 -14.85 50.45
CA LEU A 195 6.94 -13.56 49.86
C LEU A 195 8.13 -12.87 50.56
N PRO A 196 8.94 -12.09 49.82
CA PRO A 196 10.00 -11.26 50.41
C PRO A 196 9.40 -10.13 51.24
N GLN A 197 10.22 -9.45 52.05
CA GLN A 197 9.76 -8.28 52.82
C GLN A 197 9.57 -7.05 51.93
N ALA A 198 10.36 -6.94 50.87
CA ALA A 198 10.22 -5.91 49.86
C ALA A 198 10.57 -6.44 48.46
N ILE A 199 9.98 -5.85 47.43
CA ILE A 199 10.30 -6.07 46.02
C ILE A 199 10.73 -4.73 45.42
N LEU A 200 11.97 -4.67 44.95
CA LEU A 200 12.50 -3.55 44.17
C LEU A 200 12.44 -3.91 42.68
N CYS A 201 11.79 -3.09 41.87
CA CYS A 201 11.74 -3.28 40.43
C CYS A 201 12.71 -2.35 39.72
N SER A 202 13.21 -2.77 38.54
CA SER A 202 14.17 -1.99 37.73
C SER A 202 13.58 -0.73 37.09
N ASP A 203 12.25 -0.60 37.10
CA ASP A 203 11.47 0.57 36.71
C ASP A 203 10.12 0.59 37.44
N ASP A 204 9.40 1.72 37.35
CA ASP A 204 8.10 1.90 38.00
C ASP A 204 6.95 1.14 37.33
N GLU A 205 7.07 0.81 36.04
CA GLU A 205 5.99 0.13 35.31
C GLU A 205 5.86 -1.33 35.76
N LEU A 206 7.01 -2.00 35.93
CA LEU A 206 7.10 -3.29 36.62
C LEU A 206 6.60 -3.18 38.06
N ALA A 207 6.95 -2.12 38.78
CA ALA A 207 6.53 -1.93 40.16
C ALA A 207 5.00 -1.79 40.29
N SER A 208 4.33 -1.07 39.38
CA SER A 208 2.87 -1.01 39.32
C SER A 208 2.28 -2.39 39.08
N GLY A 209 2.77 -3.13 38.08
CA GLY A 209 2.27 -4.48 37.81
C GLY A 209 2.47 -5.45 38.98
N VAL A 210 3.60 -5.33 39.70
CA VAL A 210 3.86 -6.10 40.93
C VAL A 210 2.86 -5.72 42.03
N ALA A 211 2.65 -4.42 42.26
CA ALA A 211 1.73 -3.94 43.30
C ALA A 211 0.30 -4.43 43.03
N ASP A 212 -0.20 -4.25 41.81
CA ASP A 212 -1.55 -4.66 41.42
C ASP A 212 -1.73 -6.18 41.54
N ALA A 213 -0.77 -6.98 41.07
CA ALA A 213 -0.86 -8.43 41.20
C ALA A 213 -0.78 -8.93 42.65
N LEU A 214 -0.07 -8.22 43.54
CA LEU A 214 -0.08 -8.52 44.98
C LEU A 214 -1.44 -8.20 45.61
N ILE A 215 -2.05 -7.07 45.25
CA ILE A 215 -3.37 -6.64 45.71
C ILE A 215 -4.45 -7.62 45.21
N GLU A 216 -4.42 -7.97 43.92
CA GLU A 216 -5.30 -8.98 43.31
C GLU A 216 -5.17 -10.35 43.98
N ALA A 217 -3.96 -10.72 44.42
CA ALA A 217 -3.69 -11.94 45.17
C ALA A 217 -4.06 -11.85 46.67
N GLY A 218 -4.59 -10.71 47.13
CA GLY A 218 -5.09 -10.50 48.50
C GLY A 218 -4.04 -10.06 49.52
N TYR A 219 -2.84 -9.68 49.09
CA TYR A 219 -1.79 -9.13 49.96
C TYR A 219 -1.95 -7.61 50.13
N LYS A 220 -1.59 -7.09 51.32
CA LYS A 220 -1.58 -5.66 51.58
C LYS A 220 -0.22 -5.06 51.23
N VAL A 221 -0.20 -4.10 50.31
CA VAL A 221 0.97 -3.26 50.05
C VAL A 221 0.80 -1.95 50.85
N PRO A 222 1.74 -1.54 51.72
CA PRO A 222 3.07 -2.11 51.99
C PRO A 222 3.15 -3.08 53.19
N SER A 223 2.03 -3.43 53.84
CA SER A 223 2.07 -4.07 55.18
C SER A 223 2.53 -5.53 55.16
N ASP A 224 2.16 -6.29 54.13
CA ASP A 224 2.60 -7.67 53.92
C ASP A 224 3.89 -7.72 53.09
N VAL A 225 3.97 -6.91 52.04
CA VAL A 225 5.14 -6.74 51.16
C VAL A 225 5.22 -5.29 50.70
N ALA A 226 6.40 -4.68 50.84
CA ALA A 226 6.65 -3.36 50.27
C ALA A 226 7.07 -3.45 48.80
N VAL A 227 6.65 -2.49 47.98
CA VAL A 227 7.01 -2.41 46.56
C VAL A 227 7.69 -1.06 46.28
N ALA A 228 8.81 -1.10 45.58
CA ALA A 228 9.54 0.08 45.16
C ALA A 228 9.91 -0.03 43.68
N GLY A 229 9.86 1.08 42.97
CA GLY A 229 10.26 1.19 41.59
C GLY A 229 11.54 2.02 41.41
N TYR A 230 11.83 2.39 40.17
CA TYR A 230 12.97 3.20 39.80
C TYR A 230 12.59 4.11 38.63
N ASP A 231 13.20 5.31 38.55
CA ASP A 231 13.09 6.29 37.46
C ASP A 231 11.84 7.21 37.42
N SER A 232 10.92 7.09 38.39
CA SER A 232 9.81 8.05 38.64
C SER A 232 8.91 8.33 37.43
N ARG A 233 8.40 7.29 36.77
CA ARG A 233 7.33 7.40 35.77
C ARG A 233 6.00 7.61 36.48
N PHE A 234 5.50 8.84 36.50
CA PHE A 234 4.12 9.09 36.92
C PHE A 234 3.16 8.62 35.82
N LYS A 235 2.17 7.80 36.16
CA LYS A 235 0.92 7.72 35.39
C LYS A 235 0.14 8.99 35.70
N ASP A 236 -0.36 9.66 34.66
CA ASP A 236 -1.00 10.97 34.81
C ASP A 236 -2.35 10.94 35.58
N ASP A 237 -2.89 9.75 35.96
CA ASP A 237 -4.25 9.62 36.54
C ASP A 237 -4.45 8.63 37.72
N ASP A 238 -3.42 7.97 38.30
CA ASP A 238 -3.62 6.99 39.39
C ASP A 238 -3.24 7.51 40.80
N GLU A 239 -4.08 7.22 41.81
CA GLU A 239 -3.88 7.60 43.23
C GLU A 239 -2.71 6.85 43.93
N GLU A 240 -2.17 5.78 43.35
CA GLU A 240 -1.08 5.00 43.95
C GLU A 240 0.31 5.52 43.56
N VAL A 241 0.87 6.40 44.39
CA VAL A 241 2.25 6.86 44.23
C VAL A 241 3.22 5.75 44.63
N ILE A 242 4.00 5.24 43.67
CA ILE A 242 5.08 4.26 43.94
C ILE A 242 6.29 4.95 44.57
N THR A 243 6.87 4.33 45.60
CA THR A 243 8.17 4.78 46.11
C THR A 243 9.26 4.49 45.09
N SER A 244 9.94 5.53 44.60
CA SER A 244 10.86 5.46 43.46
C SER A 244 12.07 6.39 43.62
N VAL A 245 12.94 6.44 42.59
CA VAL A 245 14.07 7.38 42.51
C VAL A 245 13.88 8.29 41.30
N ALA A 246 13.79 9.60 41.55
CA ALA A 246 13.74 10.60 40.50
C ALA A 246 15.16 11.04 40.13
N ILE A 247 15.46 10.96 38.84
CA ILE A 247 16.70 11.44 38.23
C ILE A 247 16.45 12.83 37.67
N SER A 248 17.27 13.83 38.04
CA SER A 248 17.08 15.19 37.50
C SER A 248 17.50 15.26 36.02
N ARG A 249 16.52 15.10 35.13
CA ARG A 249 16.71 15.20 33.68
C ARG A 249 17.10 16.60 33.25
N LEU A 250 16.59 17.62 33.96
CA LEU A 250 16.99 19.02 33.81
C LEU A 250 18.50 19.23 34.03
N ALA A 251 19.05 18.71 35.13
CA ALA A 251 20.49 18.84 35.42
C ALA A 251 21.34 18.07 34.39
N MET A 252 20.85 16.91 33.93
CA MET A 252 21.50 16.13 32.90
C MET A 252 21.57 16.89 31.57
N GLY A 253 20.47 17.52 31.13
CA GLY A 253 20.45 18.36 29.94
C GLY A 253 21.41 19.54 30.03
N SER A 254 21.41 20.24 31.18
CA SER A 254 22.31 21.36 31.42
C SER A 254 23.80 20.96 31.39
N GLY A 255 24.16 19.86 32.05
CA GLY A 255 25.53 19.35 32.03
C GLY A 255 25.95 18.86 30.63
N THR A 256 25.03 18.25 29.87
CA THR A 256 25.29 17.80 28.50
C THR A 256 25.57 18.97 27.57
N ALA A 257 24.81 20.06 27.69
CA ALA A 257 25.07 21.28 26.92
C ALA A 257 26.45 21.88 27.25
N ASP A 258 26.83 21.96 28.53
CA ASP A 258 28.16 22.43 28.94
C ASP A 258 29.28 21.56 28.36
N ALA A 259 29.14 20.24 28.46
CA ALA A 259 30.09 19.27 27.93
C ALA A 259 30.22 19.36 26.40
N LEU A 260 29.11 19.41 25.66
CA LEU A 260 29.10 19.56 24.22
C LEU A 260 29.78 20.87 23.81
N ILE A 261 29.41 22.00 24.44
CA ILE A 261 29.93 23.31 24.08
C ILE A 261 31.42 23.45 24.41
N LYS A 262 31.91 22.81 25.48
CA LYS A 262 33.36 22.68 25.76
C LYS A 262 34.07 21.90 24.66
N GLN A 263 33.53 20.77 24.24
CA GLN A 263 34.07 20.01 23.11
C GLN A 263 34.09 20.82 21.80
N ILE A 264 33.03 21.60 21.51
CA ILE A 264 32.98 22.53 20.36
C ILE A 264 34.12 23.55 20.42
N LYS A 265 34.51 24.00 21.62
CA LYS A 265 35.62 24.93 21.84
C LYS A 265 37.00 24.25 21.90
N GLY A 266 37.08 22.93 21.83
CA GLY A 266 38.31 22.16 22.00
C GLY A 266 38.78 22.05 23.45
N GLU A 267 37.89 22.27 24.42
CA GLU A 267 38.14 22.13 25.86
C GLU A 267 37.71 20.72 26.34
N GLU A 268 38.38 20.18 27.36
CA GLU A 268 37.95 18.91 27.96
C GLU A 268 36.64 19.09 28.77
N PRO A 269 35.62 18.25 28.55
CA PRO A 269 34.40 18.30 29.32
C PRO A 269 34.64 17.81 30.75
N GLU A 270 34.05 18.51 31.73
CA GLU A 270 34.07 18.07 33.12
C GLU A 270 33.02 16.95 33.34
N SER A 271 33.36 15.94 34.15
CA SER A 271 32.37 14.96 34.59
C SER A 271 31.33 15.65 35.47
N PHE A 272 30.05 15.51 35.12
CA PHE A 272 28.94 15.96 35.94
C PHE A 272 28.05 14.78 36.32
N SER A 273 27.45 14.85 37.50
CA SER A 273 26.44 13.89 37.96
C SER A 273 25.12 14.62 38.12
N SER A 274 24.04 13.99 37.65
CA SER A 274 22.71 14.46 37.99
C SER A 274 22.41 14.18 39.47
N SER A 275 21.70 15.10 40.12
CA SER A 275 21.20 14.85 41.47
C SER A 275 20.03 13.87 41.41
N MET A 276 20.05 12.89 42.31
CA MET A 276 18.99 11.90 42.47
C MET A 276 18.27 12.13 43.79
N ARG A 277 16.95 11.98 43.79
CA ARG A 277 16.15 12.07 45.01
C ARG A 277 15.18 10.90 45.12
N LEU A 278 14.96 10.44 46.34
CA LEU A 278 13.89 9.48 46.64
C LEU A 278 12.53 10.16 46.51
N ILE A 279 11.63 9.53 45.76
CA ILE A 279 10.20 9.83 45.73
C ILE A 279 9.52 8.88 46.71
N TYR A 280 8.82 9.42 47.72
CA TYR A 280 8.23 8.63 48.79
C TYR A 280 6.75 8.39 48.46
N GLY A 281 6.45 7.16 48.05
CA GLY A 281 5.11 6.71 47.71
C GLY A 281 4.35 6.08 48.87
N THR A 282 3.18 5.53 48.59
CA THR A 282 2.35 4.75 49.52
C THR A 282 2.75 3.27 49.56
N THR A 283 3.54 2.81 48.59
CA THR A 283 3.93 1.39 48.43
C THR A 283 5.07 0.92 49.34
N THR A 284 5.61 1.79 50.20
CA THR A 284 6.56 1.44 51.27
C THR A 284 6.09 1.99 52.62
N PRO A 285 6.50 1.40 53.77
CA PRO A 285 6.10 1.88 55.08
C PRO A 285 6.43 3.36 55.31
N GLU A 286 5.55 4.07 56.00
CA GLU A 286 5.74 5.49 56.31
C GLU A 286 6.73 5.68 57.48
N THR A 287 8.01 5.88 57.16
CA THR A 287 9.06 6.21 58.14
C THR A 287 8.98 7.70 58.55
N PRO A 288 9.55 8.12 59.69
CA PRO A 288 9.60 9.55 60.08
C PRO A 288 10.24 10.45 59.02
N ILE A 289 11.24 9.93 58.30
CA ILE A 289 11.92 10.60 57.19
C ILE A 289 11.01 10.67 55.96
N ALA A 290 10.33 9.57 55.62
CA ALA A 290 9.37 9.53 54.52
C ALA A 290 8.21 10.51 54.73
N LYS A 291 7.68 10.61 55.96
CA LYS A 291 6.61 11.54 56.31
C LYS A 291 7.01 13.01 56.11
N ALA A 292 8.17 13.41 56.62
CA ALA A 292 8.69 14.78 56.46
C ALA A 292 8.98 15.14 54.99
N ASN A 293 9.45 14.17 54.19
CA ASN A 293 9.73 14.38 52.77
C ASN A 293 8.45 14.35 51.91
N LYS A 294 7.42 13.57 52.25
CA LYS A 294 6.11 13.59 51.61
C LYS A 294 5.42 14.95 51.75
N GLU A 295 5.47 15.55 52.94
CA GLU A 295 4.92 16.90 53.16
C GLU A 295 5.61 17.95 52.28
N ARG A 296 6.94 17.83 52.13
CA ARG A 296 7.73 18.69 51.24
C ARG A 296 7.46 18.40 49.75
N GLN A 297 7.32 17.13 49.37
CA GLN A 297 6.93 16.69 48.02
C GLN A 297 5.56 17.25 47.62
N GLY A 298 4.55 17.11 48.48
CA GLY A 298 3.22 17.67 48.24
C GLY A 298 3.20 19.19 48.11
N GLN A 299 4.10 19.92 48.80
CA GLN A 299 4.24 21.38 48.60
C GLN A 299 4.91 21.75 47.27
N GLU A 300 5.89 20.97 46.81
CA GLU A 300 6.56 21.16 45.52
C GLU A 300 5.64 20.76 44.35
N GLU A 301 4.87 19.68 44.49
CA GLU A 301 3.89 19.20 43.50
C GLU A 301 2.69 20.14 43.38
N ARG A 302 2.14 20.66 44.50
CA ARG A 302 1.08 21.68 44.44
C ARG A 302 1.52 22.97 43.72
N LYS A 303 2.81 23.32 43.80
CA LYS A 303 3.38 24.44 43.01
C LYS A 303 3.57 24.11 41.53
N ARG A 304 3.80 22.84 41.18
CA ARG A 304 3.91 22.36 39.79
C ARG A 304 2.54 22.18 39.13
N TYR A 305 1.57 21.58 39.82
CA TYR A 305 0.20 21.36 39.34
C TYR A 305 -0.61 22.65 39.23
N GLY A 306 -0.42 23.61 40.14
CA GLY A 306 -1.05 24.94 40.04
C GLY A 306 -0.63 25.77 38.82
N ALA A 307 0.37 25.32 38.05
CA ALA A 307 0.84 25.97 36.82
C ALA A 307 0.46 25.20 35.53
N ARG A 308 -0.10 23.98 35.63
CA ARG A 308 -0.48 23.14 34.47
C ARG A 308 -1.95 23.23 34.08
N ASN A 309 -2.83 23.76 34.93
CA ASN A 309 -4.27 23.88 34.64
C ASN A 309 -4.69 25.27 34.17
N ILE A 310 -3.95 25.84 33.21
CA ILE A 310 -4.41 27.05 32.50
C ILE A 310 -4.56 26.69 31.04
N THR A 311 -5.60 25.93 30.69
CA THR A 311 -6.19 25.88 29.33
C THR A 311 -7.51 25.08 29.22
N GLU A 312 -8.21 24.79 30.32
CA GLU A 312 -9.61 24.27 30.27
C GLU A 312 -10.66 25.39 30.09
N THR A 313 -10.26 26.59 29.64
CA THR A 313 -11.15 27.76 29.59
C THR A 313 -11.40 28.32 28.19
N VAL A 314 -11.01 27.61 27.13
CA VAL A 314 -11.27 28.04 25.73
C VAL A 314 -11.84 26.86 24.94
N PRO A 315 -13.10 26.93 24.48
CA PRO A 315 -13.65 25.95 23.54
C PRO A 315 -12.78 25.84 22.28
N ASP A 316 -12.38 24.63 21.91
CA ASP A 316 -11.45 24.37 20.80
C ASP A 316 -12.18 23.76 19.59
N TYR A 317 -12.63 24.61 18.66
CA TYR A 317 -13.31 24.19 17.42
C TYR A 317 -12.38 24.11 16.21
N LEU A 318 -11.06 24.00 16.43
CA LEU A 318 -10.07 24.06 15.36
C LEU A 318 -10.31 23.00 14.28
N CYS A 319 -10.51 21.74 14.68
CA CYS A 319 -10.75 20.64 13.75
C CYS A 319 -11.99 20.90 12.87
N GLU A 320 -13.09 21.31 13.51
CA GLU A 320 -14.37 21.67 12.87
C GLU A 320 -14.19 22.77 11.82
N ASP A 321 -13.55 23.85 12.23
CA ASP A 321 -13.38 25.02 11.39
C ASP A 321 -12.43 24.74 10.23
N MET A 322 -11.49 23.79 10.39
CA MET A 322 -10.56 23.41 9.33
C MET A 322 -11.19 22.48 8.29
N MET A 323 -12.03 21.53 8.69
CA MET A 323 -12.68 20.58 7.77
C MET A 323 -13.68 21.24 6.82
N ASN A 324 -14.27 22.36 7.23
CA ASN A 324 -15.24 23.11 6.43
C ASN A 324 -14.61 24.11 5.43
N ARG A 325 -13.30 24.01 5.13
CA ARG A 325 -12.60 24.96 4.24
C ARG A 325 -12.33 24.36 2.87
N GLU A 326 -12.74 25.09 1.84
CA GLU A 326 -12.53 24.69 0.44
C GLU A 326 -11.23 25.22 -0.17
N SER A 327 -10.47 26.06 0.55
CA SER A 327 -9.23 26.64 0.07
C SER A 327 -8.14 26.62 1.14
N LEU A 328 -6.88 26.49 0.69
CA LEU A 328 -5.71 26.55 1.56
C LEU A 328 -5.64 27.88 2.32
N TYR A 329 -6.00 28.99 1.66
CA TYR A 329 -5.98 30.31 2.29
C TYR A 329 -6.95 30.39 3.47
N ASP A 330 -8.18 29.89 3.30
CA ASP A 330 -9.19 29.91 4.36
C ASP A 330 -8.79 29.00 5.53
N LEU A 331 -8.23 27.82 5.22
CA LEU A 331 -7.69 26.89 6.20
C LEU A 331 -6.57 27.54 7.03
N LEU A 332 -5.61 28.21 6.38
CA LEU A 332 -4.53 28.92 7.06
C LEU A 332 -5.06 30.10 7.91
N ASN A 333 -6.11 30.77 7.45
CA ASN A 333 -6.74 31.86 8.19
C ASN A 333 -7.45 31.38 9.46
N ILE A 334 -8.09 30.21 9.41
CA ILE A 334 -8.61 29.53 10.60
C ILE A 334 -7.47 29.19 11.55
N LEU A 335 -6.43 28.49 11.07
CA LEU A 335 -5.29 28.15 11.93
C LEU A 335 -4.67 29.38 12.60
N LEU A 336 -4.60 30.50 11.88
CA LEU A 336 -4.10 31.76 12.45
C LEU A 336 -4.98 32.30 13.57
N THR A 337 -6.30 32.13 13.47
CA THR A 337 -7.28 32.52 14.50
C THR A 337 -7.10 31.70 15.78
N TYR A 338 -6.73 30.42 15.65
CA TYR A 338 -6.47 29.53 16.78
C TYR A 338 -5.01 29.50 17.25
N ALA A 339 -4.11 30.27 16.62
CA ALA A 339 -2.68 30.19 16.90
C ALA A 339 -2.33 30.39 18.38
N ASP A 340 -3.00 31.32 19.08
CA ASP A 340 -2.81 31.55 20.52
C ASP A 340 -3.23 30.38 21.41
N THR A 341 -4.07 29.49 20.89
CA THR A 341 -4.57 28.32 21.61
C THR A 341 -3.77 27.06 21.32
N LEU A 342 -2.88 27.08 20.31
CA LEU A 342 -2.06 25.92 19.94
C LEU A 342 -1.19 25.45 21.10
N ASP A 343 -0.54 26.41 21.78
CA ASP A 343 0.31 26.20 22.95
C ASP A 343 0.67 27.58 23.56
N ASP A 344 1.49 27.61 24.62
CA ASP A 344 2.19 28.82 25.06
C ASP A 344 3.29 29.19 24.04
N LEU A 345 2.88 29.80 22.91
CA LEU A 345 3.74 30.11 21.75
C LEU A 345 4.26 31.55 21.77
N ASP A 346 5.59 31.72 21.66
CA ASP A 346 6.19 33.02 21.33
C ASP A 346 6.08 33.30 19.83
N ARG A 347 6.51 32.32 19.01
CA ARG A 347 6.46 32.36 17.55
C ARG A 347 6.14 30.99 16.98
N PHE A 348 5.30 30.96 15.95
CA PHE A 348 4.91 29.74 15.25
C PHE A 348 4.91 29.96 13.74
N MET A 349 5.49 29.02 13.00
CA MET A 349 5.59 29.08 11.54
C MET A 349 5.11 27.77 10.95
N LEU A 350 4.39 27.84 9.84
CA LEU A 350 3.96 26.70 9.05
C LEU A 350 4.62 26.77 7.68
N TYR A 351 5.33 25.72 7.29
CA TYR A 351 5.99 25.60 6.00
C TYR A 351 5.41 24.42 5.22
N LEU A 352 4.95 24.66 4.00
CA LEU A 352 4.31 23.65 3.16
C LEU A 352 5.13 23.36 1.90
N ASN A 353 4.99 22.16 1.35
CA ASN A 353 5.62 21.75 0.10
C ASN A 353 5.13 22.60 -1.10
N ASP A 354 5.99 22.79 -2.10
CA ASP A 354 5.67 23.53 -3.33
C ASP A 354 4.95 22.64 -4.36
N THR A 355 3.62 22.66 -4.29
CA THR A 355 2.73 21.89 -5.16
C THR A 355 2.63 22.41 -6.61
N ARG A 356 3.30 23.51 -6.97
CA ARG A 356 3.26 24.09 -8.34
C ARG A 356 4.05 23.27 -9.37
N THR A 357 4.94 22.41 -8.91
CA THR A 357 5.71 21.51 -9.78
C THR A 357 4.82 20.42 -10.42
N ASP A 358 3.70 20.07 -9.80
CA ASP A 358 2.74 19.08 -10.29
C ASP A 358 1.84 19.59 -11.44
N ALA A 359 1.53 20.89 -11.46
CA ALA A 359 0.68 21.50 -12.47
C ALA A 359 1.31 21.57 -13.89
N LYS A 360 2.63 21.34 -14.00
CA LYS A 360 3.36 21.33 -15.28
C LYS A 360 3.64 19.94 -15.83
N LYS A 361 3.62 18.88 -14.99
CA LYS A 361 3.82 17.49 -15.44
C LYS A 361 2.56 16.87 -16.03
N THR A 362 1.38 17.36 -15.68
CA THR A 362 0.06 16.82 -16.09
C THR A 362 -0.49 17.40 -17.41
N SER A 363 0.21 18.34 -18.05
CA SER A 363 -0.16 18.87 -19.37
C SER A 363 0.49 18.12 -20.55
N ALA A 364 1.32 17.11 -20.29
CA ALA A 364 1.83 16.18 -21.28
C ALA A 364 1.04 14.86 -21.18
N ASP A 365 0.87 14.17 -22.31
CA ASP A 365 0.02 12.99 -22.47
C ASP A 365 0.06 12.00 -21.29
N PRO A 366 -1.09 11.51 -20.78
CA PRO A 366 -1.17 10.71 -19.56
C PRO A 366 -0.75 9.24 -19.75
N ILE A 367 0.20 8.95 -20.64
CA ILE A 367 0.65 7.58 -20.95
C ILE A 367 2.10 7.31 -20.50
N GLU A 368 2.87 8.32 -20.12
CA GLU A 368 4.22 8.09 -19.58
C GLU A 368 4.42 8.87 -18.28
N VAL A 369 3.90 8.32 -17.19
CA VAL A 369 4.57 8.50 -15.89
C VAL A 369 5.32 7.21 -15.66
N ALA A 370 6.63 7.23 -15.89
CA ALA A 370 7.51 6.11 -15.62
C ALA A 370 7.38 5.70 -14.14
N GLU A 371 7.27 4.40 -13.88
CA GLU A 371 7.12 3.80 -12.54
C GLU A 371 8.34 4.04 -11.61
N ASP A 372 9.40 4.70 -12.11
CA ASP A 372 10.66 4.94 -11.39
C ASP A 372 10.85 6.38 -10.87
N GLU A 373 9.89 7.31 -11.04
CA GLU A 373 10.01 8.63 -10.37
C GLU A 373 9.50 8.54 -8.91
N PRO A 374 10.30 8.96 -7.90
CA PRO A 374 9.88 8.92 -6.50
C PRO A 374 8.63 9.79 -6.31
N ASP A 375 7.63 9.23 -5.62
CA ASP A 375 6.37 9.90 -5.30
C ASP A 375 6.65 11.29 -4.71
N PRO A 376 6.26 12.39 -5.41
CA PRO A 376 6.55 13.75 -4.95
C PRO A 376 5.89 14.07 -3.61
N TYR A 377 4.91 13.28 -3.17
CA TYR A 377 4.21 13.45 -1.90
C TYR A 377 4.93 12.84 -0.71
N ARG A 378 6.02 12.09 -0.88
CA ARG A 378 6.73 11.42 0.23
C ARG A 378 7.91 12.22 0.81
N TYR A 379 8.25 13.38 0.23
CA TYR A 379 9.46 14.13 0.58
C TYR A 379 9.21 15.64 0.68
N PHE A 380 10.10 16.35 1.39
CA PHE A 380 10.11 17.81 1.38
C PHE A 380 10.60 18.36 0.05
N THR A 381 9.87 19.30 -0.54
CA THR A 381 10.26 19.91 -1.82
C THR A 381 11.51 20.79 -1.67
N PRO A 382 12.36 20.94 -2.70
CA PRO A 382 13.56 21.79 -2.62
C PRO A 382 13.26 23.25 -2.25
N GLN A 383 12.07 23.74 -2.61
CA GLN A 383 11.54 25.02 -2.18
C GLN A 383 10.37 24.78 -1.22
N MET A 384 10.36 25.45 -0.08
CA MET A 384 9.26 25.41 0.89
C MET A 384 8.45 26.70 0.80
N MET A 385 7.13 26.58 0.78
CA MET A 385 6.20 27.70 0.93
C MET A 385 6.16 28.13 2.40
N LYS A 386 6.33 29.43 2.66
CA LYS A 386 6.05 30.05 3.95
C LYS A 386 4.56 30.29 4.12
N ALA A 387 3.81 29.25 4.46
CA ALA A 387 2.36 29.28 4.50
C ALA A 387 1.81 30.22 5.59
N LEU A 388 2.34 30.14 6.81
CA LEU A 388 1.84 30.92 7.95
C LEU A 388 2.98 31.36 8.88
N THR A 389 2.84 32.54 9.46
CA THR A 389 3.71 33.00 10.55
C THR A 389 2.88 33.74 11.59
N TYR A 390 2.95 33.27 12.82
CA TYR A 390 2.32 33.83 14.00
C TYR A 390 3.40 34.32 14.97
N ARG A 391 3.18 35.49 15.57
CA ARG A 391 4.03 36.05 16.64
C ARG A 391 3.13 36.61 17.73
N ARG A 392 3.45 36.30 18.99
CA ARG A 392 2.68 36.74 20.15
C ARG A 392 2.43 38.25 20.12
N GLY A 393 1.17 38.65 20.26
CA GLY A 393 0.76 40.06 20.27
C GLY A 393 0.74 40.74 18.90
N THR A 394 0.81 39.97 17.80
CA THR A 394 0.64 40.46 16.42
C THR A 394 -0.54 39.75 15.75
N ALA A 395 -1.06 40.32 14.65
CA ALA A 395 -2.11 39.66 13.86
C ALA A 395 -1.62 38.43 13.06
N GLY A 396 -0.30 38.17 13.06
CA GLY A 396 0.35 37.19 12.18
C GLY A 396 0.18 37.48 10.68
N THR A 397 0.69 36.57 9.85
CA THR A 397 0.72 36.72 8.39
C THR A 397 0.54 35.37 7.70
N ILE A 398 -0.21 35.38 6.59
CA ILE A 398 -0.36 34.24 5.68
C ILE A 398 0.49 34.54 4.43
N GLY A 399 1.34 33.60 4.03
CA GLY A 399 2.33 33.77 2.97
C GLY A 399 2.14 32.82 1.80
N ALA A 400 0.95 32.78 1.20
CA ALA A 400 0.59 31.86 0.11
C ALA A 400 1.46 31.93 -1.17
N GLU A 401 2.46 32.82 -1.25
CA GLU A 401 3.34 32.98 -2.43
C GLU A 401 4.83 33.20 -2.10
N LYS A 402 5.25 33.13 -0.83
CA LYS A 402 6.66 33.28 -0.44
C LYS A 402 7.35 31.92 -0.34
N TYR A 403 8.42 31.72 -1.09
CA TYR A 403 9.17 30.46 -1.11
C TYR A 403 10.62 30.67 -0.70
N PHE A 404 11.21 29.68 -0.05
CA PHE A 404 12.61 29.69 0.32
C PHE A 404 13.22 28.29 0.18
N ASP A 405 14.54 28.24 0.16
CA ASP A 405 15.29 26.99 0.05
C ASP A 405 15.13 26.16 1.33
N ARG A 406 14.70 24.89 1.20
CA ARG A 406 14.48 23.98 2.33
C ARG A 406 15.71 23.85 3.24
N ARG A 407 16.92 24.03 2.70
CA ARG A 407 18.19 23.94 3.45
C ARG A 407 18.30 24.95 4.58
N LYS A 408 17.47 26.00 4.60
CA LYS A 408 17.48 27.01 5.66
C LYS A 408 16.61 26.62 6.87
N ILE A 409 15.67 25.69 6.69
CA ILE A 409 14.63 25.26 7.65
C ILE A 409 13.65 26.40 8.02
N ILE A 410 14.14 27.58 8.39
CA ILE A 410 13.36 28.80 8.59
C ILE A 410 13.72 29.85 7.53
N ALA A 411 12.79 30.77 7.24
CA ALA A 411 13.05 31.86 6.31
C ALA A 411 13.94 32.95 6.94
N ASP A 412 14.87 33.56 6.19
CA ASP A 412 15.85 34.55 6.69
C ASP A 412 15.22 35.71 7.50
N GLU A 413 14.02 36.14 7.11
CA GLU A 413 13.27 37.23 7.76
C GLU A 413 12.71 36.87 9.15
N GLU A 414 12.83 35.60 9.57
CA GLU A 414 12.44 35.12 10.90
C GLU A 414 13.61 35.03 11.89
N GLU A 415 14.86 35.24 11.45
CA GLU A 415 16.01 35.27 12.34
C GLU A 415 16.00 36.53 13.23
N ASN A 416 16.17 36.36 14.55
CA ASN A 416 16.04 37.42 15.54
C ASN A 416 17.37 37.81 16.23
N GLY A 417 18.48 37.12 15.90
CA GLY A 417 19.83 37.43 16.38
C GLY A 417 20.07 37.22 17.88
N LYS A 418 19.14 36.58 18.59
CA LYS A 418 19.28 36.11 19.98
C LYS A 418 19.13 34.59 20.02
N PRO A 419 19.78 33.89 20.97
CA PRO A 419 19.61 32.45 21.15
C PRO A 419 18.13 32.06 21.29
N GLU A 420 17.71 31.09 20.49
CA GLU A 420 16.35 30.55 20.47
C GLU A 420 16.32 29.03 20.33
N GLY A 421 15.26 28.44 20.86
CA GLY A 421 14.91 27.03 20.66
C GLY A 421 13.91 26.93 19.52
N PHE A 422 14.22 26.11 18.51
CA PHE A 422 13.40 25.83 17.34
C PHE A 422 12.95 24.37 17.39
N MET A 423 11.68 24.15 17.70
CA MET A 423 11.07 22.83 17.66
C MET A 423 10.45 22.60 16.28
N VAL A 424 11.02 21.67 15.51
CA VAL A 424 10.64 21.37 14.13
C VAL A 424 9.89 20.04 14.11
N THR A 425 8.65 20.04 13.64
CA THR A 425 7.77 18.86 13.60
C THR A 425 7.17 18.65 12.21
N PRO A 426 7.00 17.39 11.75
CA PRO A 426 6.49 17.10 10.42
C PRO A 426 4.98 17.33 10.33
N LEU A 427 4.48 17.72 9.16
CA LEU A 427 3.07 17.75 8.80
C LEU A 427 2.84 16.67 7.74
N PHE A 428 2.10 15.62 8.09
CA PHE A 428 1.90 14.45 7.25
C PHE A 428 0.56 13.78 7.49
N PHE A 429 0.11 12.96 6.55
CA PHE A 429 -0.98 12.02 6.72
C PHE A 429 -0.57 10.69 6.08
N GLU A 430 -0.44 9.63 6.89
CA GLU A 430 0.19 8.38 6.46
C GLU A 430 1.58 8.64 5.84
N ASP A 431 1.80 8.31 4.56
CA ASP A 431 3.06 8.53 3.83
C ASP A 431 3.13 9.88 3.10
N ARG A 432 2.04 10.65 3.09
CA ARG A 432 1.96 11.96 2.43
C ARG A 432 2.50 13.06 3.35
N VAL A 433 3.60 13.69 2.94
CA VAL A 433 4.27 14.79 3.63
C VAL A 433 3.81 16.13 3.05
N TYR A 434 3.11 16.94 3.85
CA TYR A 434 2.65 18.28 3.44
C TYR A 434 3.70 19.36 3.70
N GLY A 435 4.60 19.15 4.66
CA GLY A 435 5.58 20.14 5.09
C GLY A 435 5.93 19.99 6.57
N TYR A 436 6.29 21.07 7.24
CA TYR A 436 6.67 21.04 8.66
C TYR A 436 6.26 22.31 9.39
N ALA A 437 5.99 22.18 10.69
CA ALA A 437 5.70 23.27 11.60
C ALA A 437 6.93 23.58 12.46
N VAL A 438 7.12 24.85 12.78
CA VAL A 438 8.20 25.32 13.65
C VAL A 438 7.62 26.15 14.78
N ARG A 439 7.90 25.75 16.03
CA ARG A 439 7.71 26.58 17.22
C ARG A 439 9.06 27.17 17.61
N ALA A 440 9.15 28.49 17.72
CA ALA A 440 10.36 29.19 18.15
C ALA A 440 10.11 29.97 19.44
N SER A 441 11.01 29.83 20.42
CA SER A 441 10.88 30.49 21.73
C SER A 441 12.25 30.84 22.33
N HIS A 442 12.28 31.94 23.09
CA HIS A 442 13.40 32.28 23.96
C HIS A 442 13.29 31.64 25.34
N THR A 443 12.13 31.06 25.67
CA THR A 443 11.86 30.40 26.94
C THR A 443 12.16 28.91 26.78
N PRO A 444 13.15 28.37 27.52
CA PRO A 444 13.52 26.97 27.42
C PRO A 444 12.35 26.02 27.72
N GLY A 445 12.14 25.06 26.83
CA GLY A 445 11.11 24.04 26.93
C GLY A 445 10.53 23.59 25.60
N VAL A 446 9.89 22.43 25.65
CA VAL A 446 9.22 21.78 24.52
C VAL A 446 7.76 22.25 24.38
N TYR A 447 7.09 21.79 23.32
CA TYR A 447 5.65 21.97 23.21
C TYR A 447 4.87 21.11 24.21
N SER A 448 3.64 21.50 24.52
CA SER A 448 2.71 20.68 25.32
C SER A 448 2.04 19.58 24.48
N GLY A 449 1.39 18.61 25.15
CA GLY A 449 0.58 17.60 24.46
C GLY A 449 -0.54 18.21 23.60
N LEU A 450 -1.07 19.38 23.99
CA LEU A 450 -2.09 20.13 23.26
C LEU A 450 -1.62 20.56 21.86
N TYR A 451 -0.38 21.01 21.74
CA TYR A 451 0.23 21.36 20.45
C TYR A 451 0.18 20.21 19.45
N ARG A 452 0.49 18.99 19.91
CA ARG A 452 0.48 17.79 19.08
C ARG A 452 -0.94 17.44 18.62
N TYR A 453 -1.91 17.52 19.52
CA TYR A 453 -3.32 17.27 19.17
C TYR A 453 -3.83 18.29 18.14
N LYS A 454 -3.56 19.58 18.35
CA LYS A 454 -4.00 20.63 17.41
C LYS A 454 -3.28 20.58 16.06
N LEU A 455 -1.99 20.22 16.01
CA LEU A 455 -1.32 19.99 14.73
C LEU A 455 -1.87 18.79 13.97
N ARG A 456 -2.37 17.77 14.67
CA ARG A 456 -3.10 16.66 14.02
C ARG A 456 -4.34 17.17 13.31
N ASP A 457 -5.09 18.08 13.92
CA ASP A 457 -6.25 18.70 13.26
C ASP A 457 -5.84 19.50 12.02
N VAL A 458 -4.70 20.19 12.08
CA VAL A 458 -4.10 20.87 10.91
C VAL A 458 -3.80 19.88 9.79
N MET A 459 -3.16 18.75 10.11
CA MET A 459 -2.86 17.69 9.13
C MET A 459 -4.13 17.08 8.53
N LEU A 460 -5.18 16.86 9.34
CA LEU A 460 -6.49 16.38 8.86
C LEU A 460 -7.16 17.38 7.91
N GLY A 461 -7.11 18.67 8.22
CA GLY A 461 -7.62 19.71 7.32
C GLY A 461 -6.87 19.75 5.99
N LEU A 462 -5.53 19.64 6.01
CA LEU A 462 -4.70 19.60 4.80
C LEU A 462 -5.00 18.37 3.94
N GLU A 463 -5.24 17.21 4.56
CA GLU A 463 -5.63 15.99 3.86
C GLU A 463 -7.02 16.11 3.24
N ASN A 464 -8.00 16.66 3.97
CA ASN A 464 -9.34 16.89 3.44
C ASN A 464 -9.30 17.76 2.18
N LEU A 465 -8.55 18.87 2.23
CA LEU A 465 -8.37 19.76 1.09
C LEU A 465 -7.72 19.02 -0.10
N SER A 466 -6.67 18.24 0.17
CA SER A 466 -5.97 17.46 -0.85
C SER A 466 -6.87 16.42 -1.51
N ARG A 467 -7.68 15.69 -0.73
CA ARG A 467 -8.67 14.73 -1.25
C ARG A 467 -9.73 15.39 -2.11
N ASN A 468 -10.25 16.54 -1.67
CA ASN A 468 -11.24 17.29 -2.44
C ASN A 468 -10.67 17.76 -3.79
N GLU A 469 -9.41 18.20 -3.82
CA GLU A 469 -8.72 18.49 -5.08
C GLU A 469 -8.57 17.25 -5.96
N ASP A 470 -8.14 16.11 -5.41
CA ASP A 470 -7.98 14.86 -6.16
C ASP A 470 -9.31 14.36 -6.75
N VAL A 471 -10.41 14.46 -6.00
CA VAL A 471 -11.76 14.16 -6.48
C VAL A 471 -12.17 15.11 -7.60
N ARG A 472 -11.97 16.42 -7.45
CA ARG A 472 -12.27 17.41 -8.51
C ARG A 472 -11.44 17.13 -9.77
N ARG A 473 -10.15 16.78 -9.63
CA ARG A 473 -9.25 16.43 -10.74
C ARG A 473 -9.74 15.16 -11.47
N LYS A 474 -10.05 14.09 -10.73
CA LYS A 474 -10.58 12.84 -11.29
C LYS A 474 -11.92 13.06 -12.00
N THR A 475 -12.80 13.86 -11.41
CA THR A 475 -14.10 14.21 -12.01
C THR A 475 -13.91 14.96 -13.33
N THR A 476 -13.01 15.94 -13.37
CA THR A 476 -12.69 16.69 -14.59
C THR A 476 -12.09 15.78 -15.67
N ALA A 477 -11.16 14.89 -15.30
CA ALA A 477 -10.58 13.93 -16.23
C ALA A 477 -11.61 12.93 -16.80
N LEU A 478 -12.58 12.50 -15.97
CA LEU A 478 -13.70 11.67 -16.41
C LEU A 478 -14.60 12.43 -17.40
N GLU A 479 -14.94 13.68 -17.11
CA GLU A 479 -15.71 14.53 -18.03
C GLU A 479 -15.00 14.70 -19.38
N GLU A 480 -13.67 14.91 -19.38
CA GLU A 480 -12.88 15.00 -20.60
C GLU A 480 -12.85 13.69 -21.41
N ARG A 481 -12.71 12.54 -20.75
CA ARG A 481 -12.79 11.21 -21.40
C ARG A 481 -14.16 10.99 -22.03
N MET A 482 -15.24 11.40 -21.37
CA MET A 482 -16.61 11.29 -21.90
C MET A 482 -16.89 12.17 -23.13
N MET A 483 -16.06 13.19 -23.39
CA MET A 483 -16.16 14.08 -24.55
C MET A 483 -15.36 13.58 -25.77
N ARG A 484 -14.57 12.52 -25.62
CA ARG A 484 -13.76 11.93 -26.69
C ARG A 484 -14.28 10.56 -27.11
N ASP A 485 -14.00 10.20 -28.34
CA ASP A 485 -14.20 8.84 -28.84
C ASP A 485 -13.05 7.96 -28.29
N PRO A 486 -13.34 6.89 -27.54
CA PRO A 486 -12.34 6.13 -26.81
C PRO A 486 -11.34 5.40 -27.72
N LEU A 487 -11.72 5.14 -28.97
CA LEU A 487 -10.90 4.44 -29.95
C LEU A 487 -9.94 5.38 -30.69
N THR A 488 -10.43 6.57 -31.09
CA THR A 488 -9.67 7.48 -31.96
C THR A 488 -9.06 8.69 -31.25
N GLY A 489 -9.47 8.96 -30.00
CA GLY A 489 -9.05 10.13 -29.23
C GLY A 489 -9.60 11.47 -29.74
N LEU A 490 -10.34 11.49 -30.86
CA LEU A 490 -11.01 12.66 -31.41
C LEU A 490 -12.22 13.06 -30.54
N TYR A 491 -12.71 14.29 -30.69
CA TYR A 491 -13.94 14.69 -30.01
C TYR A 491 -15.14 13.91 -30.58
N ASN A 492 -15.96 13.35 -29.67
CA ASN A 492 -17.20 12.68 -30.05
C ASN A 492 -18.35 13.71 -30.22
N TYR A 493 -19.58 13.25 -30.48
CA TYR A 493 -20.73 14.14 -30.61
C TYR A 493 -20.98 15.04 -29.38
N ARG A 494 -20.70 14.55 -28.16
CA ARG A 494 -20.79 15.36 -26.93
C ARG A 494 -19.68 16.42 -26.90
N GLY A 495 -18.46 16.06 -27.31
CA GLY A 495 -17.36 17.01 -27.49
C GLY A 495 -17.68 18.12 -28.50
N PHE A 496 -18.26 17.77 -29.65
CA PHE A 496 -18.81 18.76 -30.59
C PHE A 496 -19.87 19.65 -29.94
N SER A 497 -20.80 19.04 -29.21
CA SER A 497 -21.90 19.74 -28.55
C SER A 497 -21.43 20.77 -27.52
N ARG A 498 -20.32 20.49 -26.85
CA ARG A 498 -19.68 21.39 -25.86
C ARG A 498 -18.80 22.46 -26.52
N HIS A 499 -18.06 22.13 -27.57
CA HIS A 499 -17.00 23.00 -28.11
C HIS A 499 -17.35 23.77 -29.39
N ALA A 500 -18.48 23.47 -30.05
CA ALA A 500 -18.86 24.09 -31.32
C ALA A 500 -18.82 25.63 -31.29
N ASP A 501 -19.37 26.26 -30.26
CA ASP A 501 -19.41 27.73 -30.17
C ASP A 501 -18.02 28.35 -29.92
N SER A 502 -17.16 27.68 -29.15
CA SER A 502 -15.78 28.10 -28.91
C SER A 502 -14.92 28.03 -30.18
N ILE A 503 -15.13 26.98 -30.98
CA ILE A 503 -14.45 26.79 -32.28
C ILE A 503 -14.89 27.89 -33.28
N LEU A 504 -16.20 28.15 -33.38
CA LEU A 504 -16.72 29.23 -34.23
C LEU A 504 -16.26 30.62 -33.77
N TYR A 505 -16.18 30.85 -32.45
CA TYR A 505 -15.64 32.09 -31.90
C TYR A 505 -14.16 32.28 -32.29
N ARG A 506 -13.35 31.23 -32.15
CA ARG A 506 -11.93 31.24 -32.55
C ARG A 506 -11.76 31.56 -34.03
N TYR A 507 -12.52 30.90 -34.91
CA TYR A 507 -12.41 31.11 -36.36
C TYR A 507 -12.87 32.50 -36.80
N ARG A 508 -13.90 33.07 -36.16
CA ARG A 508 -14.31 34.47 -36.39
C ARG A 508 -13.24 35.46 -35.96
N LYS A 509 -12.60 35.24 -34.80
CA LYS A 509 -11.50 36.08 -34.32
C LYS A 509 -10.29 36.05 -35.26
N LEU A 510 -10.06 34.94 -35.95
CA LEU A 510 -9.02 34.78 -36.96
C LEU A 510 -9.40 35.35 -38.34
N GLY A 511 -10.56 36.00 -38.47
CA GLY A 511 -10.98 36.66 -39.71
C GLY A 511 -11.60 35.75 -40.77
N ALA A 512 -11.99 34.52 -40.42
CA ALA A 512 -12.61 33.60 -41.37
C ALA A 512 -14.00 34.12 -41.80
N GLU A 513 -14.20 34.35 -43.09
CA GLU A 513 -15.47 34.82 -43.63
C GLU A 513 -16.49 33.69 -43.84
N GLN A 514 -16.03 32.44 -43.98
CA GLN A 514 -16.84 31.24 -44.20
C GLN A 514 -16.24 30.06 -43.43
N ILE A 515 -17.12 29.12 -43.04
CA ILE A 515 -16.76 27.85 -42.41
C ILE A 515 -17.10 26.73 -43.38
N GLY A 516 -16.11 25.89 -43.65
CA GLY A 516 -16.26 24.66 -44.43
C GLY A 516 -16.45 23.46 -43.52
N VAL A 517 -17.31 22.54 -43.94
CA VAL A 517 -17.44 21.22 -43.32
C VAL A 517 -17.10 20.15 -44.35
N LEU A 518 -16.25 19.20 -43.96
CA LEU A 518 -15.90 18.02 -44.71
C LEU A 518 -16.35 16.79 -43.91
N ALA A 519 -17.29 16.04 -44.45
CA ALA A 519 -17.75 14.76 -43.91
C ALA A 519 -17.05 13.63 -44.67
N ILE A 520 -16.40 12.72 -43.95
CA ILE A 520 -15.61 11.61 -44.49
C ILE A 520 -16.20 10.30 -43.97
N ASP A 521 -16.26 9.32 -44.85
CA ASP A 521 -16.84 8.00 -44.62
C ASP A 521 -15.88 6.93 -45.11
N ILE A 522 -15.54 5.97 -44.27
CA ILE A 522 -14.63 4.88 -44.65
C ILE A 522 -15.42 3.81 -45.39
N LYS A 523 -15.01 3.52 -46.62
CA LYS A 523 -15.65 2.49 -47.43
C LYS A 523 -15.19 1.10 -46.99
N ASN A 524 -16.08 0.12 -47.08
CA ASN A 524 -15.85 -1.28 -46.76
C ASN A 524 -15.46 -1.55 -45.28
N LEU A 525 -15.64 -0.61 -44.34
CA LEU A 525 -15.32 -0.84 -42.93
C LEU A 525 -16.11 -2.00 -42.32
N SER A 526 -17.39 -2.16 -42.69
CA SER A 526 -18.21 -3.30 -42.26
C SER A 526 -17.71 -4.63 -42.83
N GLU A 527 -17.22 -4.63 -44.07
CA GLU A 527 -16.65 -5.82 -44.72
C GLU A 527 -15.28 -6.17 -44.12
N ILE A 528 -14.45 -5.17 -43.80
CA ILE A 528 -13.20 -5.34 -43.04
C ILE A 528 -13.50 -5.89 -41.64
N ASN A 529 -14.50 -5.35 -40.93
CA ASN A 529 -14.91 -5.88 -39.63
C ASN A 529 -15.41 -7.33 -39.71
N ASN A 530 -16.15 -7.67 -40.76
CA ASN A 530 -16.71 -9.01 -40.95
C ASN A 530 -15.66 -10.03 -41.44
N SER A 531 -14.64 -9.59 -42.18
CA SER A 531 -13.61 -10.47 -42.77
C SER A 531 -12.31 -10.55 -41.94
N LYS A 532 -11.95 -9.47 -41.23
CA LYS A 532 -10.67 -9.32 -40.48
C LYS A 532 -10.89 -9.02 -39.00
N GLY A 533 -12.13 -9.03 -38.52
CA GLY A 533 -12.49 -8.78 -37.12
C GLY A 533 -12.59 -7.29 -36.77
N ARG A 534 -13.24 -6.99 -35.64
CA ARG A 534 -13.48 -5.61 -35.17
C ARG A 534 -12.21 -4.85 -34.79
N GLU A 535 -11.14 -5.55 -34.46
CA GLU A 535 -9.83 -4.97 -34.14
C GLU A 535 -9.18 -4.32 -35.37
N ALA A 536 -9.21 -5.00 -36.52
CA ALA A 536 -8.73 -4.47 -37.79
C ALA A 536 -9.54 -3.22 -38.24
N GLY A 537 -10.86 -3.22 -38.05
CA GLY A 537 -11.64 -2.00 -38.26
C GLY A 537 -11.30 -0.89 -37.28
N GLY A 538 -10.91 -1.22 -36.05
CA GLY A 538 -10.42 -0.24 -35.08
C GLY A 538 -9.08 0.39 -35.45
N GLU A 539 -8.16 -0.39 -36.01
CA GLU A 539 -6.89 0.09 -36.55
C GLU A 539 -7.12 1.08 -37.70
N VAL A 540 -8.01 0.75 -38.64
CA VAL A 540 -8.42 1.62 -39.75
C VAL A 540 -8.98 2.95 -39.25
N LEU A 541 -9.86 2.90 -38.26
CA LEU A 541 -10.46 4.10 -37.65
C LEU A 541 -9.40 4.98 -36.97
N THR A 542 -8.43 4.36 -36.30
CA THR A 542 -7.33 5.06 -35.61
C THR A 542 -6.36 5.70 -36.60
N PHE A 543 -6.02 4.99 -37.67
CA PHE A 543 -5.21 5.51 -38.77
C PHE A 543 -5.88 6.72 -39.43
N PHE A 544 -7.18 6.61 -39.77
CA PHE A 544 -7.94 7.73 -40.33
C PHE A 544 -7.97 8.93 -39.41
N ALA A 545 -8.16 8.73 -38.10
CA ALA A 545 -8.16 9.80 -37.13
C ALA A 545 -6.82 10.55 -37.06
N LYS A 546 -5.70 9.81 -36.97
CA LYS A 546 -4.34 10.38 -36.96
C LYS A 546 -4.04 11.13 -38.26
N MET A 547 -4.37 10.53 -39.39
CA MET A 547 -4.18 11.12 -40.73
C MET A 547 -4.98 12.42 -40.89
N ILE A 548 -6.27 12.42 -40.59
CA ILE A 548 -7.14 13.60 -40.70
C ILE A 548 -6.64 14.72 -39.77
N ARG A 549 -6.27 14.40 -38.53
CA ARG A 549 -5.75 15.38 -37.57
C ARG A 549 -4.43 16.01 -38.02
N LYS A 550 -3.54 15.21 -38.63
CA LYS A 550 -2.26 15.68 -39.19
C LYS A 550 -2.47 16.60 -40.39
N ILE A 551 -3.38 16.23 -41.30
CA ILE A 551 -3.65 16.97 -42.54
C ILE A 551 -4.45 18.25 -42.27
N PHE A 552 -5.39 18.23 -41.31
CA PHE A 552 -6.26 19.34 -40.95
C PHE A 552 -5.96 19.88 -39.54
N SER A 553 -4.68 20.15 -39.25
CA SER A 553 -4.19 20.51 -37.91
C SER A 553 -4.78 21.79 -37.32
N ASN A 554 -5.31 22.69 -38.15
CA ASN A 554 -5.94 23.96 -37.74
C ASN A 554 -7.48 23.88 -37.69
N SER A 555 -8.05 22.70 -37.95
CA SER A 555 -9.49 22.47 -38.08
C SER A 555 -10.03 21.72 -36.84
N GLY A 556 -11.33 21.85 -36.57
CA GLY A 556 -12.02 21.03 -35.57
C GLY A 556 -12.31 19.66 -36.15
N VAL A 557 -11.69 18.61 -35.62
CA VAL A 557 -11.84 17.23 -36.11
C VAL A 557 -12.63 16.40 -35.10
N PHE A 558 -13.67 15.71 -35.58
CA PHE A 558 -14.61 14.95 -34.77
C PHE A 558 -14.89 13.57 -35.37
N ARG A 559 -15.28 12.62 -34.54
CA ARG A 559 -15.88 11.34 -34.95
C ARG A 559 -17.25 11.20 -34.29
N PHE A 560 -18.32 11.12 -35.08
CA PHE A 560 -19.68 11.12 -34.51
C PHE A 560 -20.21 9.71 -34.21
N GLY A 561 -19.58 8.68 -34.79
CA GLY A 561 -19.89 7.27 -34.55
C GLY A 561 -19.65 6.46 -35.83
N GLY A 562 -19.51 5.13 -35.70
CA GLY A 562 -19.27 4.26 -36.87
C GLY A 562 -18.01 4.63 -37.64
N ASP A 563 -18.13 4.77 -38.95
CA ASP A 563 -17.12 5.16 -39.94
C ASP A 563 -17.09 6.67 -40.25
N GLU A 564 -17.89 7.49 -39.56
CA GLU A 564 -18.09 8.90 -39.93
C GLU A 564 -17.17 9.88 -39.18
N PHE A 565 -16.38 10.63 -39.94
CA PHE A 565 -15.51 11.71 -39.46
C PHE A 565 -15.95 13.06 -40.00
N ILE A 566 -15.90 14.08 -39.15
CA ILE A 566 -16.28 15.46 -39.49
C ILE A 566 -15.09 16.39 -39.25
N VAL A 567 -14.76 17.18 -40.27
CA VAL A 567 -13.77 18.26 -40.19
C VAL A 567 -14.49 19.60 -40.37
N VAL A 568 -14.30 20.51 -39.42
CA VAL A 568 -14.82 21.88 -39.46
C VAL A 568 -13.63 22.84 -39.59
N SER A 569 -13.52 23.54 -40.71
CA SER A 569 -12.36 24.37 -41.02
C SER A 569 -12.75 25.81 -41.36
N PRO A 570 -11.96 26.82 -40.95
CA PRO A 570 -12.08 28.15 -41.53
C PRO A 570 -11.66 28.07 -43.01
N LEU A 571 -12.40 28.76 -43.88
CA LEU A 571 -12.09 28.84 -45.31
C LEU A 571 -11.79 30.29 -45.74
N GLY A 572 -10.84 30.43 -46.66
CA GLY A 572 -10.48 31.68 -47.30
C GLY A 572 -11.20 31.90 -48.64
N SER A 573 -10.56 32.66 -49.54
CA SER A 573 -11.12 33.02 -50.86
C SER A 573 -11.16 31.86 -51.86
N GLY A 574 -10.48 30.74 -51.59
CA GLY A 574 -10.53 29.52 -52.39
C GLY A 574 -11.79 28.68 -52.15
N GLY A 575 -12.53 28.98 -51.08
CA GLY A 575 -13.80 28.34 -50.74
C GLY A 575 -13.64 26.82 -50.58
N ILE A 576 -14.61 26.05 -51.08
CA ILE A 576 -14.66 24.59 -50.85
C ILE A 576 -13.49 23.82 -51.48
N ARG A 577 -12.79 24.41 -52.46
CA ARG A 577 -11.62 23.81 -53.14
C ARG A 577 -10.37 23.75 -52.25
N GLU A 578 -10.36 24.45 -51.12
CA GLU A 578 -9.24 24.41 -50.18
C GLU A 578 -9.07 23.01 -49.54
N PHE A 579 -10.12 22.18 -49.53
CA PHE A 579 -10.05 20.78 -49.10
C PHE A 579 -9.32 19.85 -50.10
N ASP A 580 -9.21 20.23 -51.38
CA ASP A 580 -8.70 19.35 -52.45
C ASP A 580 -7.27 18.85 -52.17
N SER A 581 -6.40 19.74 -51.66
CA SER A 581 -5.01 19.38 -51.32
C SER A 581 -4.92 18.40 -50.15
N GLY A 582 -5.82 18.52 -49.18
CA GLY A 582 -5.90 17.60 -48.04
C GLY A 582 -6.41 16.22 -48.47
N LEU A 583 -7.43 16.19 -49.34
CA LEU A 583 -7.97 14.97 -49.90
C LEU A 583 -6.96 14.19 -50.76
N ILE A 584 -6.13 14.89 -51.55
CA ILE A 584 -5.04 14.26 -52.32
C ILE A 584 -4.01 13.62 -51.38
N LYS A 585 -3.61 14.31 -50.30
CA LYS A 585 -2.68 13.76 -49.30
C LYS A 585 -3.26 12.56 -48.57
N MET A 586 -4.56 12.61 -48.22
CA MET A 586 -5.26 11.47 -47.64
C MET A 586 -5.25 10.26 -48.59
N GLY A 587 -5.44 10.48 -49.90
CA GLY A 587 -5.36 9.42 -50.89
C GLY A 587 -3.96 8.77 -50.94
N VAL A 588 -2.91 9.57 -50.91
CA VAL A 588 -1.52 9.07 -50.91
C VAL A 588 -1.21 8.27 -49.64
N GLU A 589 -1.58 8.77 -48.48
CA GLU A 589 -1.36 8.10 -47.19
C GLU A 589 -2.21 6.81 -47.09
N ALA A 590 -3.46 6.83 -47.58
CA ALA A 590 -4.28 5.62 -47.69
C ALA A 590 -3.68 4.59 -48.67
N ASP A 591 -3.08 5.02 -49.78
CA ASP A 591 -2.38 4.14 -50.71
C ASP A 591 -1.08 3.56 -50.12
N VAL A 592 -0.39 4.30 -49.25
CA VAL A 592 0.75 3.78 -48.47
C VAL A 592 0.25 2.69 -47.52
N PHE A 593 -0.78 2.98 -46.74
CA PHE A 593 -1.40 2.03 -45.82
C PHE A 593 -1.90 0.77 -46.55
N ASN A 594 -2.53 0.93 -47.71
CA ASN A 594 -2.97 -0.19 -48.55
C ASN A 594 -1.82 -1.07 -49.03
N ARG A 595 -0.66 -0.48 -49.37
CA ARG A 595 0.53 -1.24 -49.78
C ARG A 595 1.18 -1.97 -48.62
N GLU A 596 1.19 -1.37 -47.43
CA GLU A 596 1.72 -1.97 -46.21
C GLU A 596 0.85 -3.14 -45.74
N LYS A 597 -0.48 -2.95 -45.72
CA LYS A 597 -1.41 -3.95 -45.19
C LYS A 597 -1.79 -5.06 -46.20
N LYS A 598 -1.63 -4.82 -47.51
CA LYS A 598 -1.92 -5.79 -48.60
C LYS A 598 -3.31 -6.44 -48.55
N TRP A 599 -4.35 -5.71 -48.15
CA TRP A 599 -5.70 -6.26 -48.05
C TRP A 599 -6.35 -6.52 -49.42
N GLU A 600 -7.22 -7.54 -49.49
CA GLU A 600 -7.95 -7.91 -50.71
C GLU A 600 -8.87 -6.78 -51.21
N GLU A 601 -9.53 -6.08 -50.26
CA GLU A 601 -10.30 -4.87 -50.51
C GLU A 601 -9.47 -3.65 -50.07
N PRO A 602 -9.07 -2.75 -50.99
CA PRO A 602 -8.26 -1.59 -50.62
C PRO A 602 -9.08 -0.61 -49.77
N LEU A 603 -8.43 -0.01 -48.78
CA LEU A 603 -8.98 1.07 -47.97
C LEU A 603 -9.27 2.28 -48.87
N GLU A 604 -10.56 2.59 -48.98
CA GLU A 604 -11.10 3.72 -49.74
C GLU A 604 -11.93 4.61 -48.80
N PHE A 605 -12.12 5.88 -49.17
CA PHE A 605 -13.01 6.77 -48.44
C PHE A 605 -13.86 7.61 -49.37
N HIS A 606 -15.10 7.85 -48.94
CA HIS A 606 -16.00 8.82 -49.55
C HIS A 606 -15.97 10.11 -48.76
N TYR A 607 -16.27 11.20 -49.45
CA TYR A 607 -16.36 12.49 -48.79
C TYR A 607 -17.45 13.36 -49.39
N GLY A 608 -18.02 14.22 -48.54
CA GLY A 608 -18.95 15.28 -48.89
C GLY A 608 -18.56 16.58 -48.22
N THR A 609 -18.85 17.70 -48.87
CA THR A 609 -18.46 19.03 -48.38
C THR A 609 -19.64 19.99 -48.38
N SER A 610 -19.68 20.88 -47.39
CA SER A 610 -20.60 22.01 -47.33
C SER A 610 -19.86 23.27 -46.86
N ILE A 611 -20.46 24.43 -47.12
CA ILE A 611 -19.87 25.72 -46.76
C ILE A 611 -20.97 26.69 -46.34
N GLY A 612 -20.71 27.49 -45.31
CA GLY A 612 -21.66 28.50 -44.85
C GLY A 612 -21.07 29.46 -43.83
N LYS A 613 -21.93 30.31 -43.26
CA LYS A 613 -21.56 31.29 -42.22
C LYS A 613 -22.40 31.06 -40.96
N PRO A 614 -22.15 29.97 -40.21
CA PRO A 614 -23.00 29.61 -39.06
C PRO A 614 -22.78 30.60 -37.90
N ALA A 615 -23.86 31.12 -37.34
CA ALA A 615 -23.84 32.05 -36.20
C ALA A 615 -23.56 31.33 -34.86
N GLY A 616 -23.90 30.05 -34.75
CA GLY A 616 -23.69 29.21 -33.57
C GLY A 616 -23.95 27.72 -33.85
N ARG A 617 -23.85 26.88 -32.82
CA ARG A 617 -23.92 25.41 -32.89
C ARG A 617 -25.05 24.85 -33.79
N LYS A 618 -26.28 25.37 -33.70
CA LYS A 618 -27.43 24.84 -34.45
C LYS A 618 -27.24 24.97 -35.97
N GLU A 619 -26.70 26.09 -36.43
CA GLU A 619 -26.46 26.32 -37.86
C GLU A 619 -25.24 25.53 -38.35
N LEU A 620 -24.23 25.35 -37.51
CA LEU A 620 -23.09 24.46 -37.83
C LEU A 620 -23.52 23.00 -37.95
N ALA A 621 -24.43 22.53 -37.08
CA ALA A 621 -25.00 21.18 -37.19
C ALA A 621 -25.79 20.98 -38.50
N LYS A 622 -26.45 22.03 -39.01
CA LYS A 622 -27.12 22.00 -40.31
C LYS A 622 -26.12 21.81 -41.46
N LEU A 623 -24.99 22.53 -41.43
CA LEU A 623 -23.92 22.37 -42.43
C LEU A 623 -23.30 20.96 -42.39
N ILE A 624 -23.12 20.38 -41.19
CA ILE A 624 -22.67 18.99 -41.05
C ILE A 624 -23.65 18.02 -41.71
N THR A 625 -24.95 18.23 -41.49
CA THR A 625 -26.00 17.42 -42.12
C THR A 625 -25.95 17.55 -43.65
N GLU A 626 -25.80 18.76 -44.17
CA GLU A 626 -25.68 19.02 -45.61
C GLU A 626 -24.44 18.35 -46.22
N ALA A 627 -23.28 18.40 -45.55
CA ALA A 627 -22.06 17.73 -46.03
C ALA A 627 -22.19 16.20 -46.05
N THR A 628 -22.89 15.63 -45.06
CA THR A 628 -23.09 14.18 -44.93
C THR A 628 -24.01 13.63 -46.02
N VAL A 629 -24.98 14.42 -46.49
CA VAL A 629 -25.92 14.04 -47.57
C VAL A 629 -25.27 14.03 -48.97
N VAL A 630 -24.17 14.77 -49.18
CA VAL A 630 -23.60 15.04 -50.52
C VAL A 630 -22.42 14.11 -50.90
N LYS A 631 -22.11 13.06 -50.12
CA LYS A 631 -20.95 12.14 -50.35
C LYS A 631 -20.88 11.63 -51.82
N LYS A 632 -19.75 11.79 -52.54
CA LYS A 632 -19.53 11.37 -53.96
C LYS A 632 -18.46 10.27 -54.11
N GLU A 633 -18.59 9.38 -55.12
CA GLU A 633 -17.63 8.29 -55.48
C GLU A 633 -16.54 8.69 -56.53
N LYS A 634 -15.22 8.56 -56.27
CA LYS A 634 -14.07 8.57 -57.27
C LYS A 634 -12.75 7.90 -56.74
N LYS A 635 -11.92 7.22 -57.60
CA LYS A 635 -10.77 6.28 -57.31
C LYS A 635 -9.31 6.70 -57.77
N ASN A 636 -8.25 6.15 -57.10
CA ASN A 636 -6.84 5.72 -57.49
C ASN A 636 -5.52 6.56 -57.25
N ALA A 637 -4.39 5.89 -56.84
CA ALA A 637 -2.98 6.11 -57.32
C ALA A 637 -1.94 4.94 -57.11
N ARG A 638 -1.35 4.42 -58.21
CA ARG A 638 -0.34 3.32 -58.26
C ARG A 638 0.79 3.68 -59.24
N LEU A 639 2.04 3.94 -58.80
CA LEU A 639 3.32 3.90 -59.58
C LEU A 639 4.51 4.44 -58.75
N ILE A 640 5.73 3.99 -59.08
CA ILE A 640 7.07 4.37 -58.54
C ILE A 640 7.64 3.39 -57.49
N ALA A 641 8.00 2.21 -57.99
CA ALA A 641 9.14 1.43 -57.54
C ALA A 641 10.30 1.66 -58.55
N LEU A 642 11.54 1.80 -58.07
CA LEU A 642 12.89 1.65 -58.69
C LEU A 642 13.84 2.52 -57.83
N SER A 643 15.01 2.15 -57.29
CA SER A 643 16.07 1.17 -57.65
C SER A 643 17.24 1.20 -56.62
N LEU A 644 17.94 0.08 -56.39
CA LEU A 644 19.11 -0.20 -55.48
C LEU A 644 20.51 -0.19 -56.19
N ARG A 645 21.66 -0.16 -55.45
CA ARG A 645 22.84 -1.12 -55.55
C ARG A 645 24.15 -0.83 -54.71
N VAL A 646 24.94 -1.91 -54.48
CA VAL A 646 26.21 -2.17 -53.70
C VAL A 646 27.22 -3.05 -54.53
N ASP A 647 28.46 -3.34 -54.07
CA ASP A 647 29.56 -4.17 -54.71
C ASP A 647 30.26 -5.21 -53.77
N GLU A 648 30.75 -6.37 -54.29
CA GLU A 648 31.21 -7.64 -53.63
C GLU A 648 32.63 -8.13 -54.09
N ASP A 649 33.54 -8.65 -53.22
CA ASP A 649 34.65 -9.59 -53.63
C ASP A 649 35.52 -10.20 -52.46
N SER A 650 35.38 -11.50 -52.12
CA SER A 650 36.30 -12.28 -51.23
C SER A 650 36.23 -13.80 -51.47
N GLU A 651 37.24 -14.59 -51.08
CA GLU A 651 37.32 -16.05 -51.33
C GLU A 651 36.58 -16.91 -50.29
N THR A 652 36.45 -16.43 -49.05
CA THR A 652 35.51 -17.01 -48.06
C THR A 652 34.07 -16.69 -48.45
N ALA A 653 33.86 -15.51 -49.04
CA ALA A 653 32.58 -15.10 -49.61
C ALA A 653 32.12 -16.06 -50.71
N LYS A 654 32.99 -16.45 -51.64
CA LYS A 654 32.69 -17.45 -52.68
C LYS A 654 32.31 -18.84 -52.13
N LYS A 655 32.95 -19.31 -51.05
CA LYS A 655 32.60 -20.59 -50.42
C LYS A 655 31.25 -20.53 -49.71
N ILE A 656 30.97 -19.43 -49.02
CA ILE A 656 29.67 -19.24 -48.37
C ILE A 656 28.59 -19.02 -49.44
N ASP A 657 28.87 -18.29 -50.52
CA ASP A 657 27.98 -18.17 -51.69
C ASP A 657 27.64 -19.54 -52.26
N GLU A 658 28.62 -20.43 -52.43
CA GLU A 658 28.38 -21.78 -52.94
C GLU A 658 27.52 -22.62 -51.97
N ILE A 659 27.71 -22.48 -50.65
CA ILE A 659 26.88 -23.14 -49.64
C ILE A 659 25.43 -22.65 -49.73
N ILE A 660 25.21 -21.34 -49.89
CA ILE A 660 23.89 -20.72 -50.01
C ILE A 660 23.22 -21.08 -51.35
N GLU A 661 23.93 -20.91 -52.47
CA GLU A 661 23.41 -21.18 -53.82
C GLU A 661 23.00 -22.64 -54.03
N LYS A 662 23.71 -23.58 -53.41
CA LYS A 662 23.44 -25.02 -53.55
C LYS A 662 22.56 -25.59 -52.45
N ASN A 663 22.07 -24.77 -51.51
CA ASN A 663 21.35 -25.23 -50.32
C ASN A 663 22.10 -26.39 -49.61
N ALA A 664 23.40 -26.21 -49.36
CA ALA A 664 24.26 -27.24 -48.76
C ALA A 664 24.22 -27.22 -47.22
N PHE A 665 23.02 -27.18 -46.64
CA PHE A 665 22.77 -27.20 -45.20
C PHE A 665 22.34 -28.60 -44.73
N LYS A 666 22.76 -28.98 -43.53
CA LYS A 666 22.23 -30.15 -42.79
C LYS A 666 21.84 -29.76 -41.37
N TYR A 667 20.96 -30.54 -40.75
CA TYR A 667 20.39 -30.22 -39.43
C TYR A 667 20.66 -31.33 -38.42
N MET A 668 20.95 -30.92 -37.18
CA MET A 668 21.02 -31.78 -36.00
C MET A 668 19.84 -31.46 -35.09
N PHE A 669 19.25 -32.46 -34.44
CA PHE A 669 18.07 -32.30 -33.59
C PHE A 669 18.42 -32.57 -32.13
N GLN A 670 18.09 -31.65 -31.23
CA GLN A 670 18.26 -31.80 -29.78
C GLN A 670 16.89 -31.88 -29.09
N PRO A 671 16.62 -32.88 -28.23
CA PRO A 671 15.30 -33.01 -27.62
C PRO A 671 15.08 -32.01 -26.49
N ILE A 672 13.84 -31.54 -26.40
CA ILE A 672 13.27 -30.72 -25.33
C ILE A 672 12.26 -31.59 -24.59
N ILE A 673 12.39 -31.63 -23.27
CA ILE A 673 11.71 -32.59 -22.41
C ILE A 673 10.64 -31.88 -21.60
N ASP A 674 9.46 -32.47 -21.50
CA ASP A 674 8.40 -31.99 -20.63
C ASP A 674 8.74 -32.33 -19.17
N SER A 675 8.82 -31.31 -18.30
CA SER A 675 9.23 -31.50 -16.90
C SER A 675 8.23 -32.30 -16.07
N ALA A 676 6.95 -32.32 -16.50
CA ALA A 676 5.89 -33.02 -15.81
C ALA A 676 5.87 -34.53 -16.09
N THR A 677 6.17 -34.92 -17.32
CA THR A 677 6.03 -36.31 -17.80
C THR A 677 7.37 -37.01 -18.00
N GLY A 678 8.46 -36.26 -18.14
CA GLY A 678 9.77 -36.76 -18.56
C GLY A 678 9.78 -37.28 -20.01
N GLU A 679 8.73 -36.99 -20.79
CA GLU A 679 8.62 -37.38 -22.19
C GLU A 679 9.18 -36.28 -23.11
N ILE A 680 9.53 -36.65 -24.34
CA ILE A 680 10.04 -35.67 -25.30
C ILE A 680 8.89 -34.81 -25.82
N PHE A 681 8.94 -33.53 -25.49
CA PHE A 681 7.97 -32.52 -25.91
C PHE A 681 8.26 -32.01 -27.33
N ALA A 682 9.53 -31.73 -27.63
CA ALA A 682 9.94 -31.12 -28.88
C ALA A 682 11.39 -31.43 -29.25
N TYR A 683 11.83 -30.95 -30.42
CA TYR A 683 13.24 -30.93 -30.82
C TYR A 683 13.64 -29.57 -31.35
N GLU A 684 14.83 -29.10 -31.03
CA GLU A 684 15.43 -27.93 -31.65
C GLU A 684 16.28 -28.32 -32.87
N ALA A 685 16.05 -27.67 -34.01
CA ALA A 685 16.75 -27.91 -35.27
C ALA A 685 17.96 -26.98 -35.42
N LEU A 686 19.16 -27.54 -35.36
CA LEU A 686 20.42 -26.80 -35.37
C LEU A 686 21.15 -26.95 -36.71
N MET A 687 21.26 -25.84 -37.46
CA MET A 687 21.92 -25.79 -38.78
C MET A 687 23.42 -26.10 -38.71
N ARG A 688 23.93 -26.84 -39.70
CA ARG A 688 25.35 -27.13 -39.94
C ARG A 688 25.66 -27.05 -41.44
N ALA A 689 26.87 -26.64 -41.82
CA ALA A 689 27.33 -26.72 -43.20
C ALA A 689 27.58 -28.19 -43.59
N ASP A 690 27.07 -28.62 -44.74
CA ASP A 690 27.26 -29.99 -45.19
C ASP A 690 28.61 -30.20 -45.87
N LEU A 691 28.90 -29.39 -46.90
CA LEU A 691 30.09 -29.51 -47.76
C LEU A 691 31.40 -29.00 -47.12
N SER A 692 31.31 -28.21 -46.05
CA SER A 692 32.47 -27.63 -45.33
C SER A 692 32.20 -27.56 -43.82
N PRO A 693 32.31 -28.68 -43.06
CA PRO A 693 31.99 -28.72 -41.63
C PRO A 693 32.79 -27.76 -40.75
N GLU A 694 33.93 -27.27 -41.25
CA GLU A 694 34.76 -26.24 -40.60
C GLU A 694 34.14 -24.83 -40.63
N VAL A 695 33.14 -24.58 -41.49
CA VAL A 695 32.43 -23.31 -41.56
C VAL A 695 31.36 -23.29 -40.47
N SER A 696 31.49 -22.39 -39.50
CA SER A 696 30.52 -22.26 -38.41
C SER A 696 29.21 -21.60 -38.91
N PRO A 697 28.04 -21.96 -38.35
CA PRO A 697 26.78 -21.29 -38.65
C PRO A 697 26.85 -19.76 -38.47
N LYS A 698 27.59 -19.29 -37.46
CA LYS A 698 27.84 -17.86 -37.22
C LYS A 698 28.53 -17.17 -38.41
N ALA A 699 29.54 -17.81 -39.01
CA ALA A 699 30.23 -17.24 -40.17
C ALA A 699 29.33 -17.14 -41.43
N ILE A 700 28.37 -18.06 -41.58
CA ILE A 700 27.38 -18.05 -42.68
C ILE A 700 26.40 -16.89 -42.50
N LEU A 701 25.86 -16.72 -41.29
CA LEU A 701 24.91 -15.65 -40.95
C LEU A 701 25.55 -14.26 -41.10
N GLU A 702 26.80 -14.07 -40.62
CA GLU A 702 27.55 -12.82 -40.77
C GLU A 702 27.86 -12.45 -42.23
N TYR A 703 28.01 -13.45 -43.11
CA TYR A 703 28.21 -13.22 -44.54
C TYR A 703 26.89 -12.86 -45.25
N ALA A 704 25.84 -13.65 -45.03
CA ALA A 704 24.51 -13.41 -45.60
C ALA A 704 23.93 -12.04 -45.19
N ALA A 705 24.18 -11.58 -43.96
CA ALA A 705 23.83 -10.24 -43.49
C ALA A 705 24.47 -9.12 -44.31
N ARG A 706 25.74 -9.29 -44.70
CA ARG A 706 26.51 -8.28 -45.45
C ARG A 706 26.16 -8.23 -46.93
N THR A 707 25.76 -9.35 -47.52
CA THR A 707 25.40 -9.46 -48.95
C THR A 707 23.90 -9.34 -49.22
N GLY A 708 23.08 -9.14 -48.18
CA GLY A 708 21.62 -9.04 -48.32
C GLY A 708 20.93 -10.37 -48.64
N ARG A 709 21.59 -11.49 -48.34
CA ARG A 709 21.12 -12.86 -48.61
C ARG A 709 20.53 -13.56 -47.38
N LEU A 710 20.24 -12.83 -46.30
CA LEU A 710 19.60 -13.40 -45.10
C LEU A 710 18.24 -14.04 -45.42
N TYR A 711 17.49 -13.48 -46.37
CA TYR A 711 16.26 -14.09 -46.89
C TYR A 711 16.48 -15.51 -47.44
N GLU A 712 17.59 -15.74 -48.16
CA GLU A 712 17.90 -17.07 -48.71
C GLU A 712 18.21 -18.07 -47.59
N ILE A 713 18.93 -17.65 -46.54
CA ILE A 713 19.19 -18.49 -45.37
C ILE A 713 17.89 -18.84 -44.64
N GLU A 714 17.03 -17.86 -44.43
CA GLU A 714 15.73 -18.03 -43.76
C GLU A 714 14.85 -19.01 -44.54
N LYS A 715 14.76 -18.81 -45.87
CA LYS A 715 13.99 -19.66 -46.78
C LYS A 715 14.49 -21.09 -46.80
N GLU A 716 15.79 -21.30 -46.99
CA GLU A 716 16.32 -22.65 -47.08
C GLU A 716 16.29 -23.35 -45.69
N THR A 717 16.48 -22.60 -44.60
CA THR A 717 16.40 -23.17 -43.24
C THR A 717 15.02 -23.68 -42.89
N ILE A 718 14.00 -22.83 -43.05
CA ILE A 718 12.62 -23.24 -42.86
C ILE A 718 12.28 -24.34 -43.87
N GLY A 719 12.58 -24.17 -45.15
CA GLY A 719 12.26 -25.15 -46.19
C GLY A 719 12.84 -26.55 -45.96
N ASN A 720 14.10 -26.65 -45.52
CA ASN A 720 14.75 -27.92 -45.25
C ASN A 720 14.17 -28.63 -44.02
N VAL A 721 13.97 -27.89 -42.93
CA VAL A 721 13.39 -28.45 -41.70
C VAL A 721 11.94 -28.88 -41.93
N LEU A 722 11.15 -28.08 -42.67
CA LEU A 722 9.78 -28.44 -43.01
C LEU A 722 9.70 -29.65 -43.95
N SER A 723 10.66 -29.79 -44.89
CA SER A 723 10.77 -30.99 -45.73
C SER A 723 11.04 -32.21 -44.87
N PHE A 724 11.95 -32.10 -43.90
CA PHE A 724 12.25 -33.18 -42.96
C PHE A 724 11.02 -33.56 -42.10
N VAL A 725 10.27 -32.58 -41.60
CA VAL A 725 9.01 -32.82 -40.86
C VAL A 725 7.98 -33.52 -41.74
N SER A 726 7.87 -33.11 -43.01
CA SER A 726 6.93 -33.70 -43.98
C SER A 726 7.30 -35.16 -44.33
N GLU A 727 8.59 -35.46 -44.48
CA GLU A 727 9.11 -36.82 -44.68
C GLU A 727 8.90 -37.73 -43.45
N HIS A 728 8.78 -37.14 -42.26
CA HIS A 728 8.55 -37.83 -40.99
C HIS A 728 7.16 -37.52 -40.40
N ALA A 729 6.17 -37.21 -41.24
CA ALA A 729 4.86 -36.72 -40.82
C ALA A 729 4.15 -37.64 -39.82
N ASP A 730 4.32 -38.96 -39.92
CA ASP A 730 3.73 -39.93 -38.98
C ASP A 730 4.16 -39.71 -37.52
N TYR A 731 5.35 -39.14 -37.30
CA TYR A 731 5.88 -38.83 -35.97
C TYR A 731 5.47 -37.44 -35.49
N PHE A 732 5.39 -36.47 -36.39
CA PHE A 732 5.10 -35.07 -36.04
C PHE A 732 3.61 -34.72 -36.04
N CYS A 733 2.72 -35.44 -36.75
CA CYS A 733 1.29 -35.13 -36.78
C CYS A 733 0.64 -35.22 -35.39
N ASP A 734 0.97 -36.27 -34.63
CA ASP A 734 0.44 -36.50 -33.27
C ASP A 734 1.53 -36.49 -32.17
N GLY A 735 2.81 -36.33 -32.52
CA GLY A 735 3.95 -36.40 -31.59
C GLY A 735 4.62 -35.05 -31.28
N ALA A 736 5.96 -35.02 -31.28
CA ALA A 736 6.75 -33.90 -30.78
C ALA A 736 6.65 -32.63 -31.64
N ARG A 737 6.95 -31.46 -31.05
CA ARG A 737 7.13 -30.20 -31.79
C ARG A 737 8.55 -30.05 -32.35
N ILE A 738 8.77 -29.06 -33.21
CA ILE A 738 10.09 -28.69 -33.72
C ILE A 738 10.33 -27.18 -33.59
N PHE A 739 11.44 -26.81 -32.96
CA PHE A 739 11.90 -25.45 -32.78
C PHE A 739 12.88 -25.10 -33.90
N ILE A 740 12.64 -23.97 -34.57
CA ILE A 740 13.41 -23.50 -35.73
C ILE A 740 13.85 -22.05 -35.46
N ASN A 741 15.15 -21.84 -35.45
CA ASN A 741 15.74 -20.50 -35.36
C ASN A 741 15.39 -19.64 -36.58
N SER A 742 14.82 -18.46 -36.34
CA SER A 742 14.47 -17.46 -37.36
C SER A 742 15.29 -16.18 -37.20
N ILE A 743 15.65 -15.57 -38.33
CA ILE A 743 16.45 -14.35 -38.39
C ILE A 743 15.50 -13.14 -38.47
N PRO A 744 15.43 -12.28 -37.43
CA PRO A 744 14.52 -11.14 -37.40
C PRO A 744 14.67 -10.20 -38.62
N GLY A 745 13.54 -9.73 -39.17
CA GLY A 745 13.50 -8.71 -40.24
C GLY A 745 13.62 -9.21 -41.68
N ASN A 746 13.68 -10.53 -41.93
CA ASN A 746 13.75 -11.11 -43.28
C ASN A 746 12.50 -11.93 -43.61
N HIS A 747 11.37 -11.27 -43.88
CA HIS A 747 10.10 -11.95 -44.15
C HIS A 747 10.14 -12.79 -45.43
N LEU A 748 9.77 -14.07 -45.33
CA LEU A 748 9.54 -14.97 -46.45
C LEU A 748 8.46 -14.42 -47.41
N SER A 749 8.64 -14.62 -48.71
CA SER A 749 7.67 -14.21 -49.73
C SER A 749 6.36 -14.98 -49.59
N GLU A 750 5.23 -14.39 -49.99
CA GLU A 750 3.92 -15.08 -49.99
C GLU A 750 3.94 -16.37 -50.82
N GLU A 751 4.77 -16.46 -51.86
CA GLU A 751 4.95 -17.68 -52.66
C GLU A 751 5.65 -18.78 -51.87
N ASP A 752 6.75 -18.44 -51.18
CA ASP A 752 7.49 -19.37 -50.31
C ASP A 752 6.65 -19.76 -49.08
N MET A 753 5.93 -18.80 -48.49
CA MET A 753 4.99 -19.06 -47.39
C MET A 753 3.80 -19.91 -47.82
N SER A 754 3.25 -19.71 -49.02
CA SER A 754 2.21 -20.57 -49.58
C SER A 754 2.72 -21.98 -49.84
N LYS A 755 3.98 -22.11 -50.28
CA LYS A 755 4.64 -23.40 -50.46
C LYS A 755 4.82 -24.11 -49.11
N PHE A 756 5.32 -23.41 -48.10
CA PHE A 756 5.51 -23.95 -46.76
C PHE A 756 4.19 -24.30 -46.08
N SER A 757 3.17 -23.44 -46.16
CA SER A 757 1.81 -23.69 -45.68
C SER A 757 1.22 -24.97 -46.29
N ARG A 758 1.41 -25.21 -47.59
CA ARG A 758 0.97 -26.46 -48.24
C ARG A 758 1.76 -27.68 -47.76
N MET A 759 3.05 -27.53 -47.49
CA MET A 759 3.91 -28.60 -46.97
C MET A 759 3.57 -28.97 -45.52
N THR A 760 3.13 -27.99 -44.71
CA THR A 760 2.94 -28.14 -43.26
C THR A 760 1.48 -28.13 -42.82
N ALA A 761 0.51 -28.15 -43.74
CA ALA A 761 -0.92 -28.04 -43.44
C ALA A 761 -1.46 -29.05 -42.39
N LYS A 762 -0.73 -30.15 -42.13
CA LYS A 762 -1.07 -31.16 -41.11
C LYS A 762 -0.21 -31.09 -39.83
N THR A 763 0.86 -30.32 -39.84
CA THR A 763 1.88 -30.28 -38.77
C THR A 763 2.22 -28.85 -38.35
N SER A 764 1.41 -27.86 -38.76
CA SER A 764 1.79 -26.46 -38.58
C SER A 764 1.77 -26.01 -37.12
N ASN A 765 0.82 -26.54 -36.34
CA ASN A 765 0.74 -26.45 -34.87
C ASN A 765 1.85 -27.17 -34.11
N ARG A 766 2.82 -27.74 -34.82
CA ARG A 766 3.97 -28.44 -34.24
C ARG A 766 5.27 -27.72 -34.54
N ILE A 767 5.22 -26.58 -35.22
CA ILE A 767 6.40 -25.79 -35.57
C ILE A 767 6.43 -24.59 -34.63
N VAL A 768 7.58 -24.39 -33.99
CA VAL A 768 7.86 -23.28 -33.11
C VAL A 768 8.99 -22.47 -33.73
N ILE A 769 8.78 -21.17 -33.90
CA ILE A 769 9.79 -20.26 -34.46
C ILE A 769 10.49 -19.53 -33.31
N GLU A 770 11.80 -19.73 -33.18
CA GLU A 770 12.64 -19.07 -32.19
C GLU A 770 13.14 -17.72 -32.71
N LEU A 771 12.95 -16.67 -31.90
CA LEU A 771 13.36 -15.31 -32.16
C LEU A 771 14.42 -14.91 -31.13
N THR A 772 15.58 -14.46 -31.59
CA THR A 772 16.65 -13.99 -30.70
C THR A 772 16.35 -12.60 -30.12
N GLU A 773 16.62 -12.37 -28.84
CA GLU A 773 16.34 -11.11 -28.13
C GLU A 773 17.03 -9.85 -28.74
N HIS A 774 18.08 -10.00 -29.54
CA HIS A 774 18.95 -8.91 -30.03
C HIS A 774 18.44 -8.17 -31.29
N GLY A 775 17.24 -8.50 -31.82
CA GLY A 775 16.67 -7.84 -32.98
C GLY A 775 16.00 -6.50 -32.66
N GLN A 776 16.48 -5.37 -33.20
CA GLN A 776 15.78 -4.08 -33.14
C GLN A 776 14.59 -4.09 -34.11
N LEU A 777 13.48 -4.72 -33.73
CA LEU A 777 12.19 -4.66 -34.44
C LEU A 777 11.31 -3.56 -33.85
N THR A 778 10.51 -2.89 -34.69
CA THR A 778 9.43 -1.98 -34.27
C THR A 778 8.20 -2.76 -33.79
N ASP A 779 7.28 -2.13 -33.02
CA ASP A 779 6.10 -2.82 -32.46
C ASP A 779 5.23 -3.46 -33.56
N GLU A 780 5.14 -2.79 -34.71
CA GLU A 780 4.37 -3.24 -35.87
C GLU A 780 5.02 -4.43 -36.60
N GLU A 781 6.35 -4.50 -36.67
CA GLU A 781 7.07 -5.63 -37.28
C GLU A 781 6.96 -6.89 -36.42
N ILE A 782 6.98 -6.74 -35.10
CA ILE A 782 6.78 -7.84 -34.13
C ILE A 782 5.37 -8.42 -34.28
N GLU A 783 4.35 -7.55 -34.27
CA GLU A 783 2.95 -7.94 -34.38
C GLU A 783 2.61 -8.59 -35.75
N ASN A 784 3.18 -8.08 -36.84
CA ASN A 784 3.00 -8.67 -38.17
C ASN A 784 3.69 -10.04 -38.29
N THR A 785 4.87 -10.20 -37.71
CA THR A 785 5.58 -11.49 -37.67
C THR A 785 4.80 -12.52 -36.85
N LYS A 786 4.27 -12.09 -35.71
CA LYS A 786 3.40 -12.89 -34.84
C LYS A 786 2.14 -13.35 -35.56
N LYS A 787 1.37 -12.42 -36.15
CA LYS A 787 0.17 -12.74 -36.94
C LYS A 787 0.48 -13.65 -38.14
N LEU A 788 1.63 -13.48 -38.79
CA LEU A 788 2.03 -14.31 -39.92
C LEU A 788 2.22 -15.78 -39.49
N TYR A 789 2.97 -16.01 -38.40
CA TYR A 789 3.20 -17.35 -37.88
C TYR A 789 1.95 -17.96 -37.24
N GLU A 790 1.16 -17.16 -36.51
CA GLU A 790 -0.14 -17.58 -35.96
C GLU A 790 -1.14 -18.00 -37.05
N ASN A 791 -1.24 -17.25 -38.15
CA ASN A 791 -2.13 -17.60 -39.28
C ASN A 791 -1.69 -18.89 -39.99
N LEU A 792 -0.40 -19.22 -39.94
CA LEU A 792 0.10 -20.51 -40.40
C LEU A 792 -0.13 -21.62 -39.37
N GLY A 793 -0.55 -21.27 -38.15
CA GLY A 793 -0.72 -22.19 -37.04
C GLY A 793 0.59 -22.52 -36.34
N MET A 794 1.66 -21.77 -36.54
CA MET A 794 2.97 -21.96 -35.88
C MET A 794 3.03 -21.19 -34.56
N GLU A 795 3.75 -21.73 -33.58
CA GLU A 795 4.00 -21.09 -32.27
C GLU A 795 5.32 -20.29 -32.31
N THR A 796 5.56 -19.41 -31.33
CA THR A 796 6.80 -18.61 -31.25
C THR A 796 7.52 -18.78 -29.91
N ALA A 797 8.84 -18.63 -29.92
CA ALA A 797 9.70 -18.69 -28.75
C ALA A 797 10.71 -17.53 -28.73
N ILE A 798 11.10 -17.05 -27.54
CA ILE A 798 12.24 -16.14 -27.37
C ILE A 798 13.46 -16.92 -26.89
N ASP A 799 14.60 -16.68 -27.53
CA ASP A 799 15.89 -17.30 -27.24
C ASP A 799 16.86 -16.37 -26.47
N ASP A 800 17.82 -16.94 -25.73
CA ASP A 800 18.87 -16.26 -24.94
C ASP A 800 18.39 -15.29 -23.83
N TYR A 801 17.25 -15.56 -23.18
CA TYR A 801 16.71 -14.66 -22.15
C TYR A 801 17.61 -14.64 -20.89
N GLY A 802 18.17 -13.46 -20.57
CA GLY A 802 18.95 -13.23 -19.34
C GLY A 802 20.42 -12.80 -19.49
N THR A 803 20.92 -12.55 -20.71
CA THR A 803 22.36 -12.39 -21.02
C THR A 803 22.95 -10.98 -20.88
N GLY A 804 22.22 -10.01 -20.29
CA GLY A 804 22.80 -8.73 -19.83
C GLY A 804 22.17 -7.44 -20.36
N TYR A 805 21.12 -7.53 -21.18
CA TYR A 805 20.27 -6.38 -21.59
C TYR A 805 18.76 -6.66 -21.44
N SER A 806 18.40 -7.80 -20.83
CA SER A 806 17.03 -8.31 -20.82
C SER A 806 16.13 -7.49 -19.88
N ASN A 807 15.18 -6.79 -20.49
CA ASN A 807 14.14 -6.04 -19.76
C ASN A 807 12.82 -6.81 -19.87
N THR A 808 12.07 -6.94 -18.78
CA THR A 808 10.70 -7.52 -18.77
C THR A 808 9.79 -6.86 -19.81
N GLY A 809 10.08 -5.62 -20.20
CA GLY A 809 9.44 -4.90 -21.31
C GLY A 809 9.54 -5.59 -22.67
N ASN A 810 10.62 -6.34 -22.98
CA ASN A 810 10.70 -7.11 -24.23
C ASN A 810 9.76 -8.32 -24.19
N LEU A 811 9.70 -9.05 -23.08
CA LEU A 811 8.80 -10.20 -22.95
C LEU A 811 7.33 -9.80 -23.11
N LEU A 812 6.92 -8.67 -22.52
CA LEU A 812 5.58 -8.09 -22.68
C LEU A 812 5.27 -7.67 -24.11
N ARG A 813 6.30 -7.24 -24.86
CA ARG A 813 6.18 -6.78 -26.24
C ARG A 813 6.02 -7.93 -27.23
N TYR A 814 6.70 -9.04 -26.99
CA TYR A 814 6.68 -10.22 -27.87
C TYR A 814 5.57 -11.22 -27.51
N MET A 815 5.26 -11.39 -26.21
CA MET A 815 4.30 -12.38 -25.67
C MET A 815 4.37 -13.72 -26.43
N PRO A 816 5.53 -14.41 -26.40
CA PRO A 816 5.74 -15.67 -27.13
C PRO A 816 4.99 -16.83 -26.47
N ASN A 817 4.92 -17.98 -27.15
CA ASN A 817 4.43 -19.21 -26.52
C ASN A 817 5.47 -19.83 -25.58
N TYR A 818 6.77 -19.61 -25.84
CA TYR A 818 7.87 -20.15 -25.04
C TYR A 818 8.95 -19.11 -24.76
N VAL A 819 9.60 -19.20 -23.60
CA VAL A 819 10.79 -18.41 -23.25
C VAL A 819 11.91 -19.33 -22.84
N LYS A 820 13.04 -19.26 -23.55
CA LYS A 820 14.24 -20.03 -23.26
C LYS A 820 15.11 -19.24 -22.29
N ILE A 821 15.22 -19.75 -21.07
CA ILE A 821 16.04 -19.18 -20.01
C ILE A 821 17.48 -19.58 -20.27
N ASP A 822 18.33 -18.58 -20.52
CA ASP A 822 19.69 -18.79 -20.97
C ASP A 822 20.53 -19.56 -19.93
N ARG A 823 21.44 -20.39 -20.45
CA ARG A 823 22.37 -21.20 -19.67
C ARG A 823 23.17 -20.39 -18.63
N LEU A 824 23.50 -19.13 -18.89
CA LEU A 824 24.24 -18.27 -17.97
C LEU A 824 23.51 -18.11 -16.62
N LEU A 825 22.17 -18.08 -16.66
CA LEU A 825 21.32 -18.00 -15.47
C LEU A 825 21.21 -19.35 -14.76
N LEU A 826 21.25 -20.47 -15.50
CA LEU A 826 21.07 -21.81 -14.94
C LEU A 826 22.35 -22.46 -14.42
N THR A 827 23.51 -22.09 -14.97
CA THR A 827 24.80 -22.65 -14.54
C THR A 827 25.02 -22.39 -13.05
N ASP A 828 25.25 -23.44 -12.24
CA ASP A 828 25.40 -23.38 -10.77
C ASP A 828 24.18 -22.79 -10.02
N ILE A 829 22.96 -22.93 -10.54
CA ILE A 829 21.73 -22.41 -9.89
C ILE A 829 21.44 -23.08 -8.53
N ASP A 830 21.84 -24.34 -8.36
CA ASP A 830 21.73 -25.10 -7.11
C ASP A 830 22.50 -24.43 -5.95
N LYS A 831 23.53 -23.63 -6.25
CA LYS A 831 24.41 -22.99 -5.26
C LYS A 831 24.09 -21.52 -4.99
N SER A 832 23.11 -20.93 -5.68
CA SER A 832 22.86 -19.48 -5.63
C SER A 832 21.38 -19.15 -5.46
N THR A 833 21.00 -18.74 -4.24
CA THR A 833 19.64 -18.28 -3.92
C THR A 833 19.22 -17.03 -4.72
N ALA A 834 20.17 -16.18 -5.10
CA ALA A 834 19.90 -15.03 -5.96
C ALA A 834 19.53 -15.45 -7.39
N LYS A 835 20.20 -16.47 -7.94
CA LYS A 835 19.84 -17.04 -9.25
C LYS A 835 18.51 -17.77 -9.19
N GLN A 836 18.28 -18.55 -8.12
CA GLN A 836 17.00 -19.23 -7.88
C GLN A 836 15.84 -18.25 -7.84
N ARG A 837 15.98 -17.13 -7.12
CA ARG A 837 14.96 -16.08 -7.05
C ARG A 837 14.72 -15.43 -8.41
N LEU A 838 15.77 -15.03 -9.14
CA LEU A 838 15.64 -14.41 -10.46
C LEU A 838 14.96 -15.35 -11.47
N VAL A 839 15.34 -16.62 -11.48
CA VAL A 839 14.74 -17.64 -12.34
C VAL A 839 13.29 -17.94 -11.91
N SER A 840 13.01 -18.01 -10.61
CA SER A 840 11.64 -18.16 -10.07
C SER A 840 10.73 -17.00 -10.46
N ASP A 841 11.23 -15.76 -10.40
CA ASP A 841 10.48 -14.57 -10.80
C ASP A 841 10.23 -14.58 -12.32
N THR A 842 11.20 -15.04 -13.11
CA THR A 842 11.08 -15.22 -14.57
C THR A 842 10.04 -16.28 -14.93
N ILE A 843 10.09 -17.46 -14.29
CA ILE A 843 9.11 -18.55 -14.46
C ILE A 843 7.72 -18.07 -14.06
N SER A 844 7.62 -17.35 -12.93
CA SER A 844 6.35 -16.80 -12.47
C SER A 844 5.76 -15.78 -13.44
N PHE A 845 6.59 -14.91 -13.99
CA PHE A 845 6.18 -14.01 -15.06
C PHE A 845 5.68 -14.77 -16.29
N CYS A 846 6.38 -15.83 -16.71
CA CYS A 846 5.97 -16.65 -17.85
C CYS A 846 4.57 -17.26 -17.60
N HIS A 847 4.36 -17.87 -16.43
CA HIS A 847 3.09 -18.48 -16.07
C HIS A 847 1.95 -17.46 -15.95
N GLU A 848 2.19 -16.29 -15.35
CA GLU A 848 1.21 -15.19 -15.25
C GLU A 848 0.73 -14.71 -16.63
N ASN A 849 1.51 -14.95 -17.68
CA ASN A 849 1.24 -14.51 -19.05
C ASN A 849 0.91 -15.67 -20.02
N GLY A 850 0.73 -16.89 -19.52
CA GLY A 850 0.42 -18.07 -20.36
C GLY A 850 1.58 -18.54 -21.26
N ILE A 851 2.81 -18.21 -20.88
CA ILE A 851 4.05 -18.53 -21.59
C ILE A 851 4.71 -19.74 -20.92
N LYS A 852 5.20 -20.71 -21.71
CA LYS A 852 5.96 -21.85 -21.18
C LYS A 852 7.45 -21.51 -21.04
N SER A 853 8.01 -21.78 -19.87
CA SER A 853 9.43 -21.62 -19.56
C SER A 853 10.24 -22.84 -19.99
N LEU A 854 11.28 -22.63 -20.80
CA LEU A 854 12.25 -23.65 -21.21
C LEU A 854 13.59 -23.37 -20.51
N ALA A 855 14.00 -24.26 -19.61
CA ALA A 855 15.31 -24.19 -18.96
C ALA A 855 16.39 -24.77 -19.89
N GLU A 856 17.29 -23.92 -20.40
CA GLU A 856 18.32 -24.32 -21.38
C GLU A 856 19.71 -24.53 -20.77
N GLY A 857 20.42 -25.54 -21.28
CA GLY A 857 21.83 -25.73 -21.00
C GLY A 857 22.09 -26.46 -19.68
N ILE A 858 21.15 -27.30 -19.25
CA ILE A 858 21.27 -28.16 -18.07
C ILE A 858 22.41 -29.18 -18.28
N GLU A 859 23.45 -29.11 -17.45
CA GLU A 859 24.63 -29.99 -17.54
C GLU A 859 24.78 -30.95 -16.34
N THR A 860 24.09 -30.69 -15.23
CA THR A 860 24.17 -31.48 -14.00
C THR A 860 22.80 -31.91 -13.47
N ALA A 861 22.78 -32.94 -12.61
CA ALA A 861 21.56 -33.43 -11.94
C ALA A 861 21.03 -32.40 -10.92
N GLU A 862 21.93 -31.70 -10.24
CA GLU A 862 21.59 -30.70 -9.23
C GLU A 862 20.89 -29.47 -9.86
N GLU A 863 21.36 -29.02 -11.03
CA GLU A 863 20.68 -27.98 -11.82
C GLU A 863 19.28 -28.44 -12.24
N LEU A 864 19.16 -29.69 -12.74
CA LEU A 864 17.89 -30.30 -13.13
C LEU A 864 16.86 -30.27 -11.98
N ARG A 865 17.23 -30.75 -10.78
CA ARG A 865 16.33 -30.75 -9.61
C ARG A 865 15.91 -29.34 -9.21
N THR A 866 16.86 -28.42 -9.23
CA THR A 866 16.60 -27.04 -8.84
C THR A 866 15.61 -26.37 -9.79
N VAL A 867 15.79 -26.49 -11.11
CA VAL A 867 14.86 -25.86 -12.06
C VAL A 867 13.48 -26.51 -12.08
N ILE A 868 13.38 -27.82 -11.83
CA ILE A 868 12.09 -28.50 -11.63
C ILE A 868 11.39 -27.95 -10.38
N ALA A 869 12.11 -27.81 -9.27
CA ALA A 869 11.56 -27.26 -8.02
C ALA A 869 11.12 -25.79 -8.14
N LEU A 870 11.78 -25.01 -8.99
CA LEU A 870 11.39 -23.63 -9.30
C LEU A 870 10.20 -23.53 -10.27
N GLY A 871 9.75 -24.66 -10.82
CA GLY A 871 8.55 -24.75 -11.65
C GLY A 871 8.77 -24.61 -13.15
N ALA A 872 9.96 -24.91 -13.68
CA ALA A 872 10.21 -24.84 -15.13
C ALA A 872 9.34 -25.85 -15.91
N ASP A 873 8.74 -25.45 -17.04
CA ASP A 873 7.83 -26.30 -17.82
C ASP A 873 8.56 -27.30 -18.71
N LEU A 874 9.64 -26.86 -19.33
CA LEU A 874 10.41 -27.61 -20.32
C LEU A 874 11.90 -27.60 -19.98
N LEU A 875 12.60 -28.66 -20.36
CA LEU A 875 13.99 -28.90 -19.99
C LEU A 875 14.83 -29.25 -21.22
N GLN A 876 15.98 -28.61 -21.39
CA GLN A 876 16.93 -28.91 -22.47
C GLN A 876 18.37 -28.79 -21.96
N GLY A 877 19.23 -29.74 -22.33
CA GLY A 877 20.63 -29.70 -21.91
C GLY A 877 21.39 -30.99 -22.20
N TYR A 878 22.71 -30.93 -22.11
CA TYR A 878 23.58 -32.09 -22.38
C TYR A 878 23.46 -33.21 -21.37
N TYR A 879 23.00 -32.90 -20.15
CA TYR A 879 22.68 -33.91 -19.14
C TYR A 879 21.53 -34.82 -19.61
N LEU A 880 20.55 -34.24 -20.30
CA LEU A 880 19.38 -34.94 -20.83
C LEU A 880 19.72 -35.68 -22.14
N ALA A 881 20.21 -34.95 -23.15
CA ALA A 881 20.66 -35.50 -24.43
C ALA A 881 21.42 -34.47 -25.29
N ARG A 882 22.31 -34.97 -26.16
CA ARG A 882 23.09 -34.14 -27.11
C ARG A 882 22.41 -34.05 -28.49
N PRO A 883 22.67 -32.97 -29.28
CA PRO A 883 22.21 -32.87 -30.66
C PRO A 883 22.68 -34.05 -31.54
N SER A 884 21.78 -34.59 -32.37
CA SER A 884 22.03 -35.78 -33.20
C SER A 884 21.39 -35.65 -34.58
N THR A 885 21.96 -36.30 -35.62
CA THR A 885 21.31 -36.40 -36.95
C THR A 885 20.09 -37.34 -36.94
N VAL A 886 19.97 -38.18 -35.90
CA VAL A 886 18.86 -39.12 -35.71
C VAL A 886 18.04 -38.65 -34.51
N ILE A 887 16.72 -38.50 -34.72
CA ILE A 887 15.76 -38.14 -33.68
C ILE A 887 15.66 -39.29 -32.65
N ALA A 888 16.01 -39.01 -31.40
CA ALA A 888 15.79 -39.94 -30.28
C ALA A 888 14.30 -39.96 -29.92
N ARG A 889 13.65 -41.13 -29.86
CA ARG A 889 12.19 -41.25 -29.58
C ARG A 889 11.82 -41.31 -28.10
N ALA A 890 12.81 -41.46 -27.22
CA ALA A 890 12.64 -41.55 -25.79
C ALA A 890 13.96 -41.22 -25.08
N LEU A 891 13.87 -40.70 -23.86
CA LEU A 891 15.00 -40.60 -22.96
C LEU A 891 15.33 -41.96 -22.33
N PRO A 892 16.59 -42.17 -21.90
CA PRO A 892 16.96 -43.25 -20.98
C PRO A 892 16.02 -43.31 -19.76
N ASP A 893 15.65 -44.52 -19.34
CA ASP A 893 14.66 -44.73 -18.27
C ASP A 893 15.10 -44.16 -16.92
N ASP A 894 16.40 -44.18 -16.63
CA ASP A 894 17.01 -43.59 -15.42
C ASP A 894 16.81 -42.08 -15.32
N ILE A 895 17.02 -41.35 -16.42
CA ILE A 895 16.78 -39.89 -16.46
C ILE A 895 15.29 -39.58 -16.36
N ARG A 896 14.43 -40.41 -16.97
CA ARG A 896 12.98 -40.23 -16.92
C ARG A 896 12.42 -40.45 -15.52
N ASP A 897 12.92 -41.46 -14.82
CA ASP A 897 12.51 -41.75 -13.45
C ASP A 897 12.99 -40.66 -12.48
N GLU A 898 14.16 -40.08 -12.69
CA GLU A 898 14.66 -38.94 -11.91
C GLU A 898 13.74 -37.70 -12.04
N ILE A 899 13.37 -37.31 -13.26
CA ILE A 899 12.42 -36.20 -13.50
C ILE A 899 11.07 -36.45 -12.82
N LYS A 900 10.58 -37.70 -12.79
CA LYS A 900 9.29 -38.05 -12.17
C LYS A 900 9.34 -38.11 -10.64
N ASN A 901 10.44 -38.58 -10.07
CA ASN A 901 10.58 -38.75 -8.63
C ASN A 901 10.77 -37.42 -7.89
N ASP A 902 11.39 -36.43 -8.54
CA ASP A 902 11.68 -35.13 -7.92
C ASP A 902 10.44 -34.18 -7.85
N ARG A 903 9.26 -34.62 -8.33
CA ARG A 903 7.98 -33.87 -8.28
C ARG A 903 7.03 -34.31 -7.16
N VAL A 904 7.36 -35.32 -6.35
CA VAL A 904 6.40 -35.90 -5.39
C VAL A 904 6.58 -35.35 -3.96
N THR A 905 5.78 -34.33 -3.60
CA THR A 905 5.13 -34.25 -2.27
C THR A 905 3.72 -33.62 -2.28
N ASP A 906 3.06 -33.46 -3.43
CA ASP A 906 1.63 -33.07 -3.51
C ASP A 906 0.75 -34.28 -3.91
N ILE A 907 -0.34 -34.53 -3.19
CA ILE A 907 -1.23 -35.70 -3.43
C ILE A 907 -2.60 -35.21 -3.91
N ILE A 908 -2.94 -35.52 -5.16
CA ILE A 908 -4.32 -35.41 -5.66
C ILE A 908 -5.09 -36.64 -5.20
N VAL A 909 -6.06 -36.45 -4.32
CA VAL A 909 -6.94 -37.53 -3.85
C VAL A 909 -8.15 -37.58 -4.77
N SER A 910 -8.11 -38.46 -5.78
CA SER A 910 -9.13 -38.56 -6.84
C SER A 910 -10.54 -38.84 -6.32
N ASP A 911 -10.65 -39.48 -5.16
CA ASP A 911 -11.94 -39.90 -4.60
C ASP A 911 -12.68 -38.76 -3.87
N THR A 912 -11.99 -37.66 -3.52
CA THR A 912 -12.57 -36.53 -2.76
C THR A 912 -12.55 -35.19 -3.49
N LYS A 913 -12.08 -35.15 -4.74
CA LYS A 913 -11.86 -33.89 -5.48
C LYS A 913 -11.00 -32.88 -4.70
N SER A 914 -10.05 -33.38 -3.91
CA SER A 914 -9.20 -32.57 -3.04
C SER A 914 -7.74 -32.65 -3.49
N TYR A 915 -7.09 -31.50 -3.51
CA TYR A 915 -5.65 -31.36 -3.60
C TYR A 915 -5.10 -31.12 -2.20
N VAL A 916 -4.22 -32.01 -1.71
CA VAL A 916 -3.56 -31.83 -0.41
C VAL A 916 -2.20 -31.18 -0.65
N ALA A 917 -2.02 -29.96 -0.14
CA ALA A 917 -0.79 -29.19 -0.27
C ALA A 917 0.35 -29.83 0.54
N GLY A 918 1.44 -30.19 -0.13
CA GLY A 918 2.72 -30.59 0.45
C GLY A 918 3.64 -29.41 0.71
N TYR A 919 4.95 -29.62 0.63
CA TYR A 919 5.97 -28.58 0.88
C TYR A 919 6.15 -27.57 -0.26
N ASN A 920 5.27 -27.59 -1.25
CA ASN A 920 5.31 -26.67 -2.37
C ASN A 920 4.95 -25.25 -1.89
N PRO A 921 5.85 -24.25 -2.02
CA PRO A 921 5.58 -22.90 -1.54
C PRO A 921 4.56 -22.16 -2.40
N VAL A 922 4.22 -22.62 -3.61
CA VAL A 922 3.31 -21.92 -4.53
C VAL A 922 2.29 -22.85 -5.16
N ILE A 923 1.01 -22.55 -4.94
CA ILE A 923 -0.15 -23.22 -5.53
C ILE A 923 -0.77 -22.26 -6.56
N ARG A 924 -0.75 -22.63 -7.84
CA ARG A 924 -1.40 -21.87 -8.91
C ARG A 924 -2.78 -22.46 -9.20
N LEU A 925 -3.81 -21.64 -9.10
CA LEU A 925 -5.19 -22.10 -9.28
C LEU A 925 -5.47 -22.57 -10.72
N SER A 926 -4.77 -22.03 -11.71
CA SER A 926 -4.84 -22.44 -13.12
C SER A 926 -4.39 -23.88 -13.37
N ASP A 927 -3.55 -24.44 -12.49
CA ASP A 927 -3.05 -25.82 -12.63
C ASP A 927 -4.19 -26.84 -12.50
N PHE A 928 -5.32 -26.41 -11.93
CA PHE A 928 -6.48 -27.26 -11.71
C PHE A 928 -7.51 -27.23 -12.85
N ASP A 929 -7.32 -26.43 -13.90
CA ASP A 929 -8.29 -26.24 -15.00
C ASP A 929 -8.68 -27.54 -15.74
N GLU A 930 -7.74 -28.48 -15.84
CA GLU A 930 -7.95 -29.80 -16.46
C GLU A 930 -8.28 -30.90 -15.44
N THR A 931 -8.34 -30.56 -14.15
CA THR A 931 -8.58 -31.48 -13.04
C THR A 931 -9.95 -31.25 -12.41
N ASN A 932 -10.56 -32.28 -11.85
CA ASN A 932 -11.84 -32.16 -11.13
C ASN A 932 -11.62 -31.79 -9.66
N VAL A 933 -10.65 -30.91 -9.37
CA VAL A 933 -10.31 -30.48 -8.00
C VAL A 933 -11.23 -29.31 -7.61
N GLU A 934 -11.86 -29.43 -6.45
CA GLU A 934 -12.76 -28.42 -5.89
C GLU A 934 -12.24 -27.87 -4.54
N ASN A 935 -11.31 -28.59 -3.89
CA ASN A 935 -10.80 -28.26 -2.57
C ASN A 935 -9.27 -28.25 -2.53
N ILE A 936 -8.69 -27.21 -1.97
CA ILE A 936 -7.27 -27.13 -1.63
C ILE A 936 -7.17 -27.34 -0.12
N VAL A 937 -6.51 -28.40 0.33
CA VAL A 937 -6.39 -28.78 1.74
C VAL A 937 -4.97 -28.49 2.21
N ILE A 938 -4.84 -27.65 3.23
CA ILE A 938 -3.57 -27.34 3.90
C ILE A 938 -3.51 -28.15 5.20
N PRO A 939 -2.63 -29.17 5.29
CA PRO A 939 -2.51 -29.99 6.48
C PRO A 939 -1.73 -29.29 7.60
N ALA A 940 -1.99 -29.65 8.85
CA ALA A 940 -1.36 -29.04 10.02
C ALA A 940 0.18 -29.16 10.05
N GLY A 941 0.77 -30.17 9.40
CA GLY A 941 2.22 -30.40 9.33
C GLY A 941 2.96 -29.56 8.28
N ASN A 942 2.28 -28.64 7.60
CA ASN A 942 2.85 -27.74 6.60
C ASN A 942 3.39 -26.42 7.22
N ASP A 943 3.43 -26.33 8.55
CA ASP A 943 3.96 -25.19 9.31
C ASP A 943 5.47 -24.94 9.12
N GLN A 944 6.18 -25.90 8.53
CA GLN A 944 7.62 -25.78 8.21
C GLN A 944 7.91 -25.01 6.91
N CYS A 945 6.91 -24.77 6.07
CA CYS A 945 7.05 -23.90 4.90
C CYS A 945 7.14 -22.43 5.35
N THR A 946 8.16 -21.71 4.88
CA THR A 946 8.38 -20.30 5.26
C THR A 946 7.23 -19.39 4.86
N GLU A 947 6.51 -19.70 3.76
CA GLU A 947 5.31 -18.99 3.30
C GLU A 947 4.62 -19.83 2.21
N LEU A 948 3.31 -20.12 2.35
CA LEU A 948 2.52 -20.78 1.31
C LEU A 948 1.77 -19.73 0.48
N VAL A 949 1.96 -19.70 -0.83
CA VAL A 949 1.36 -18.72 -1.74
C VAL A 949 0.28 -19.38 -2.60
N ILE A 950 -0.92 -18.83 -2.59
CA ILE A 950 -2.02 -19.22 -3.48
C ILE A 950 -2.20 -18.09 -4.50
N SER A 951 -2.16 -18.42 -5.79
CA SER A 951 -2.12 -17.42 -6.86
C SER A 951 -2.99 -17.77 -8.08
N GLY A 952 -3.54 -16.73 -8.71
CA GLY A 952 -4.31 -16.84 -9.96
C GLY A 952 -5.78 -17.23 -9.75
N PHE A 953 -6.40 -17.80 -10.79
CA PHE A 953 -7.79 -18.25 -10.80
C PHE A 953 -7.92 -19.45 -11.74
N ALA A 954 -8.91 -20.32 -11.51
CA ALA A 954 -9.20 -21.43 -12.42
C ALA A 954 -10.20 -21.02 -13.51
N SER A 955 -9.93 -21.39 -14.76
CA SER A 955 -10.84 -21.19 -15.87
C SER A 955 -12.04 -22.14 -15.78
N SER A 956 -13.23 -21.62 -16.09
CA SER A 956 -14.51 -22.34 -16.03
C SER A 956 -14.43 -23.75 -16.63
N ILE A 957 -14.88 -24.75 -15.88
CA ILE A 957 -15.03 -26.14 -16.35
C ILE A 957 -15.82 -26.12 -17.68
N LYS A 958 -15.23 -26.67 -18.75
CA LYS A 958 -15.85 -26.78 -20.08
C LYS A 958 -17.23 -27.48 -19.97
N GLY A 959 -18.33 -26.71 -19.91
CA GLY A 959 -19.66 -27.30 -19.80
C GLY A 959 -20.89 -26.38 -19.79
N SER A 960 -20.83 -25.17 -19.24
CA SER A 960 -22.01 -24.27 -19.17
C SER A 960 -21.87 -23.09 -20.13
N ARG A 961 -22.63 -23.12 -21.24
CA ARG A 961 -22.91 -21.92 -22.03
C ARG A 961 -24.01 -21.13 -21.34
N ASP A 962 -23.64 -20.30 -20.37
CA ASP A 962 -24.43 -19.13 -19.99
C ASP A 962 -23.48 -17.97 -19.64
N GLU A 963 -23.72 -16.83 -20.29
CA GLU A 963 -22.90 -15.64 -20.20
C GLU A 963 -22.98 -15.04 -18.77
N GLY A 964 -21.87 -15.11 -18.02
CA GLY A 964 -21.63 -14.22 -16.88
C GLY A 964 -21.58 -14.80 -15.46
N ARG A 965 -21.53 -16.12 -15.27
CA ARG A 965 -21.19 -16.73 -13.96
C ARG A 965 -19.92 -17.58 -14.07
N ASP A 966 -18.90 -17.18 -13.32
CA ASP A 966 -17.64 -17.90 -13.16
C ASP A 966 -17.90 -19.03 -12.15
N ASP A 967 -18.24 -20.22 -12.63
CA ASP A 967 -18.71 -21.37 -11.84
C ASP A 967 -17.57 -22.32 -11.40
N SER A 968 -16.30 -21.94 -11.52
CA SER A 968 -15.18 -22.77 -11.00
C SER A 968 -15.21 -22.76 -9.47
N GLN A 969 -15.71 -23.83 -8.83
CA GLN A 969 -15.75 -24.00 -7.37
C GLN A 969 -14.36 -24.36 -6.83
N MET A 970 -13.75 -23.49 -6.04
CA MET A 970 -12.44 -23.72 -5.42
C MET A 970 -12.41 -23.19 -3.98
N THR A 971 -12.56 -24.11 -3.04
CA THR A 971 -12.56 -23.84 -1.59
C THR A 971 -11.19 -24.15 -0.98
N LEU A 972 -10.69 -23.25 -0.15
CA LEU A 972 -9.48 -23.46 0.65
C LEU A 972 -9.86 -24.02 2.02
N ILE A 973 -9.32 -25.17 2.40
CA ILE A 973 -9.57 -25.84 3.67
C ILE A 973 -8.25 -25.92 4.45
N ILE A 974 -8.22 -25.35 5.65
CA ILE A 974 -7.06 -25.37 6.55
C ILE A 974 -7.40 -26.34 7.68
N GLU A 975 -6.64 -27.43 7.81
CA GLU A 975 -6.91 -28.45 8.82
C GLU A 975 -6.65 -27.99 10.26
N ASP A 976 -7.31 -28.66 11.20
CA ASP A 976 -7.23 -28.40 12.64
C ASP A 976 -5.77 -28.32 13.14
N GLY A 977 -5.49 -27.29 13.94
CA GLY A 977 -4.18 -27.09 14.57
C GLY A 977 -3.11 -26.45 13.69
N TYR A 978 -3.42 -26.05 12.45
CA TYR A 978 -2.47 -25.33 11.58
C TYR A 978 -2.01 -24.00 12.20
N LYS A 979 -0.70 -23.72 12.10
CA LYS A 979 -0.10 -22.46 12.53
C LYS A 979 0.88 -21.96 11.48
N GLY A 980 0.58 -20.82 10.86
CA GLY A 980 1.44 -20.31 9.80
C GLY A 980 0.81 -19.20 8.98
N ALA A 981 1.59 -18.69 8.03
CA ALA A 981 1.16 -17.68 7.09
C ALA A 981 0.73 -18.29 5.74
N ILE A 982 -0.35 -17.77 5.17
CA ILE A 982 -0.84 -18.11 3.84
C ILE A 982 -1.01 -16.81 3.06
N THR A 983 -0.40 -16.72 1.90
CA THR A 983 -0.42 -15.52 1.06
C THR A 983 -1.39 -15.71 -0.09
N LEU A 984 -2.40 -14.82 -0.18
CA LEU A 984 -3.26 -14.72 -1.35
C LEU A 984 -2.68 -13.67 -2.29
N ASN A 985 -2.26 -14.09 -3.48
CA ASN A 985 -1.65 -13.23 -4.48
C ASN A 985 -2.45 -13.24 -5.78
N ASN A 986 -3.30 -12.22 -5.96
CA ASN A 986 -4.22 -12.14 -7.09
C ASN A 986 -5.09 -13.42 -7.23
N ALA A 987 -5.54 -13.94 -6.08
CA ALA A 987 -6.28 -15.19 -5.99
C ALA A 987 -7.78 -14.96 -6.10
N ARG A 988 -8.47 -15.78 -6.91
CA ARG A 988 -9.94 -15.88 -6.91
C ARG A 988 -10.38 -17.23 -6.37
N LEU A 989 -11.04 -17.23 -5.22
CA LEU A 989 -11.62 -18.44 -4.61
C LEU A 989 -13.14 -18.34 -4.56
N SER A 990 -13.80 -19.48 -4.61
CA SER A 990 -15.26 -19.57 -4.66
C SER A 990 -15.71 -20.70 -3.75
N GLY A 991 -16.61 -20.37 -2.84
CA GLY A 991 -17.10 -21.33 -1.87
C GLY A 991 -17.93 -22.43 -2.50
N SER A 992 -17.89 -23.60 -1.87
CA SER A 992 -18.77 -24.73 -2.19
C SER A 992 -20.24 -24.39 -1.92
N ALA A 993 -21.15 -25.36 -2.07
CA ALA A 993 -22.59 -25.18 -1.83
C ALA A 993 -22.96 -24.64 -0.42
N SER A 994 -22.02 -24.62 0.53
CA SER A 994 -22.17 -23.99 1.86
C SER A 994 -21.97 -22.47 1.88
N GLY A 995 -21.40 -21.88 0.81
CA GLY A 995 -21.10 -20.46 0.72
C GLY A 995 -19.78 -20.03 1.40
N VAL A 996 -18.89 -20.97 1.76
CA VAL A 996 -17.59 -20.70 2.41
C VAL A 996 -16.45 -20.90 1.42
N ALA A 997 -15.67 -19.86 1.16
CA ALA A 997 -14.50 -19.88 0.25
C ALA A 997 -13.21 -20.29 0.98
N ILE A 998 -13.09 -19.96 2.27
CA ILE A 998 -11.96 -20.35 3.12
C ILE A 998 -12.51 -20.93 4.42
N GLU A 999 -12.23 -22.20 4.68
CA GLU A 999 -12.64 -22.93 5.87
C GLU A 999 -11.44 -23.17 6.78
N ILE A 1000 -11.42 -22.52 7.95
CA ILE A 1000 -10.40 -22.72 8.97
C ILE A 1000 -10.85 -23.79 9.96
N GLY A 1001 -9.99 -24.75 10.25
CA GLY A 1001 -10.17 -25.76 11.29
C GLY A 1001 -10.12 -25.22 12.71
N GLU A 1002 -10.39 -26.09 13.68
CA GLU A 1002 -10.34 -25.78 15.11
C GLU A 1002 -8.88 -25.67 15.59
N SER A 1003 -8.63 -24.85 16.62
CA SER A 1003 -7.33 -24.63 17.26
C SER A 1003 -6.22 -24.12 16.32
N CYS A 1004 -6.59 -23.41 15.26
CA CYS A 1004 -5.66 -22.84 14.29
C CYS A 1004 -5.19 -21.43 14.67
N ASP A 1005 -3.99 -21.06 14.24
CA ASP A 1005 -3.45 -19.71 14.31
C ASP A 1005 -2.95 -19.27 12.91
N VAL A 1006 -3.83 -18.63 12.14
CA VAL A 1006 -3.61 -18.36 10.72
C VAL A 1006 -3.33 -16.88 10.50
N THR A 1007 -2.25 -16.57 9.79
CA THR A 1007 -2.03 -15.23 9.21
C THR A 1007 -2.29 -15.28 7.71
N LEU A 1008 -3.33 -14.57 7.25
CA LEU A 1008 -3.63 -14.41 5.83
C LEU A 1008 -2.98 -13.13 5.32
N ILE A 1009 -1.96 -13.26 4.48
CA ILE A 1009 -1.23 -12.13 3.88
C ILE A 1009 -1.84 -11.81 2.52
N LEU A 1010 -2.33 -10.60 2.35
CA LEU A 1010 -2.97 -10.15 1.12
C LEU A 1010 -1.95 -9.44 0.22
N LYS A 1011 -1.87 -9.88 -1.04
CA LYS A 1011 -1.08 -9.27 -2.11
C LYS A 1011 -1.93 -9.05 -3.36
N ARG A 1012 -1.72 -7.93 -4.05
CA ARG A 1012 -2.48 -7.51 -5.26
C ARG A 1012 -3.99 -7.51 -5.00
N ASN A 1013 -4.84 -7.89 -5.95
CA ASN A 1013 -6.30 -7.87 -5.81
C ASN A 1013 -6.86 -9.29 -5.68
N ASN A 1014 -7.42 -9.62 -4.53
CA ASN A 1014 -7.99 -10.95 -4.28
C ASN A 1014 -9.52 -10.89 -4.26
N GLU A 1015 -10.17 -11.97 -4.68
CA GLU A 1015 -11.62 -12.06 -4.78
C GLU A 1015 -12.14 -13.36 -4.18
N LEU A 1016 -13.08 -13.25 -3.24
CA LEU A 1016 -13.77 -14.40 -2.65
C LEU A 1016 -15.26 -14.34 -3.01
N THR A 1017 -15.76 -15.40 -3.63
CA THR A 1017 -17.20 -15.63 -3.80
C THR A 1017 -17.64 -16.64 -2.74
N GLY A 1018 -17.88 -16.16 -1.52
CA GLY A 1018 -18.05 -16.98 -0.33
C GLY A 1018 -17.30 -16.39 0.86
N GLY A 1019 -17.72 -16.76 2.07
CA GLY A 1019 -17.14 -16.23 3.31
C GLY A 1019 -15.88 -16.95 3.78
N ILE A 1020 -15.25 -16.41 4.82
CA ILE A 1020 -14.15 -17.01 5.58
C ILE A 1020 -14.73 -17.52 6.90
N HIS A 1021 -14.71 -18.84 7.09
CA HIS A 1021 -15.18 -19.48 8.31
C HIS A 1021 -14.05 -19.64 9.34
N VAL A 1022 -14.25 -19.11 10.53
CA VAL A 1022 -13.30 -19.03 11.64
C VAL A 1022 -13.94 -19.56 12.93
N PRO A 1023 -13.57 -20.78 13.37
CA PRO A 1023 -14.06 -21.38 14.60
C PRO A 1023 -13.70 -20.60 15.86
N GLN A 1024 -14.48 -20.77 16.92
CA GLN A 1024 -14.30 -20.06 18.19
C GLN A 1024 -12.94 -20.36 18.87
N SER A 1025 -12.35 -21.53 18.60
CA SER A 1025 -11.05 -21.93 19.15
C SER A 1025 -9.85 -21.41 18.35
N SER A 1026 -10.08 -20.73 17.23
CA SER A 1026 -9.05 -20.34 16.26
C SER A 1026 -8.83 -18.82 16.22
N THR A 1027 -7.67 -18.41 15.70
CA THR A 1027 -7.33 -17.00 15.43
C THR A 1027 -7.08 -16.80 13.95
N LEU A 1028 -7.66 -15.73 13.39
CA LEU A 1028 -7.37 -15.25 12.05
C LEU A 1028 -6.75 -13.85 12.15
N ARG A 1029 -5.53 -13.70 11.64
CA ARG A 1029 -4.89 -12.40 11.42
C ARG A 1029 -4.88 -12.08 9.93
N MET A 1030 -5.21 -10.85 9.56
CA MET A 1030 -5.11 -10.37 8.19
C MET A 1030 -4.06 -9.27 8.10
N GLU A 1031 -3.11 -9.42 7.19
CA GLU A 1031 -1.98 -8.51 6.98
C GLU A 1031 -1.72 -8.30 5.49
N GLY A 1032 -0.83 -7.36 5.14
CA GLY A 1032 -0.42 -7.10 3.76
C GLY A 1032 -1.05 -5.84 3.15
N ASP A 1033 -0.58 -5.51 1.95
CA ASP A 1033 -0.93 -4.30 1.17
C ASP A 1033 -1.89 -4.59 0.01
N GLY A 1034 -2.25 -5.85 -0.21
CA GLY A 1034 -3.24 -6.26 -1.20
C GLY A 1034 -4.68 -5.99 -0.78
N ASN A 1035 -5.54 -5.80 -1.78
CA ASN A 1035 -6.99 -5.64 -1.61
C ASN A 1035 -7.67 -7.01 -1.54
N LEU A 1036 -8.78 -7.07 -0.81
CA LEU A 1036 -9.66 -8.25 -0.75
C LEU A 1036 -11.12 -7.83 -0.99
N ASN A 1037 -11.75 -8.41 -2.00
CA ASN A 1037 -13.17 -8.24 -2.26
C ASN A 1037 -13.92 -9.54 -1.93
N ILE A 1038 -14.91 -9.47 -1.05
CA ILE A 1038 -15.75 -10.62 -0.66
C ILE A 1038 -17.18 -10.36 -1.09
N ASN A 1039 -17.77 -11.30 -1.84
CA ASN A 1039 -19.17 -11.29 -2.21
C ASN A 1039 -19.86 -12.51 -1.59
N VAL A 1040 -20.87 -12.28 -0.75
CA VAL A 1040 -21.69 -13.35 -0.15
C VAL A 1040 -23.17 -13.08 -0.36
N SER A 1041 -23.93 -14.12 -0.70
CA SER A 1041 -25.38 -14.05 -0.82
C SER A 1041 -26.04 -15.33 -0.35
N GLY A 1042 -27.19 -15.24 0.32
CA GLY A 1042 -27.91 -16.42 0.80
C GLY A 1042 -28.88 -16.20 1.94
N GLY A 1043 -29.27 -17.31 2.59
CA GLY A 1043 -30.15 -17.28 3.77
C GLY A 1043 -29.42 -16.77 5.00
N ASP A 1044 -28.60 -17.61 5.62
CA ASP A 1044 -27.70 -17.25 6.72
C ASP A 1044 -26.26 -17.15 6.16
N VAL A 1045 -25.66 -15.95 6.10
CA VAL A 1045 -24.30 -15.77 5.54
C VAL A 1045 -23.41 -14.90 6.43
N PHE A 1046 -22.13 -15.25 6.50
CA PHE A 1046 -21.12 -14.55 7.28
C PHE A 1046 -19.87 -14.39 6.41
N ALA A 1047 -19.53 -13.15 6.04
CA ALA A 1047 -18.44 -12.94 5.09
C ALA A 1047 -17.05 -13.20 5.72
N ILE A 1048 -16.82 -12.78 6.96
CA ILE A 1048 -15.66 -13.20 7.76
C ILE A 1048 -16.13 -13.47 9.17
N GLY A 1049 -16.07 -14.72 9.63
CA GLY A 1049 -16.50 -15.09 10.97
C GLY A 1049 -17.01 -16.51 11.02
N ASN A 1050 -18.15 -16.78 11.64
CA ASN A 1050 -18.62 -18.16 11.81
C ASN A 1050 -20.04 -18.33 11.25
N SER A 1051 -20.94 -18.86 12.06
CA SER A 1051 -22.31 -19.22 11.69
C SER A 1051 -23.28 -18.56 12.65
N ARG A 1052 -24.57 -18.70 12.35
CA ARG A 1052 -25.64 -18.13 13.18
C ARG A 1052 -25.73 -18.74 14.58
N GLU A 1053 -25.31 -19.99 14.73
CA GLU A 1053 -25.45 -20.74 16.00
C GLU A 1053 -24.15 -20.77 16.82
N LYS A 1054 -23.05 -20.25 16.28
CA LYS A 1054 -21.72 -20.28 16.92
C LYS A 1054 -21.09 -18.89 16.98
N GLY A 1055 -20.12 -18.75 17.89
CA GLY A 1055 -19.26 -17.57 17.96
C GLY A 1055 -18.08 -17.69 17.00
N ASN A 1056 -17.56 -16.54 16.55
CA ASN A 1056 -16.28 -16.50 15.83
C ASN A 1056 -15.10 -16.62 16.80
N GLY A 1057 -13.96 -17.06 16.27
CA GLY A 1057 -12.67 -16.96 16.94
C GLY A 1057 -12.18 -15.52 17.07
N HIS A 1058 -10.90 -15.35 17.38
CA HIS A 1058 -10.30 -14.02 17.46
C HIS A 1058 -9.98 -13.51 16.05
N LEU A 1059 -10.69 -12.46 15.61
CA LEU A 1059 -10.47 -11.83 14.31
C LEU A 1059 -9.63 -10.57 14.49
N ILE A 1060 -8.42 -10.55 13.95
CA ILE A 1060 -7.48 -9.43 14.06
C ILE A 1060 -7.15 -8.92 12.67
N PHE A 1061 -7.43 -7.65 12.41
CA PHE A 1061 -7.19 -7.01 11.13
C PHE A 1061 -6.12 -5.94 11.25
N MET A 1062 -5.02 -6.16 10.53
CA MET A 1062 -3.79 -5.36 10.52
C MET A 1062 -3.30 -5.14 9.06
N GLN A 1063 -4.20 -5.18 8.08
CA GLN A 1063 -3.85 -4.96 6.67
C GLN A 1063 -3.84 -3.47 6.30
N ASP A 1064 -3.01 -3.11 5.32
CA ASP A 1064 -2.92 -1.76 4.76
C ASP A 1064 -3.83 -1.60 3.53
N GLY A 1065 -4.09 -2.68 2.78
CA GLY A 1065 -4.97 -2.69 1.60
C GLY A 1065 -6.47 -2.64 1.93
N ASP A 1066 -7.30 -2.38 0.91
CA ASP A 1066 -8.76 -2.24 1.07
C ASP A 1066 -9.43 -3.62 1.28
N ILE A 1067 -10.26 -3.75 2.31
CA ILE A 1067 -11.22 -4.87 2.44
C ILE A 1067 -12.61 -4.38 2.04
N ARG A 1068 -13.18 -4.97 0.99
CA ARG A 1068 -14.53 -4.67 0.53
C ARG A 1068 -15.42 -5.89 0.68
N ILE A 1069 -16.56 -5.72 1.34
CA ILE A 1069 -17.53 -6.81 1.56
C ILE A 1069 -18.90 -6.39 1.04
N LYS A 1070 -19.46 -7.20 0.13
CA LYS A 1070 -20.84 -7.09 -0.32
C LYS A 1070 -21.63 -8.29 0.19
N MET A 1071 -22.65 -8.01 0.98
CA MET A 1071 -23.51 -9.01 1.60
C MET A 1071 -24.97 -8.82 1.18
N ASP A 1072 -25.59 -9.88 0.66
CA ASP A 1072 -27.03 -9.98 0.41
C ASP A 1072 -27.64 -11.17 1.17
N ALA A 1073 -28.26 -10.89 2.32
CA ALA A 1073 -28.56 -11.92 3.31
C ALA A 1073 -29.97 -11.81 3.91
N ALA A 1074 -30.65 -12.95 4.11
CA ALA A 1074 -31.81 -12.95 5.01
C ALA A 1074 -31.38 -12.71 6.47
N THR A 1075 -30.26 -13.29 6.91
CA THR A 1075 -29.60 -12.98 8.18
C THR A 1075 -28.09 -13.13 8.02
N GLY A 1076 -27.29 -12.18 8.50
CA GLY A 1076 -25.84 -12.30 8.33
C GLY A 1076 -24.99 -11.21 8.92
N ALA A 1077 -23.67 -11.42 8.95
CA ALA A 1077 -22.70 -10.41 9.32
C ALA A 1077 -21.58 -10.28 8.28
N ALA A 1078 -21.15 -9.05 7.98
CA ALA A 1078 -19.98 -8.87 7.11
C ALA A 1078 -18.70 -9.29 7.85
N ILE A 1079 -18.50 -8.83 9.09
CA ILE A 1079 -17.42 -9.28 9.96
C ILE A 1079 -18.01 -9.69 11.31
N GLY A 1080 -17.99 -10.98 11.62
CA GLY A 1080 -18.45 -11.55 12.88
C GLY A 1080 -19.40 -12.73 12.72
N SER A 1081 -20.27 -12.96 13.70
CA SER A 1081 -20.99 -14.24 13.83
C SER A 1081 -22.36 -14.12 14.51
N GLY A 1082 -23.08 -15.24 14.65
CA GLY A 1082 -24.35 -15.25 15.35
C GLY A 1082 -24.22 -15.09 16.86
N MET A 1083 -23.34 -15.85 17.49
CA MET A 1083 -23.25 -15.96 18.97
C MET A 1083 -22.08 -15.18 19.59
N GLY A 1084 -21.45 -14.27 18.85
CA GLY A 1084 -20.45 -13.35 19.39
C GLY A 1084 -19.00 -13.75 19.14
N GLY A 1085 -18.06 -13.01 19.71
CA GLY A 1085 -16.64 -13.21 19.51
C GLY A 1085 -15.87 -11.91 19.68
N VAL A 1086 -14.54 -11.98 19.54
CA VAL A 1086 -13.65 -10.83 19.67
C VAL A 1086 -13.23 -10.36 18.29
N ILE A 1087 -13.46 -9.08 18.01
CA ILE A 1087 -13.12 -8.45 16.73
C ILE A 1087 -12.24 -7.24 17.01
N GLU A 1088 -11.00 -7.30 16.52
CA GLU A 1088 -10.05 -6.20 16.60
C GLU A 1088 -9.66 -5.73 15.20
N ILE A 1089 -10.14 -4.55 14.82
CA ILE A 1089 -9.79 -3.90 13.57
C ILE A 1089 -8.88 -2.73 13.89
N ARG A 1090 -7.58 -2.88 13.61
CA ARG A 1090 -6.56 -1.97 14.15
C ARG A 1090 -6.00 -0.97 13.15
N LYS A 1091 -6.14 -1.23 11.84
CA LYS A 1091 -5.81 -0.33 10.72
C LYS A 1091 -6.44 -0.81 9.41
N GLY A 1092 -6.38 0.02 8.37
CA GLY A 1092 -6.83 -0.29 7.01
C GLY A 1092 -8.10 0.48 6.59
N ARG A 1093 -8.54 0.23 5.36
CA ARG A 1093 -9.79 0.77 4.80
C ARG A 1093 -10.82 -0.34 4.60
N TYR A 1094 -12.06 -0.08 5.03
CA TYR A 1094 -13.16 -1.04 4.96
C TYR A 1094 -14.35 -0.42 4.25
N ASP A 1095 -14.86 -1.11 3.25
CA ASP A 1095 -16.08 -0.74 2.51
C ASP A 1095 -17.08 -1.90 2.62
N LEU A 1096 -18.11 -1.71 3.43
CA LEU A 1096 -19.11 -2.73 3.75
C LEU A 1096 -20.46 -2.32 3.16
N SER A 1097 -21.00 -3.15 2.28
CA SER A 1097 -22.34 -2.97 1.70
C SER A 1097 -23.24 -4.13 2.09
N LEU A 1098 -24.26 -3.86 2.91
CA LEU A 1098 -25.18 -4.86 3.44
C LEU A 1098 -26.58 -4.64 2.88
N THR A 1099 -27.19 -5.70 2.37
CA THR A 1099 -28.56 -5.73 1.86
C THR A 1099 -29.32 -6.94 2.41
N GLY A 1100 -30.62 -6.80 2.65
CA GLY A 1100 -31.49 -7.92 3.04
C GLY A 1100 -32.37 -7.69 4.28
N ALA A 1101 -32.65 -8.75 5.07
CA ALA A 1101 -33.63 -8.66 6.15
C ALA A 1101 -33.02 -8.33 7.52
N LYS A 1102 -32.04 -9.11 7.99
CA LYS A 1102 -31.36 -8.84 9.26
C LYS A 1102 -29.86 -8.86 9.06
N GLY A 1103 -29.13 -7.88 9.57
CA GLY A 1103 -27.68 -7.97 9.44
C GLY A 1103 -26.87 -7.04 10.30
N VAL A 1104 -25.59 -7.37 10.41
CA VAL A 1104 -24.60 -6.58 11.12
C VAL A 1104 -23.38 -6.34 10.25
N GLY A 1105 -22.86 -5.11 10.22
CA GLY A 1105 -21.61 -4.82 9.52
C GLY A 1105 -20.44 -5.48 10.23
N ILE A 1106 -20.20 -5.07 11.48
CA ILE A 1106 -19.15 -5.62 12.33
C ILE A 1106 -19.77 -5.99 13.68
N GLY A 1107 -19.67 -7.26 14.09
CA GLY A 1107 -20.13 -7.74 15.39
C GLY A 1107 -21.02 -8.97 15.33
N SER A 1108 -22.16 -8.97 16.01
CA SER A 1108 -22.92 -10.21 16.25
C SER A 1108 -24.43 -10.10 16.05
N ILE A 1109 -25.10 -11.22 15.73
CA ILE A 1109 -26.56 -11.22 15.58
C ILE A 1109 -27.28 -11.34 16.93
N SER A 1110 -26.91 -12.28 17.78
CA SER A 1110 -27.66 -12.61 19.00
C SER A 1110 -26.80 -12.76 20.25
N GLY A 1111 -25.52 -13.12 20.10
CA GLY A 1111 -24.59 -13.18 21.22
C GLY A 1111 -23.93 -11.84 21.52
N PRO A 1112 -23.09 -11.74 22.56
CA PRO A 1112 -22.39 -10.51 22.91
C PRO A 1112 -21.35 -10.14 21.84
N ALA A 1113 -21.12 -8.84 21.64
CA ALA A 1113 -20.09 -8.33 20.73
C ALA A 1113 -19.04 -7.52 21.50
N ASP A 1114 -17.76 -7.93 21.41
CA ASP A 1114 -16.61 -7.16 21.89
C ASP A 1114 -15.81 -6.69 20.68
N ILE A 1115 -15.88 -5.39 20.41
CA ILE A 1115 -15.39 -4.79 19.17
C ILE A 1115 -14.45 -3.64 19.50
N ARG A 1116 -13.22 -3.74 18.99
CA ARG A 1116 -12.25 -2.65 19.00
C ARG A 1116 -11.91 -2.23 17.58
N VAL A 1117 -12.18 -0.97 17.26
CA VAL A 1117 -11.83 -0.35 15.97
C VAL A 1117 -10.89 0.81 16.20
N THR A 1118 -9.67 0.74 15.69
CA THR A 1118 -8.67 1.81 15.83
C THR A 1118 -8.05 2.17 14.49
N GLU A 1119 -7.68 3.44 14.30
CA GLU A 1119 -6.81 3.91 13.20
C GLU A 1119 -7.28 3.51 11.77
N CYS A 1120 -8.60 3.45 11.53
CA CYS A 1120 -9.19 3.00 10.26
C CYS A 1120 -9.98 4.08 9.51
N VAL A 1121 -10.18 3.84 8.20
CA VAL A 1121 -11.20 4.52 7.38
C VAL A 1121 -12.30 3.53 7.06
N MET A 1122 -13.56 3.87 7.35
CA MET A 1122 -14.69 2.97 7.16
C MET A 1122 -15.84 3.63 6.42
N GLU A 1123 -16.35 2.95 5.40
CA GLU A 1123 -17.58 3.28 4.71
C GLU A 1123 -18.54 2.08 4.87
N ILE A 1124 -19.71 2.31 5.47
CA ILE A 1124 -20.69 1.25 5.71
C ILE A 1124 -22.05 1.71 5.15
N GLY A 1125 -22.53 0.99 4.14
CA GLY A 1125 -23.86 1.14 3.56
C GLY A 1125 -24.79 0.01 3.98
N ASN A 1126 -25.90 0.35 4.63
CA ASN A 1126 -26.87 -0.63 5.13
C ASN A 1126 -28.27 -0.41 4.54
N GLU A 1127 -28.76 -1.38 3.77
CA GLU A 1127 -30.13 -1.45 3.26
C GLU A 1127 -30.81 -2.72 3.81
N LEU A 1128 -31.08 -2.72 5.13
CA LEU A 1128 -31.59 -3.89 5.87
C LEU A 1128 -32.97 -3.59 6.50
N GLN A 1129 -33.84 -4.59 6.68
CA GLN A 1129 -35.04 -4.36 7.51
C GLN A 1129 -34.65 -4.08 8.98
N LYS A 1130 -33.79 -4.93 9.55
CA LYS A 1130 -33.16 -4.71 10.85
C LYS A 1130 -31.64 -4.71 10.71
N GLY A 1131 -30.98 -3.60 11.03
CA GLY A 1131 -29.56 -3.45 10.75
C GLY A 1131 -28.78 -2.82 11.90
N VAL A 1132 -27.57 -3.32 12.14
CA VAL A 1132 -26.57 -2.63 12.97
C VAL A 1132 -25.27 -2.47 12.20
N SER A 1133 -24.70 -1.26 12.09
CA SER A 1133 -23.41 -1.12 11.39
C SER A 1133 -22.27 -1.73 12.20
N ILE A 1134 -22.17 -1.38 13.49
CA ILE A 1134 -21.16 -1.88 14.41
C ILE A 1134 -21.80 -2.19 15.76
N GLY A 1135 -21.68 -3.43 16.24
CA GLY A 1135 -22.20 -3.85 17.54
C GLY A 1135 -23.00 -5.15 17.45
N SER A 1136 -24.14 -5.23 18.12
CA SER A 1136 -24.93 -6.45 18.13
C SER A 1136 -26.37 -6.20 17.73
N LEU A 1137 -26.99 -7.09 16.94
CA LEU A 1137 -28.41 -6.95 16.62
C LEU A 1137 -29.27 -7.15 17.88
N TYR A 1138 -29.03 -8.24 18.64
CA TYR A 1138 -29.85 -8.58 19.82
C TYR A 1138 -29.09 -8.86 21.12
N GLY A 1139 -27.76 -8.83 21.09
CA GLY A 1139 -26.93 -9.11 22.25
C GLY A 1139 -26.37 -7.84 22.88
N ASP A 1140 -25.70 -8.04 24.03
CA ASP A 1140 -24.93 -6.98 24.68
C ASP A 1140 -23.71 -6.62 23.82
N CYS A 1141 -23.31 -5.35 23.80
CA CYS A 1141 -22.13 -4.95 23.04
C CYS A 1141 -21.25 -3.97 23.83
N THR A 1142 -19.95 -4.20 23.72
CA THR A 1142 -18.90 -3.26 24.09
C THR A 1142 -18.18 -2.85 22.82
N VAL A 1143 -18.22 -1.55 22.50
CA VAL A 1143 -17.62 -1.01 21.28
C VAL A 1143 -16.64 0.09 21.68
N PHE A 1144 -15.37 -0.11 21.35
CA PHE A 1144 -14.31 0.89 21.50
C PHE A 1144 -13.85 1.36 20.12
N VAL A 1145 -13.96 2.65 19.85
CA VAL A 1145 -13.54 3.26 18.59
C VAL A 1145 -12.53 4.36 18.87
N GLU A 1146 -11.37 4.31 18.20
CA GLU A 1146 -10.34 5.33 18.37
C GLU A 1146 -9.67 5.75 17.05
N HIS A 1147 -9.40 7.03 16.87
CA HIS A 1147 -8.67 7.58 15.71
C HIS A 1147 -9.28 7.19 14.35
N ILE A 1148 -10.60 7.37 14.21
CA ILE A 1148 -11.35 6.88 13.05
C ILE A 1148 -11.75 8.00 12.07
N ALA A 1149 -11.92 7.67 10.80
CA ALA A 1149 -12.80 8.38 9.88
C ALA A 1149 -13.87 7.42 9.35
N MET A 1150 -15.12 7.60 9.79
CA MET A 1150 -16.20 6.66 9.51
C MET A 1150 -17.39 7.37 8.87
N THR A 1151 -17.92 6.79 7.79
CA THR A 1151 -19.17 7.19 7.16
C THR A 1151 -20.15 6.02 7.18
N ILE A 1152 -21.31 6.21 7.79
CA ILE A 1152 -22.39 5.23 7.85
C ILE A 1152 -23.61 5.81 7.11
N ALA A 1153 -24.02 5.14 6.05
CA ALA A 1153 -25.26 5.41 5.33
C ALA A 1153 -26.23 4.27 5.56
N THR A 1154 -27.47 4.57 5.96
CA THR A 1154 -28.42 3.54 6.37
C THR A 1154 -29.85 3.84 5.93
N ASP A 1155 -30.51 2.85 5.34
CA ASP A 1155 -31.94 2.78 5.09
C ASP A 1155 -32.48 1.51 5.77
N THR A 1156 -32.94 1.64 7.01
CA THR A 1156 -33.39 0.51 7.82
C THR A 1156 -34.70 0.80 8.55
N SER A 1157 -35.54 -0.22 8.75
CA SER A 1157 -36.79 0.00 9.49
C SER A 1157 -36.56 0.10 11.00
N GLU A 1158 -35.64 -0.70 11.53
CA GLU A 1158 -35.22 -0.71 12.93
C GLU A 1158 -33.72 -0.97 13.04
N GLY A 1159 -32.96 -0.19 13.81
CA GLY A 1159 -31.52 -0.44 13.87
C GLY A 1159 -30.69 0.56 14.65
N ALA A 1160 -29.38 0.29 14.69
CA ALA A 1160 -28.40 1.22 15.25
C ALA A 1160 -27.21 1.40 14.31
N GLY A 1161 -26.60 2.57 14.31
CA GLY A 1161 -25.33 2.78 13.65
C GLY A 1161 -24.22 2.06 14.42
N ILE A 1162 -23.94 2.55 15.62
CA ILE A 1162 -23.04 1.91 16.59
C ILE A 1162 -23.85 1.55 17.84
N GLY A 1163 -23.90 0.28 18.21
CA GLY A 1163 -24.59 -0.19 19.43
C GLY A 1163 -25.44 -1.44 19.22
N SER A 1164 -26.63 -1.49 19.81
CA SER A 1164 -27.49 -2.67 19.77
C SER A 1164 -28.97 -2.34 19.71
N ILE A 1165 -29.80 -3.20 19.10
CA ILE A 1165 -31.25 -2.93 19.08
C ILE A 1165 -31.83 -3.09 20.49
N ASN A 1166 -31.44 -4.11 21.26
CA ASN A 1166 -32.06 -4.40 22.57
C ASN A 1166 -31.10 -4.81 23.69
N GLY A 1167 -29.81 -5.03 23.40
CA GLY A 1167 -28.85 -5.47 24.40
C GLY A 1167 -28.21 -4.31 25.16
N LYS A 1168 -27.56 -4.64 26.29
CA LYS A 1168 -26.78 -3.66 27.06
C LYS A 1168 -25.65 -3.12 26.19
N THR A 1169 -25.50 -1.81 26.18
CA THR A 1169 -24.64 -1.14 25.21
C THR A 1169 -23.64 -0.26 25.95
N ASN A 1170 -22.34 -0.56 25.83
CA ASN A 1170 -21.27 0.29 26.32
C ASN A 1170 -20.41 0.73 25.14
N ILE A 1171 -20.40 2.03 24.85
CA ILE A 1171 -19.74 2.61 23.69
C ILE A 1171 -18.75 3.67 24.16
N SER A 1172 -17.50 3.53 23.74
CA SER A 1172 -16.45 4.54 23.93
C SER A 1172 -15.88 4.92 22.57
N ILE A 1173 -16.00 6.20 22.20
CA ILE A 1173 -15.49 6.73 20.94
C ILE A 1173 -14.55 7.90 21.24
N VAL A 1174 -13.27 7.74 20.92
CA VAL A 1174 -12.21 8.68 21.27
C VAL A 1174 -11.46 9.13 20.02
N SER A 1175 -11.53 10.42 19.70
CA SER A 1175 -10.81 11.05 18.58
C SER A 1175 -11.20 10.52 17.18
N GLY A 1176 -11.81 11.36 16.34
CA GLY A 1176 -12.14 10.98 14.96
C GLY A 1176 -13.33 11.71 14.36
N ASN A 1177 -13.63 11.34 13.12
CA ASN A 1177 -14.75 11.89 12.34
C ASN A 1177 -15.79 10.83 12.12
N LEU A 1178 -17.04 11.15 12.45
CA LEU A 1178 -18.19 10.28 12.26
C LEU A 1178 -19.24 11.01 11.42
N LYS A 1179 -19.57 10.46 10.26
CA LYS A 1179 -20.67 10.95 9.42
C LYS A 1179 -21.77 9.91 9.36
N PHE A 1180 -22.97 10.27 9.78
CA PHE A 1180 -24.16 9.43 9.74
C PHE A 1180 -25.20 10.02 8.81
N THR A 1181 -25.75 9.17 7.95
CA THR A 1181 -26.93 9.50 7.15
C THR A 1181 -27.90 8.34 7.26
N ALA A 1182 -29.00 8.52 7.98
CA ALA A 1182 -29.94 7.44 8.25
C ALA A 1182 -31.39 7.84 7.97
N LYS A 1183 -32.13 6.91 7.36
CA LYS A 1183 -33.59 6.96 7.24
C LYS A 1183 -34.16 5.68 7.84
N GLY A 1184 -35.12 5.82 8.75
CA GLY A 1184 -35.72 4.65 9.39
C GLY A 1184 -36.86 4.97 10.32
N ALA A 1185 -37.75 3.99 10.59
CA ALA A 1185 -38.87 4.21 11.49
C ALA A 1185 -38.42 4.24 12.97
N ARG A 1186 -37.48 3.35 13.36
CA ARG A 1186 -36.88 3.26 14.70
C ARG A 1186 -35.36 3.16 14.62
N TYR A 1187 -34.59 4.24 14.85
CA TYR A 1187 -33.14 4.19 14.61
C TYR A 1187 -32.31 5.08 15.54
N MET A 1188 -31.20 4.53 16.06
CA MET A 1188 -30.20 5.29 16.82
C MET A 1188 -28.87 5.36 16.07
N ALA A 1189 -28.30 6.55 15.84
CA ALA A 1189 -26.97 6.63 15.25
C ALA A 1189 -25.91 5.99 16.17
N ILE A 1190 -25.95 6.31 17.47
CA ILE A 1190 -25.10 5.72 18.51
C ILE A 1190 -25.98 5.37 19.72
N GLY A 1191 -26.02 4.10 20.11
CA GLY A 1191 -26.77 3.64 21.28
C GLY A 1191 -27.77 2.52 20.96
N SER A 1192 -28.99 2.60 21.51
CA SER A 1192 -29.95 1.49 21.44
C SER A 1192 -31.41 1.86 21.19
N CYS A 1193 -32.14 0.98 20.50
CA CYS A 1193 -33.57 1.16 20.22
C CYS A 1193 -34.51 0.66 21.32
N ALA A 1194 -34.06 -0.24 22.18
CA ALA A 1194 -34.92 -0.93 23.15
C ALA A 1194 -34.24 -1.25 24.50
N SER A 1195 -32.93 -1.02 24.64
CA SER A 1195 -32.23 -1.22 25.92
C SER A 1195 -32.37 -0.03 26.85
N ARG A 1196 -32.43 -0.26 28.16
CA ARG A 1196 -32.39 0.79 29.20
C ARG A 1196 -31.04 0.86 29.93
N GLU A 1197 -30.08 0.08 29.46
CA GLU A 1197 -28.73 0.02 30.00
C GLU A 1197 -27.78 0.38 28.86
N VAL A 1198 -27.63 1.68 28.64
CA VAL A 1198 -26.78 2.26 27.59
C VAL A 1198 -25.82 3.26 28.22
N ASP A 1199 -24.52 3.03 28.07
CA ASP A 1199 -23.47 3.94 28.49
C ASP A 1199 -22.69 4.39 27.25
N ILE A 1200 -22.63 5.71 27.03
CA ILE A 1200 -21.93 6.31 25.89
C ILE A 1200 -20.93 7.33 26.42
N LEU A 1201 -19.66 7.12 26.08
CA LEU A 1201 -18.57 8.06 26.30
C LEU A 1201 -17.99 8.49 24.96
N THR A 1202 -18.05 9.78 24.65
CA THR A 1202 -17.45 10.33 23.43
C THR A 1202 -16.51 11.48 23.76
N GLU A 1203 -15.26 11.42 23.28
CA GLU A 1203 -14.26 12.48 23.47
C GLU A 1203 -13.54 12.83 22.15
N TYR A 1204 -13.32 14.12 21.86
CA TYR A 1204 -12.60 14.60 20.66
C TYR A 1204 -13.20 14.15 19.32
N ILE A 1205 -14.53 14.06 19.22
CA ILE A 1205 -15.24 13.60 18.01
C ILE A 1205 -15.84 14.77 17.24
N ALA A 1206 -15.64 14.79 15.92
CA ALA A 1206 -16.49 15.55 15.01
C ALA A 1206 -17.58 14.63 14.43
N PHE A 1207 -18.81 14.83 14.89
CA PHE A 1207 -19.98 14.06 14.51
C PHE A 1207 -20.92 14.89 13.64
N GLU A 1208 -21.18 14.43 12.43
CA GLU A 1208 -22.20 14.99 11.52
C GLU A 1208 -23.30 13.93 11.32
N GLY A 1209 -24.53 14.22 11.72
CA GLY A 1209 -25.64 13.25 11.68
C GLY A 1209 -26.91 13.79 11.05
N ASP A 1210 -27.26 13.29 9.87
CA ASP A 1210 -28.57 13.51 9.24
C ASP A 1210 -29.45 12.27 9.41
N VAL A 1211 -30.37 12.32 10.38
CA VAL A 1211 -31.23 11.19 10.75
C VAL A 1211 -32.69 11.58 10.68
N ALA A 1212 -33.51 10.80 9.96
CA ALA A 1212 -34.93 11.07 9.81
C ALA A 1212 -35.80 9.82 10.03
N GLY A 1213 -36.86 9.97 10.83
CA GLY A 1213 -37.76 8.88 11.16
C GLY A 1213 -38.91 9.24 12.09
N SER A 1214 -39.73 8.26 12.46
CA SER A 1214 -40.77 8.44 13.47
C SER A 1214 -40.18 8.44 14.89
N ASP A 1215 -39.27 7.52 15.19
CA ASP A 1215 -38.67 7.36 16.53
C ASP A 1215 -37.16 7.17 16.39
N THR A 1216 -36.43 8.29 16.30
CA THR A 1216 -34.99 8.28 15.99
C THR A 1216 -34.21 9.20 16.90
N GLY A 1217 -32.91 8.93 17.03
CA GLY A 1217 -31.99 9.71 17.84
C GLY A 1217 -30.56 9.64 17.36
N LEU A 1218 -29.76 10.63 17.75
CA LEU A 1218 -28.32 10.64 17.48
C LEU A 1218 -27.56 9.82 18.51
N LEU A 1219 -27.81 10.08 19.80
CA LEU A 1219 -27.10 9.47 20.94
C LEU A 1219 -28.10 9.03 22.01
N GLY A 1220 -27.90 7.87 22.63
CA GLY A 1220 -28.63 7.41 23.80
C GLY A 1220 -29.55 6.20 23.55
N SER A 1221 -30.73 6.20 24.17
CA SER A 1221 -31.71 5.11 24.06
C SER A 1221 -33.13 5.61 23.82
N LEU A 1222 -33.84 4.99 22.87
CA LEU A 1222 -35.26 5.25 22.64
C LEU A 1222 -36.16 4.86 23.84
N GLU A 1223 -35.68 4.01 24.76
CA GLU A 1223 -36.42 3.57 25.96
C GLU A 1223 -36.08 4.36 27.24
N THR A 1224 -35.37 5.49 27.12
CA THR A 1224 -35.08 6.45 28.22
C THR A 1224 -34.20 5.93 29.37
N GLY A 1225 -33.35 4.93 29.13
CA GLY A 1225 -32.29 4.52 30.06
C GLY A 1225 -30.91 4.58 29.40
N ALA A 1226 -30.26 5.74 29.47
CA ALA A 1226 -28.94 5.95 28.90
C ALA A 1226 -28.14 7.00 29.71
N HIS A 1227 -26.86 6.73 29.96
CA HIS A 1227 -25.89 7.68 30.51
C HIS A 1227 -24.98 8.12 29.36
N VAL A 1228 -24.96 9.42 29.08
CA VAL A 1228 -24.26 9.98 27.93
C VAL A 1228 -23.28 11.05 28.39
N SER A 1229 -21.99 10.76 28.26
CA SER A 1229 -20.90 11.69 28.57
C SER A 1229 -20.22 12.12 27.28
N ILE A 1230 -20.30 13.41 26.97
CA ILE A 1230 -19.75 14.01 25.76
C ILE A 1230 -18.75 15.08 26.18
N SER A 1231 -17.49 14.94 25.76
CA SER A 1231 -16.43 15.87 26.09
C SER A 1231 -15.64 16.32 24.85
N LYS A 1232 -15.44 17.62 24.68
CA LYS A 1232 -14.60 18.16 23.58
C LYS A 1232 -15.03 17.68 22.18
N CYS A 1233 -16.34 17.62 21.92
CA CYS A 1233 -16.91 17.13 20.65
C CYS A 1233 -17.66 18.24 19.87
N LEU A 1234 -17.66 18.11 18.54
CA LEU A 1234 -18.64 18.72 17.65
C LEU A 1234 -19.77 17.74 17.36
N ILE A 1235 -21.01 18.18 17.51
CA ILE A 1235 -22.18 17.43 17.06
C ILE A 1235 -23.05 18.35 16.23
N GLU A 1236 -23.04 18.14 14.92
CA GLU A 1236 -23.88 18.87 13.96
C GLU A 1236 -24.79 17.91 13.20
N GLY A 1237 -25.91 18.42 12.71
CA GLY A 1237 -26.73 17.70 11.75
C GLY A 1237 -28.22 17.92 11.92
N THR A 1238 -29.00 17.21 11.12
CA THR A 1238 -30.45 17.33 11.07
C THR A 1238 -31.12 16.10 11.68
N LEU A 1239 -31.98 16.29 12.68
CA LEU A 1239 -32.77 15.23 13.28
C LEU A 1239 -34.26 15.50 13.04
N LYS A 1240 -34.99 14.51 12.52
CA LYS A 1240 -36.46 14.53 12.44
C LYS A 1240 -37.02 13.32 13.16
N ASN A 1241 -37.78 13.54 14.24
CA ASN A 1241 -38.40 12.51 15.09
C ASN A 1241 -39.71 13.01 15.73
N GLU A 1242 -40.56 12.10 16.22
CA GLU A 1242 -41.81 12.45 16.92
C GLU A 1242 -41.59 12.78 18.41
N THR A 1243 -40.48 12.30 18.99
CA THR A 1243 -40.15 12.50 20.42
C THR A 1243 -39.77 13.93 20.75
N GLY A 1244 -39.20 14.67 19.80
CA GLY A 1244 -38.70 16.02 20.01
C GLY A 1244 -37.49 16.08 20.94
N LEU A 1245 -36.73 14.99 21.05
CA LEU A 1245 -35.45 14.93 21.76
C LEU A 1245 -34.29 14.96 20.77
N ASP A 1246 -33.21 15.66 21.13
CA ASP A 1246 -31.94 15.72 20.40
C ASP A 1246 -30.97 14.61 20.84
N ILE A 1247 -30.87 14.41 22.16
CA ILE A 1247 -30.20 13.29 22.82
C ILE A 1247 -31.26 12.49 23.58
N ASN A 1248 -31.29 11.18 23.37
CA ASN A 1248 -32.30 10.29 23.93
C ASN A 1248 -31.84 9.75 25.30
N ALA A 1249 -31.73 10.65 26.28
CA ALA A 1249 -31.41 10.37 27.68
C ALA A 1249 -32.15 11.37 28.59
N ALA A 1250 -32.27 11.08 29.88
CA ALA A 1250 -32.76 12.07 30.84
C ALA A 1250 -31.69 13.17 31.02
N ASP A 1251 -32.10 14.43 31.20
CA ASP A 1251 -31.15 15.55 31.32
C ASP A 1251 -30.15 15.35 32.49
N GLU A 1252 -30.53 14.64 33.56
CA GLU A 1252 -29.64 14.31 34.68
C GLU A 1252 -28.57 13.26 34.35
N ASP A 1253 -28.78 12.48 33.29
CA ASP A 1253 -27.88 11.43 32.81
C ASP A 1253 -27.02 11.90 31.62
N ILE A 1254 -27.13 13.18 31.23
CA ILE A 1254 -26.33 13.80 30.18
C ILE A 1254 -25.25 14.68 30.83
N THR A 1255 -23.99 14.36 30.57
CA THR A 1255 -22.86 15.20 30.94
C THR A 1255 -22.22 15.77 29.68
N LEU A 1256 -22.20 17.09 29.56
CA LEU A 1256 -21.50 17.81 28.49
C LEU A 1256 -20.33 18.57 29.12
N SER A 1257 -19.14 18.49 28.53
CA SER A 1257 -18.01 19.34 28.91
C SER A 1257 -17.27 19.82 27.67
N ASP A 1258 -17.09 21.13 27.49
CA ASP A 1258 -16.37 21.71 26.34
C ASP A 1258 -16.89 21.25 24.95
N CYS A 1259 -18.20 21.01 24.80
CA CYS A 1259 -18.80 20.54 23.54
C CYS A 1259 -19.59 21.63 22.81
N ARG A 1260 -19.67 21.53 21.48
CA ARG A 1260 -20.60 22.30 20.67
C ARG A 1260 -21.59 21.39 19.97
N THR A 1261 -22.86 21.64 20.25
CA THR A 1261 -23.96 20.91 19.63
C THR A 1261 -24.82 21.90 18.85
N ARG A 1262 -25.03 21.62 17.57
CA ARG A 1262 -25.95 22.37 16.72
C ARG A 1262 -26.79 21.40 15.91
N ILE A 1263 -27.91 21.00 16.50
CA ILE A 1263 -28.80 20.01 15.92
C ILE A 1263 -30.04 20.72 15.40
N ILE A 1264 -30.38 20.52 14.13
CA ILE A 1264 -31.65 20.98 13.56
C ILE A 1264 -32.70 19.90 13.84
N LEU A 1265 -33.38 20.01 14.96
CA LEU A 1265 -34.43 19.10 15.41
C LEU A 1265 -35.81 19.56 14.93
N ASN A 1266 -36.48 18.78 14.09
CA ASN A 1266 -37.82 19.07 13.58
C ASN A 1266 -37.97 20.51 13.04
N ASP A 1267 -36.99 20.92 12.21
CA ASP A 1267 -36.86 22.24 11.60
C ASP A 1267 -36.62 23.40 12.61
N LYS A 1268 -36.24 23.09 13.86
CA LYS A 1268 -35.81 24.05 14.89
C LYS A 1268 -34.35 23.82 15.26
N VAL A 1269 -33.61 24.89 15.52
CA VAL A 1269 -32.23 24.80 15.97
C VAL A 1269 -32.20 24.56 17.48
N CYS A 1270 -31.57 23.46 17.90
CA CYS A 1270 -31.27 23.12 19.28
C CYS A 1270 -29.76 23.28 19.49
N GLU A 1271 -29.38 24.11 20.46
CA GLU A 1271 -27.99 24.32 20.87
C GLU A 1271 -27.91 24.00 22.37
N ARG A 1272 -27.09 23.01 22.74
CA ARG A 1272 -26.70 22.75 24.13
C ARG A 1272 -25.28 23.29 24.37
N VAL A 1273 -25.12 24.03 25.45
CA VAL A 1273 -23.85 24.64 25.89
C VAL A 1273 -23.61 24.22 27.34
N ASP A 1274 -22.36 23.99 27.70
CA ASP A 1274 -21.92 23.54 29.02
C ASP A 1274 -22.62 24.30 30.19
N GLY A 1275 -23.27 23.57 31.09
CA GLY A 1275 -23.97 24.10 32.28
C GLY A 1275 -25.44 24.56 32.12
N GLN A 1276 -26.16 24.20 31.05
CA GLN A 1276 -27.61 24.47 30.89
C GLN A 1276 -28.47 23.25 30.61
#